data_AF-A0A3A4Z5A9-F1
#
_entry.id   AF-A0A3A4Z5A9-F1
#
_cell.length_a   1.000
_cell.length_b   1.000
_cell.length_c   1.000
_cell.angle_alpha   90.00
_cell.angle_beta   90.00
_cell.angle_gamma   90.00
#
_symmetry.space_group_name_H-M   'P 1'
#
loop_
_entity.id
_entity.type
_entity.pdbx_description
1 polymer ?
#
loop_
_entity_poly.entity_id
_entity_poly.type
_entity_poly.pdbx_seq_one_letter_code
_entity_poly.pdbx_strand_id
1 'polypeptide(L)'
;MKPDAEWFLQQCPDLDPVFVRQHLRLLGEEYFNSFSKEEQIAHLRQLALISTVDPVRILTGPLKDKSLEFTVLAFDYPWEFSLITGILAGSGFNILSGKVFTYMKAVDSSGEGFLNESPVRRRIIDHFHGTVDTSKPIGVWKEEISRHFSEVISLLERGDMESLNRARLQVNSMVIRRVTETMRSASPVFYPVRIQIDNDSSPCTKMKVISEDTPAFLYSLSTALSIHGIIIERVMIRTEGSRAEDQIDLVDSLRRRITDPDMINKLTLSVLLTKQFTYALGNAPDPYGALVRFGQMIGDILCLPEKERWMELLTNPESLNDLARLLGASDYLWEDFIRLQYETLLPLIGSHLGGRSFSTPPDRIEARLQKALDRCAAFEEKIEALNEFKDRELFLIDLDQILNPGSDFQVLSIKLTALAEKIVAAAAELAKTSLVERFGIPRTVGGMEAKWAVFGLGKLGGKALGYASDIELLLIYSDSGYCDGAEKIDNSDFFERFVRQMAGMIRAKREGIFSVDLRLRPYGNSGPLAVSLDSFCRYYGPGGPAHSYERLALVRLRAIAGDPVLGARIERLRDEIVYAGNCIDTDELRVIREKQYQQKSEGSRLNAKFSAGGLVDLEYGVQALQAAFGKQFPGLRTPVLHEALEILDEESILSPEEADALRRSYFFLRRLINGIRMLRGSAQDLFLPSMESPESEHLARRMGYRQEGGLDPKDQLRIDFETRTAEVRAFVERHFGRQYIPSSRLTSIADVILSDTIPKEIYSGILKDSGFSNPERAYVNLSALAGEGSRRITFAKLAVLASDILKLKPDPDMALNNWERFIHSIPSPEFHYGVMLSQPMRLEIILTLFSWSQFLADTLVRNPGFLDWISIPEILNEKRDKELLEQELNRAFLSSFHHGDWLNELRRIRRREILRVGTRDVCLKAPLEEVMEELSLVAEAFISSALEGCWDDVTSYKAKGKPLEDFTANEEVKKSFCIMAMGKLGGRELNYSSDVDIIGFYDDRQVAAQIPSIRGSMSKIMERLNSDLSLHTEEGYAYRVDLRLRPFGNSGDLVPGMTSLLRYYRNTASPWEIQALLKARPVAGNRDLGYELLKEIWPALFTRTRPEIVLDTIKMMRGKSTEAARRKGELYRDVKTGLGGIRDIEFLVQGLQLIYGLDKPWIYEANTLRALDLLSDASLIPPQDALALRSDYIFLRRIEHCLQIMDDRQIHSIPAEQAEIFSLAKRVQGAGTSADGFLKEVAGCFSRIKDAFYEHLLRLAP
;
A
#
# COMPACT_ATOMS: atom_id res chain seq x y z
N MET A 1 36.54 21.51 -27.11
CA MET A 1 36.90 22.94 -27.17
C MET A 1 35.85 23.73 -26.41
N LYS A 2 36.22 24.40 -25.31
CA LYS A 2 35.27 25.21 -24.54
C LYS A 2 34.62 26.31 -25.42
N PRO A 3 33.31 26.55 -25.25
CA PRO A 3 32.61 27.61 -25.98
C PRO A 3 33.13 29.01 -25.67
N ASP A 4 32.95 29.94 -26.61
CA ASP A 4 33.19 31.36 -26.39
C ASP A 4 32.19 31.96 -25.38
N ALA A 5 32.71 32.73 -24.42
CA ALA A 5 31.92 33.42 -23.42
C ALA A 5 31.02 34.51 -24.01
N GLU A 6 31.48 35.20 -25.06
CA GLU A 6 30.69 36.25 -25.71
C GLU A 6 29.44 35.69 -26.38
N TRP A 7 29.52 34.47 -26.93
CA TRP A 7 28.38 33.77 -27.52
C TRP A 7 27.28 33.47 -26.48
N PHE A 8 27.64 32.98 -25.29
CA PHE A 8 26.66 32.72 -24.22
C PHE A 8 26.00 33.99 -23.70
N LEU A 9 26.77 35.08 -23.55
CA LEU A 9 26.26 36.38 -23.12
C LEU A 9 25.27 36.98 -24.12
N GLN A 10 25.46 36.73 -25.42
CA GLN A 10 24.50 37.16 -26.45
C GLN A 10 23.19 36.36 -26.41
N GLN A 11 23.25 35.06 -26.12
CA GLN A 11 22.05 34.21 -26.06
C GLN A 11 21.30 34.31 -24.72
N CYS A 12 21.98 34.73 -23.64
CA CYS A 12 21.42 34.93 -22.30
C CYS A 12 21.76 36.33 -21.76
N PRO A 13 21.28 37.41 -22.39
CA PRO A 13 21.62 38.79 -21.99
C PRO A 13 21.06 39.18 -20.62
N ASP A 14 20.11 38.40 -20.12
CA ASP A 14 19.43 38.53 -18.84
C ASP A 14 20.24 37.98 -17.64
N LEU A 15 21.29 37.21 -17.89
CA LEU A 15 22.11 36.59 -16.84
C LEU A 15 23.34 37.42 -16.49
N ASP A 16 23.75 37.39 -15.21
CA ASP A 16 24.96 38.06 -14.73
C ASP A 16 26.20 37.59 -15.51
N PRO A 17 26.92 38.50 -16.20
CA PRO A 17 28.11 38.15 -16.96
C PRO A 17 29.23 37.49 -16.14
N VAL A 18 29.30 37.77 -14.82
CA VAL A 18 30.26 37.12 -13.92
C VAL A 18 29.92 35.64 -13.76
N PHE A 19 28.64 35.33 -13.55
CA PHE A 19 28.16 33.96 -13.40
C PHE A 19 28.39 33.12 -14.67
N VAL A 20 28.14 33.69 -15.85
CA VAL A 20 28.37 33.00 -17.15
C VAL A 20 29.85 32.65 -17.35
N ARG A 21 30.76 33.60 -17.10
CA ARG A 21 32.21 33.35 -17.21
C ARG A 21 32.68 32.32 -16.18
N GLN A 22 32.10 32.34 -14.98
CA GLN A 22 32.40 31.36 -13.94
C GLN A 22 31.94 29.95 -14.33
N HIS A 23 30.75 29.78 -14.90
CA HIS A 23 30.26 28.49 -15.41
C HIS A 23 31.22 27.89 -16.45
N LEU A 24 31.71 28.70 -17.39
CA LEU A 24 32.68 28.27 -18.41
C LEU A 24 34.06 27.91 -17.81
N ARG A 25 34.50 28.64 -16.77
CA ARG A 25 35.78 28.38 -16.11
C ARG A 25 35.75 27.10 -15.28
N LEU A 26 34.71 26.91 -14.47
CA LEU A 26 34.66 25.87 -13.44
C LEU A 26 34.23 24.48 -13.95
N LEU A 27 33.68 24.36 -15.16
CA LEU A 27 33.35 23.08 -15.79
C LEU A 27 34.43 22.65 -16.81
N GLY A 28 34.67 21.35 -16.93
CA GLY A 28 35.63 20.78 -17.91
C GLY A 28 35.11 20.82 -19.35
N GLU A 29 35.99 20.61 -20.34
CA GLU A 29 35.60 20.55 -21.77
C GLU A 29 34.56 19.46 -22.07
N GLU A 30 34.60 18.36 -21.32
CA GLU A 30 33.72 17.20 -21.53
C GLU A 30 32.24 17.50 -21.30
N TYR A 31 31.91 18.44 -20.40
CA TYR A 31 30.54 18.92 -20.22
C TYR A 31 30.02 19.55 -21.52
N PHE A 32 30.80 20.47 -22.09
CA PHE A 32 30.42 21.19 -23.32
C PHE A 32 30.38 20.31 -24.56
N ASN A 33 31.10 19.18 -24.54
CA ASN A 33 31.01 18.17 -25.59
C ASN A 33 29.85 17.19 -25.37
N SER A 34 29.27 17.14 -24.16
CA SER A 34 28.24 16.16 -23.78
C SER A 34 26.81 16.61 -24.01
N PHE A 35 26.59 17.92 -24.16
CA PHE A 35 25.27 18.55 -24.27
C PHE A 35 25.18 19.45 -25.51
N SER A 36 24.00 19.59 -26.09
CA SER A 36 23.74 20.55 -27.16
C SER A 36 23.85 21.99 -26.67
N LYS A 37 23.89 22.95 -27.60
CA LYS A 37 23.95 24.38 -27.26
C LYS A 37 22.69 24.86 -26.54
N GLU A 38 21.54 24.32 -26.93
CA GLU A 38 20.24 24.60 -26.33
C GLU A 38 20.15 24.07 -24.90
N GLU A 39 20.66 22.85 -24.66
CA GLU A 39 20.72 22.25 -23.32
C GLU A 39 21.67 23.01 -22.41
N GLN A 40 22.85 23.41 -22.91
CA GLN A 40 23.80 24.23 -22.15
C GLN A 40 23.17 25.55 -21.70
N ILE A 41 22.38 26.21 -22.55
CA ILE A 41 21.65 27.44 -22.22
C ILE A 41 20.57 27.17 -21.15
N ALA A 42 19.80 26.09 -21.31
CA ALA A 42 18.76 25.72 -20.35
C ALA A 42 19.35 25.44 -18.95
N HIS A 43 20.44 24.68 -18.88
CA HIS A 43 21.16 24.42 -17.63
C HIS A 43 21.66 25.73 -17.00
N LEU A 44 22.30 26.60 -17.79
CA LEU A 44 22.85 27.87 -17.32
C LEU A 44 21.77 28.79 -16.72
N ARG A 45 20.62 28.94 -17.40
CA ARG A 45 19.49 29.74 -16.90
C ARG A 45 18.92 29.18 -15.61
N GLN A 46 18.72 27.88 -15.52
CA GLN A 46 18.17 27.27 -14.30
C GLN A 46 19.16 27.31 -13.12
N LEU A 47 20.46 27.10 -13.37
CA LEU A 47 21.52 27.21 -12.35
C LEU A 47 21.61 28.63 -11.76
N ALA A 48 21.27 29.66 -12.54
CA ALA A 48 21.23 31.05 -12.08
C ALA A 48 20.07 31.32 -11.09
N LEU A 49 18.99 30.52 -11.16
CA LEU A 49 17.80 30.66 -10.32
C LEU A 49 17.87 29.91 -8.99
N ILE A 50 18.91 29.10 -8.78
CA ILE A 50 19.10 28.33 -7.54
C ILE A 50 19.55 29.26 -6.42
N SER A 51 18.93 29.14 -5.24
CA SER A 51 19.20 29.96 -4.07
C SER A 51 19.12 29.13 -2.77
N THR A 52 19.40 29.73 -1.61
CA THR A 52 19.25 29.05 -0.32
C THR A 52 17.79 28.74 0.05
N VAL A 53 16.83 29.44 -0.54
CA VAL A 53 15.39 29.19 -0.36
C VAL A 53 14.87 28.13 -1.34
N ASP A 54 15.53 28.01 -2.49
CA ASP A 54 15.15 27.10 -3.57
C ASP A 54 16.42 26.42 -4.12
N PRO A 55 16.94 25.41 -3.40
CA PRO A 55 18.30 24.91 -3.59
C PRO A 55 18.44 23.87 -4.71
N VAL A 56 17.35 23.54 -5.43
CA VAL A 56 17.35 22.54 -6.50
C VAL A 56 16.39 22.91 -7.64
N ARG A 57 16.79 22.63 -8.89
CA ARG A 57 15.96 22.74 -10.09
C ARG A 57 15.97 21.42 -10.84
N ILE A 58 14.79 21.00 -11.31
CA ILE A 58 14.59 19.78 -12.07
C ILE A 58 14.14 20.12 -13.49
N LEU A 59 14.83 19.58 -14.48
CA LEU A 59 14.47 19.67 -15.89
C LEU A 59 14.08 18.30 -16.40
N THR A 60 12.95 18.20 -17.11
CA THR A 60 12.49 16.93 -17.71
C THR A 60 12.16 17.11 -19.19
N GLY A 61 12.60 16.16 -20.01
CA GLY A 61 12.27 16.11 -21.43
C GLY A 61 10.86 15.58 -21.73
N PRO A 62 10.43 15.58 -23.00
CA PRO A 62 9.24 14.84 -23.43
C PRO A 62 9.48 13.33 -23.31
N LEU A 63 8.44 12.57 -22.95
CA LEU A 63 8.51 11.10 -22.94
C LEU A 63 8.54 10.59 -24.38
N LYS A 64 9.59 9.85 -24.76
CA LYS A 64 9.74 9.23 -26.08
C LYS A 64 10.03 7.75 -25.91
N ASP A 65 9.21 6.87 -26.50
CA ASP A 65 9.40 5.40 -26.45
C ASP A 65 9.63 4.85 -25.03
N LYS A 66 8.83 5.33 -24.05
CA LYS A 66 8.94 5.03 -22.60
C LYS A 66 10.22 5.51 -21.91
N SER A 67 11.06 6.28 -22.60
CA SER A 67 12.28 6.91 -22.06
C SER A 67 12.10 8.41 -21.79
N LEU A 68 12.81 8.91 -20.79
CA LEU A 68 12.75 10.29 -20.30
C LEU A 68 14.17 10.82 -20.00
N GLU A 69 14.43 12.05 -20.43
CA GLU A 69 15.59 12.84 -20.00
C GLU A 69 15.28 13.60 -18.70
N PHE A 70 16.20 13.55 -17.75
CA PHE A 70 16.05 14.10 -16.40
C PHE A 70 17.34 14.76 -15.92
N THR A 71 17.32 16.06 -15.63
CA THR A 71 18.50 16.79 -15.11
C THR A 71 18.21 17.41 -13.75
N VAL A 72 19.09 17.15 -12.77
CA VAL A 72 19.11 17.77 -11.45
C VAL A 72 20.20 18.84 -11.40
N LEU A 73 19.84 20.05 -10.98
CA LEU A 73 20.74 21.17 -10.81
C LEU A 73 20.63 21.65 -9.36
N ALA A 74 21.73 21.63 -8.60
CA ALA A 74 21.74 22.02 -7.19
C ALA A 74 23.10 22.63 -6.76
N PHE A 75 23.19 23.11 -5.51
CA PHE A 75 24.49 23.32 -4.86
C PHE A 75 25.12 21.97 -4.49
N ASP A 76 26.45 21.92 -4.39
CA ASP A 76 27.22 20.74 -3.97
C ASP A 76 27.21 20.57 -2.44
N TYR A 77 26.51 19.55 -1.96
CA TYR A 77 26.42 19.12 -0.56
C TYR A 77 27.10 17.76 -0.32
N PRO A 78 27.62 17.52 0.90
CA PRO A 78 28.04 16.19 1.31
C PRO A 78 26.91 15.15 1.12
N TRP A 79 27.25 13.98 0.59
CA TRP A 79 26.34 12.83 0.38
C TRP A 79 25.23 13.05 -0.67
N GLU A 80 25.17 14.19 -1.35
CA GLU A 80 24.07 14.53 -2.26
C GLU A 80 23.85 13.51 -3.38
N PHE A 81 24.92 13.02 -4.01
CA PHE A 81 24.82 12.11 -5.15
C PHE A 81 24.17 10.78 -4.75
N SER A 82 24.44 10.32 -3.53
CA SER A 82 23.73 9.16 -2.97
C SER A 82 22.24 9.46 -2.84
N LEU A 83 21.86 10.62 -2.30
CA LEU A 83 20.45 10.97 -2.14
C LEU A 83 19.74 11.15 -3.49
N ILE A 84 20.40 11.73 -4.50
CA ILE A 84 19.87 11.87 -5.86
C ILE A 84 19.58 10.50 -6.48
N THR A 85 20.57 9.62 -6.48
CA THR A 85 20.41 8.25 -7.03
C THR A 85 19.38 7.44 -6.24
N GLY A 86 19.26 7.66 -4.93
CA GLY A 86 18.22 7.06 -4.09
C GLY A 86 16.81 7.57 -4.42
N ILE A 87 16.62 8.88 -4.64
CA ILE A 87 15.31 9.45 -5.04
C ILE A 87 14.89 8.92 -6.41
N LEU A 88 15.81 8.86 -7.37
CA LEU A 88 15.54 8.32 -8.71
C LEU A 88 15.12 6.86 -8.63
N ALA A 89 15.92 6.02 -7.96
CA ALA A 89 15.61 4.61 -7.76
C ALA A 89 14.28 4.43 -7.03
N GLY A 90 14.09 5.10 -5.89
CA GLY A 90 12.88 5.01 -5.07
C GLY A 90 11.60 5.51 -5.77
N SER A 91 11.74 6.39 -6.77
CA SER A 91 10.63 6.89 -7.58
C SER A 91 10.35 6.01 -8.82
N GLY A 92 11.10 4.92 -9.02
CA GLY A 92 10.90 4.02 -10.18
C GLY A 92 11.56 4.52 -11.47
N PHE A 93 12.56 5.41 -11.39
CA PHE A 93 13.37 5.80 -12.54
C PHE A 93 14.55 4.82 -12.71
N ASN A 94 14.51 4.02 -13.78
CA ASN A 94 15.58 3.11 -14.15
C ASN A 94 16.58 3.84 -15.06
N ILE A 95 17.77 4.10 -14.54
CA ILE A 95 18.82 4.85 -15.25
C ILE A 95 19.42 3.97 -16.35
N LEU A 96 19.25 4.38 -17.60
CA LEU A 96 19.87 3.73 -18.77
C LEU A 96 21.21 4.36 -19.11
N SER A 97 21.32 5.68 -18.96
CA SER A 97 22.60 6.37 -18.98
C SER A 97 22.58 7.60 -18.08
N GLY A 98 23.75 8.03 -17.63
CA GLY A 98 23.87 9.19 -16.76
C GLY A 98 25.24 9.83 -16.86
N LYS A 99 25.27 11.15 -16.75
CA LYS A 99 26.46 11.99 -16.76
C LYS A 99 26.35 13.03 -15.65
N VAL A 100 27.28 12.97 -14.71
CA VAL A 100 27.29 13.81 -13.51
C VAL A 100 28.52 14.71 -13.53
N PHE A 101 28.31 16.01 -13.29
CA PHE A 101 29.36 17.03 -13.35
C PHE A 101 29.30 17.96 -12.13
N THR A 102 30.45 18.13 -11.46
CA THR A 102 30.61 19.05 -10.33
C THR A 102 31.51 20.22 -10.72
N TYR A 103 31.19 21.44 -10.27
CA TYR A 103 32.06 22.61 -10.46
C TYR A 103 33.43 22.39 -9.78
N MET A 104 34.52 22.64 -10.49
CA MET A 104 35.87 22.55 -9.93
C MET A 104 36.11 23.63 -8.86
N LYS A 105 37.04 23.40 -7.92
CA LYS A 105 37.46 24.44 -6.95
C LYS A 105 38.24 25.51 -7.71
N ALA A 106 37.96 26.79 -7.47
CA ALA A 106 38.80 27.87 -7.98
C ALA A 106 40.22 27.67 -7.44
N VAL A 107 41.17 27.39 -8.32
CA VAL A 107 42.58 27.32 -7.96
C VAL A 107 43.05 28.76 -7.78
N ASP A 108 43.51 29.11 -6.58
CA ASP A 108 44.24 30.36 -6.33
C ASP A 108 45.61 30.27 -7.02
N SER A 109 45.60 30.48 -8.33
CA SER A 109 46.80 30.62 -9.14
C SER A 109 47.08 32.10 -9.37
N SER A 110 47.50 32.80 -8.33
CA SER A 110 48.41 33.96 -8.34
C SER A 110 48.34 34.68 -7.01
N GLY A 111 49.48 34.74 -6.30
CA GLY A 111 49.66 35.72 -5.26
C GLY A 111 49.76 37.09 -5.90
N GLU A 112 48.69 37.87 -5.83
CA GLU A 112 48.70 39.32 -5.60
C GLU A 112 47.24 39.79 -5.48
N GLY A 113 46.97 40.54 -4.42
CA GLY A 113 45.63 40.71 -3.86
C GLY A 113 44.63 41.43 -4.75
N PHE A 114 43.41 40.88 -4.78
CA PHE A 114 42.18 41.66 -4.86
C PHE A 114 41.16 41.09 -3.89
N LEU A 115 40.39 42.02 -3.31
CA LEU A 115 39.54 41.92 -2.14
C LEU A 115 38.27 41.06 -2.34
N ASN A 116 37.86 40.38 -1.27
CA ASN A 116 36.46 40.04 -0.92
C ASN A 116 35.54 39.47 -2.02
N GLU A 117 35.82 38.27 -2.52
CA GLU A 117 34.74 37.41 -3.02
C GLU A 117 34.44 36.32 -1.99
N SER A 118 33.18 36.28 -1.53
CA SER A 118 32.68 35.16 -0.71
C SER A 118 32.95 33.84 -1.44
N PRO A 119 33.33 32.75 -0.75
CA PRO A 119 33.63 31.49 -1.39
C PRO A 119 32.42 31.05 -2.21
N VAL A 120 32.55 31.06 -3.54
CA VAL A 120 31.42 30.71 -4.41
C VAL A 120 31.06 29.26 -4.16
N ARG A 121 29.83 29.03 -3.69
CA ARG A 121 29.29 27.68 -3.50
C ARG A 121 29.29 26.94 -4.84
N ARG A 122 29.88 25.75 -4.83
CA ARG A 122 29.94 24.87 -6.00
C ARG A 122 28.54 24.39 -6.35
N ARG A 123 28.32 24.11 -7.63
CA ARG A 123 27.07 23.62 -8.18
C ARG A 123 27.31 22.30 -8.89
N ILE A 124 26.27 21.48 -8.94
CA ILE A 124 26.25 20.21 -9.67
C ILE A 124 25.28 20.25 -10.85
N ILE A 125 25.57 19.40 -11.84
CA ILE A 125 24.76 19.16 -13.02
C ILE A 125 24.72 17.65 -13.23
N ASP A 126 23.61 17.03 -12.81
CA ASP A 126 23.45 15.59 -12.83
C ASP A 126 22.35 15.24 -13.84
N HIS A 127 22.76 14.71 -14.99
CA HIS A 127 21.87 14.40 -16.10
C HIS A 127 21.72 12.89 -16.27
N PHE A 128 20.48 12.43 -16.40
CA PHE A 128 20.11 11.03 -16.50
C PHE A 128 19.11 10.82 -17.64
N HIS A 129 19.35 9.78 -18.41
CA HIS A 129 18.41 9.22 -19.37
C HIS A 129 17.95 7.87 -18.85
N GLY A 130 16.64 7.63 -18.83
CA GLY A 130 16.11 6.40 -18.24
C GLY A 130 14.68 6.09 -18.63
N THR A 131 14.19 4.96 -18.14
CA THR A 131 12.77 4.56 -18.26
C THR A 131 12.07 4.75 -16.93
N VAL A 132 10.79 5.09 -16.97
CA VAL A 132 9.97 5.25 -15.77
C VAL A 132 9.06 4.04 -15.64
N ASP A 133 9.26 3.25 -14.59
CA ASP A 133 8.42 2.12 -14.23
C ASP A 133 7.48 2.52 -13.09
N THR A 134 6.28 2.98 -13.49
CA THR A 134 5.24 3.46 -12.57
C THR A 134 3.85 3.10 -13.09
N SER A 135 2.93 2.78 -12.18
CA SER A 135 1.50 2.59 -12.49
C SER A 135 0.72 3.91 -12.60
N LYS A 136 1.36 5.04 -12.27
CA LYS A 136 0.74 6.38 -12.29
C LYS A 136 0.91 7.06 -13.66
N PRO A 137 0.01 7.98 -14.06
CA PRO A 137 0.25 8.84 -15.22
C PRO A 137 1.54 9.66 -15.09
N ILE A 138 2.31 9.80 -16.18
CA ILE A 138 3.65 10.42 -16.16
C ILE A 138 3.67 11.87 -15.64
N GLY A 139 2.59 12.64 -15.84
CA GLY A 139 2.48 14.01 -15.34
C GLY A 139 2.50 14.06 -13.80
N VAL A 140 1.73 13.16 -13.16
CA VAL A 140 1.68 13.05 -11.69
C VAL A 140 3.02 12.59 -11.13
N TRP A 141 3.66 11.64 -11.82
CA TRP A 141 4.99 11.16 -11.44
C TRP A 141 6.05 12.29 -11.43
N LYS A 142 6.05 13.16 -12.46
CA LYS A 142 6.96 14.30 -12.58
C LYS A 142 6.80 15.33 -11.44
N GLU A 143 5.57 15.59 -11.01
CA GLU A 143 5.30 16.47 -9.88
C GLU A 143 5.76 15.86 -8.55
N GLU A 144 5.53 14.57 -8.36
CA GLU A 144 5.90 13.84 -7.14
C GLU A 144 7.42 13.76 -6.96
N ILE A 145 8.16 13.38 -8.00
CA ILE A 145 9.62 13.31 -7.92
C ILE A 145 10.24 14.69 -7.70
N SER A 146 9.71 15.74 -8.34
CA SER A 146 10.20 17.11 -8.14
C SER A 146 10.02 17.55 -6.69
N ARG A 147 8.88 17.22 -6.07
CA ARG A 147 8.61 17.49 -4.66
C ARG A 147 9.62 16.78 -3.75
N HIS A 148 9.89 15.49 -3.99
CA HIS A 148 10.87 14.73 -3.21
C HIS A 148 12.28 15.35 -3.29
N PHE A 149 12.72 15.79 -4.48
CA PHE A 149 13.98 16.51 -4.62
C PHE A 149 14.00 17.82 -3.82
N SER A 150 12.96 18.63 -3.94
CA SER A 150 12.86 19.89 -3.18
C SER A 150 12.90 19.67 -1.68
N GLU A 151 12.19 18.68 -1.15
CA GLU A 151 12.17 18.35 0.28
C GLU A 151 13.55 17.90 0.79
N VAL A 152 14.16 16.93 0.10
CA VAL A 152 15.43 16.32 0.54
C VAL A 152 16.59 17.30 0.43
N ILE A 153 16.72 18.04 -0.68
CA ILE A 153 17.82 18.99 -0.85
C ILE A 153 17.67 20.20 0.09
N SER A 154 16.44 20.61 0.40
CA SER A 154 16.20 21.66 1.41
C SER A 154 16.63 21.25 2.83
N LEU A 155 16.64 19.96 3.15
CA LEU A 155 17.20 19.47 4.41
C LEU A 155 18.73 19.56 4.41
N LEU A 156 19.39 19.27 3.28
CA LEU A 156 20.85 19.39 3.16
C LEU A 156 21.33 20.83 3.29
N GLU A 157 20.58 21.80 2.77
CA GLU A 157 20.90 23.23 2.88
C GLU A 157 20.96 23.73 4.33
N ARG A 158 20.25 23.08 5.28
CA ARG A 158 20.31 23.43 6.71
C ARG A 158 21.66 23.09 7.35
N GLY A 159 22.39 22.12 6.82
CA GLY A 159 23.77 21.80 7.18
C GLY A 159 23.99 21.12 8.54
N ASP A 160 22.94 20.80 9.30
CA ASP A 160 23.06 20.11 10.58
C ASP A 160 22.95 18.57 10.45
N MET A 161 23.54 17.85 11.40
CA MET A 161 23.58 16.38 11.39
C MET A 161 22.20 15.75 11.53
N GLU A 162 21.24 16.41 12.18
CA GLU A 162 19.88 15.89 12.34
C GLU A 162 19.12 15.96 11.01
N SER A 163 19.19 17.08 10.31
CA SER A 163 18.61 17.27 8.97
C SER A 163 19.22 16.31 7.94
N LEU A 164 20.53 16.09 7.97
CA LEU A 164 21.19 15.08 7.12
C LEU A 164 20.65 13.67 7.39
N ASN A 165 20.49 13.30 8.66
CA ASN A 165 19.93 12.00 9.02
C ASN A 165 18.47 11.87 8.60
N ARG A 166 17.65 12.93 8.72
CA ARG A 166 16.26 12.94 8.23
C ARG A 166 16.19 12.77 6.71
N ALA A 167 17.02 13.49 5.96
CA ALA A 167 17.11 13.38 4.51
C ALA A 167 17.46 11.95 4.07
N ARG A 168 18.45 11.34 4.72
CA ARG A 168 18.83 9.94 4.48
C ARG A 168 17.68 8.99 4.81
N LEU A 169 17.04 9.13 5.97
CA LEU A 169 15.90 8.29 6.36
C LEU A 169 14.74 8.37 5.35
N GLN A 170 14.43 9.57 4.85
CA GLN A 170 13.39 9.77 3.84
C GLN A 170 13.71 9.04 2.54
N VAL A 171 14.90 9.27 1.97
CA VAL A 171 15.33 8.61 0.72
C VAL A 171 15.46 7.09 0.90
N ASN A 172 15.99 6.63 2.02
CA ASN A 172 16.06 5.21 2.37
C ASN A 172 14.69 4.54 2.32
N SER A 173 13.68 5.17 2.91
CA SER A 173 12.31 4.63 2.92
C SER A 173 11.76 4.47 1.51
N MET A 174 12.05 5.42 0.61
CA MET A 174 11.67 5.33 -0.81
C MET A 174 12.37 4.17 -1.52
N VAL A 175 13.69 4.03 -1.33
CA VAL A 175 14.50 2.97 -1.93
C VAL A 175 14.07 1.59 -1.46
N ILE A 176 13.85 1.39 -0.16
CA ILE A 176 13.46 0.09 0.42
C ILE A 176 12.13 -0.39 -0.16
N ARG A 177 11.15 0.51 -0.24
CA ARG A 177 9.84 0.22 -0.84
C ARG A 177 10.03 -0.31 -2.25
N ARG A 178 10.83 0.40 -3.06
CA ARG A 178 11.09 -0.01 -4.44
C ARG A 178 11.86 -1.32 -4.56
N VAL A 179 12.98 -1.49 -3.83
CA VAL A 179 13.81 -2.71 -3.89
C VAL A 179 12.96 -3.93 -3.52
N THR A 180 12.09 -3.80 -2.52
CA THR A 180 11.17 -4.87 -2.10
C THR A 180 10.14 -5.20 -3.20
N GLU A 181 9.61 -4.18 -3.89
CA GLU A 181 8.67 -4.37 -5.01
C GLU A 181 9.32 -5.03 -6.24
N THR A 182 10.57 -4.67 -6.57
CA THR A 182 11.26 -5.15 -7.79
C THR A 182 11.84 -6.56 -7.63
N MET A 183 12.29 -6.96 -6.43
CA MET A 183 12.94 -8.25 -6.19
C MET A 183 11.97 -9.42 -5.96
N ARG A 184 10.66 -9.25 -6.24
CA ARG A 184 9.58 -10.23 -5.98
C ARG A 184 9.72 -11.59 -6.68
N SER A 185 10.62 -11.74 -7.65
CA SER A 185 10.70 -12.92 -8.52
C SER A 185 12.12 -13.37 -8.91
N ALA A 186 13.17 -12.78 -8.33
CA ALA A 186 14.54 -13.13 -8.70
C ALA A 186 15.05 -14.31 -7.85
N SER A 187 15.36 -15.44 -8.50
CA SER A 187 16.22 -16.45 -7.88
C SER A 187 17.58 -15.82 -7.58
N PRO A 188 18.24 -16.14 -6.45
CA PRO A 188 19.56 -15.63 -6.12
C PRO A 188 20.62 -16.26 -7.05
N VAL A 189 20.65 -15.84 -8.31
CA VAL A 189 21.71 -16.17 -9.25
C VAL A 189 22.76 -15.08 -9.12
N PHE A 190 23.95 -15.43 -8.64
CA PHE A 190 25.06 -14.49 -8.66
C PHE A 190 25.56 -14.30 -10.09
N TYR A 191 25.36 -13.09 -10.60
CA TYR A 191 25.95 -12.69 -11.87
C TYR A 191 27.42 -12.30 -11.67
N PRO A 192 28.31 -12.67 -12.60
CA PRO A 192 29.73 -12.31 -12.50
C PRO A 192 29.89 -10.79 -12.59
N VAL A 193 30.43 -10.19 -11.53
CA VAL A 193 30.81 -8.77 -11.50
C VAL A 193 32.29 -8.65 -11.88
N ARG A 194 32.60 -7.84 -12.90
CA ARG A 194 33.99 -7.50 -13.25
C ARG A 194 34.28 -6.07 -12.85
N ILE A 195 35.33 -5.88 -12.05
CA ILE A 195 35.83 -4.56 -11.67
C ILE A 195 37.20 -4.37 -12.30
N GLN A 196 37.40 -3.25 -12.97
CA GLN A 196 38.69 -2.81 -13.50
C GLN A 196 39.03 -1.47 -12.88
N ILE A 197 40.25 -1.32 -12.37
CA ILE A 197 40.72 -0.06 -11.80
C ILE A 197 41.90 0.42 -12.64
N ASP A 198 41.77 1.61 -13.21
CA ASP A 198 42.85 2.32 -13.88
C ASP A 198 43.32 3.45 -12.96
N ASN A 199 44.54 3.27 -12.47
CA ASN A 199 45.19 4.20 -11.58
C ASN A 199 46.51 4.74 -12.15
N ASP A 200 46.70 4.66 -13.47
CA ASP A 200 47.94 5.10 -14.14
C ASP A 200 47.69 6.27 -15.10
N SER A 201 46.51 6.36 -15.72
CA SER A 201 46.28 7.25 -16.88
C SER A 201 45.65 8.64 -16.62
N SER A 202 45.36 9.03 -15.37
CA SER A 202 44.43 10.13 -15.06
C SER A 202 44.75 10.86 -13.74
N PRO A 203 44.32 12.12 -13.51
CA PRO A 203 44.46 12.76 -12.19
C PRO A 203 43.58 12.14 -11.07
N CYS A 204 42.64 11.27 -11.40
CA CYS A 204 41.76 10.54 -10.49
C CYS A 204 41.97 9.01 -10.59
N THR A 205 41.36 8.26 -9.68
CA THR A 205 41.30 6.78 -9.74
C THR A 205 40.04 6.38 -10.50
N LYS A 206 40.17 5.72 -11.65
CA LYS A 206 39.01 5.31 -12.46
C LYS A 206 38.63 3.89 -12.15
N MET A 207 37.39 3.67 -11.73
CA MET A 207 36.82 2.35 -11.46
C MET A 207 35.74 2.05 -12.49
N LYS A 208 35.88 0.93 -13.19
CA LYS A 208 34.89 0.41 -14.12
C LYS A 208 34.24 -0.84 -13.55
N VAL A 209 32.93 -0.83 -13.37
CA VAL A 209 32.13 -1.94 -12.84
C VAL A 209 31.21 -2.44 -13.95
N ILE A 210 31.32 -3.73 -14.27
CA ILE A 210 30.47 -4.40 -15.27
C ILE A 210 29.71 -5.52 -14.57
N SER A 211 28.38 -5.43 -14.54
CA SER A 211 27.52 -6.40 -13.85
C SER A 211 26.09 -6.39 -14.38
N GLU A 212 25.24 -7.31 -13.92
CA GLU A 212 23.79 -7.10 -14.08
C GLU A 212 23.33 -5.92 -13.22
N ASP A 213 22.39 -5.14 -13.75
CA ASP A 213 21.82 -4.01 -13.05
C ASP A 213 20.98 -4.49 -11.86
N THR A 214 21.13 -3.83 -10.72
CA THR A 214 20.36 -4.15 -9.52
C THR A 214 19.76 -2.87 -8.98
N PRO A 215 18.46 -2.87 -8.62
CA PRO A 215 17.80 -1.76 -7.98
C PRO A 215 18.66 -1.12 -6.88
N ALA A 216 18.80 0.20 -6.95
CA ALA A 216 19.54 1.02 -5.98
C ALA A 216 21.03 0.66 -5.77
N PHE A 217 21.68 0.02 -6.75
CA PHE A 217 23.13 -0.25 -6.69
C PHE A 217 23.95 1.02 -6.51
N LEU A 218 23.73 2.02 -7.37
CA LEU A 218 24.48 3.28 -7.34
C LEU A 218 24.28 4.02 -6.02
N TYR A 219 23.07 3.94 -5.44
CA TYR A 219 22.79 4.47 -4.12
C TYR A 219 23.62 3.77 -3.04
N SER A 220 23.62 2.44 -3.04
CA SER A 220 24.34 1.61 -2.07
C SER A 220 25.86 1.80 -2.19
N LEU A 221 26.37 1.83 -3.42
CA LEU A 221 27.78 2.04 -3.73
C LEU A 221 28.24 3.44 -3.32
N SER A 222 27.54 4.49 -3.71
CA SER A 222 27.90 5.87 -3.35
C SER A 222 27.87 6.11 -1.84
N THR A 223 26.94 5.46 -1.13
CA THR A 223 26.90 5.47 0.34
C THR A 223 28.14 4.80 0.94
N ALA A 224 28.50 3.60 0.46
CA ALA A 224 29.69 2.89 0.93
C ALA A 224 30.98 3.68 0.68
N LEU A 225 31.13 4.27 -0.51
CA LEU A 225 32.27 5.11 -0.87
C LEU A 225 32.38 6.34 0.05
N SER A 226 31.26 6.99 0.32
CA SER A 226 31.21 8.17 1.18
C SER A 226 31.59 7.85 2.63
N ILE A 227 31.24 6.66 3.16
CA ILE A 227 31.66 6.18 4.50
C ILE A 227 33.20 6.09 4.59
N HIS A 228 33.85 5.68 3.50
CA HIS A 228 35.30 5.57 3.41
C HIS A 228 36.01 6.91 3.09
N GLY A 229 35.28 8.02 3.10
CA GLY A 229 35.83 9.35 2.79
C GLY A 229 36.24 9.49 1.32
N ILE A 230 35.64 8.70 0.42
CA ILE A 230 35.91 8.73 -1.01
C ILE A 230 34.81 9.51 -1.72
N ILE A 231 35.24 10.45 -2.56
CA ILE A 231 34.36 11.37 -3.28
C ILE A 231 34.30 10.93 -4.75
N ILE A 232 33.09 10.97 -5.30
CA ILE A 232 32.82 10.74 -6.72
C ILE A 232 32.90 12.09 -7.43
N GLU A 233 33.86 12.25 -8.35
CA GLU A 233 33.96 13.48 -9.17
C GLU A 233 33.17 13.37 -10.48
N ARG A 234 33.06 12.14 -11.01
CA ARG A 234 32.33 11.86 -12.26
C ARG A 234 31.78 10.44 -12.24
N VAL A 235 30.60 10.28 -12.82
CA VAL A 235 30.01 8.97 -13.14
C VAL A 235 29.54 8.97 -14.58
N MET A 236 29.84 7.88 -15.30
CA MET A 236 29.23 7.55 -16.58
C MET A 236 28.56 6.19 -16.46
N ILE A 237 27.25 6.17 -16.71
CA ILE A 237 26.42 4.96 -16.63
C ILE A 237 26.02 4.56 -18.04
N ARG A 238 26.09 3.27 -18.36
CA ARG A 238 25.52 2.71 -19.59
C ARG A 238 24.89 1.35 -19.30
N THR A 239 23.60 1.23 -19.54
CA THR A 239 22.84 -0.01 -19.33
C THR A 239 22.25 -0.51 -20.65
N GLU A 240 22.56 -1.75 -21.02
CA GLU A 240 22.00 -2.45 -22.19
C GLU A 240 21.32 -3.75 -21.74
N GLY A 241 19.98 -3.80 -21.85
CA GLY A 241 19.20 -4.90 -21.31
C GLY A 241 19.31 -4.98 -19.78
N SER A 242 19.68 -6.15 -19.24
CA SER A 242 19.96 -6.33 -17.80
C SER A 242 21.40 -5.98 -17.41
N ARG A 243 22.28 -5.57 -18.34
CA ARG A 243 23.71 -5.41 -18.08
C ARG A 243 24.10 -3.93 -17.99
N ALA A 244 24.66 -3.53 -16.85
CA ALA A 244 25.19 -2.19 -16.59
C ALA A 244 26.72 -2.17 -16.67
N GLU A 245 27.25 -1.11 -17.29
CA GLU A 245 28.65 -0.72 -17.35
C GLU A 245 28.79 0.68 -16.75
N ASP A 246 29.29 0.74 -15.51
CA ASP A 246 29.45 1.98 -14.75
C ASP A 246 30.93 2.34 -14.70
N GLN A 247 31.28 3.55 -15.15
CA GLN A 247 32.61 4.12 -14.96
C GLN A 247 32.53 5.26 -13.94
N ILE A 248 33.31 5.15 -12.88
CA ILE A 248 33.29 6.05 -11.73
C ILE A 248 34.69 6.60 -11.49
N ASP A 249 34.83 7.91 -11.50
CA ASP A 249 36.09 8.60 -11.20
C ASP A 249 36.09 8.99 -9.71
N LEU A 250 37.04 8.42 -8.95
CA LEU A 250 37.13 8.49 -7.50
C LEU A 250 38.34 9.30 -7.04
N VAL A 251 38.17 10.01 -5.91
CA VAL A 251 39.24 10.73 -5.21
C VAL A 251 39.11 10.59 -3.68
N ASP A 252 40.20 10.79 -2.93
CA ASP A 252 40.18 10.83 -1.46
C ASP A 252 39.45 12.08 -0.92
N SER A 253 39.31 12.18 0.40
CA SER A 253 38.66 13.32 1.08
C SER A 253 39.40 14.66 0.87
N LEU A 254 40.67 14.60 0.48
CA LEU A 254 41.50 15.73 0.09
C LEU A 254 41.53 15.94 -1.44
N ARG A 255 40.66 15.24 -2.18
CA ARG A 255 40.50 15.24 -3.63
C ARG A 255 41.75 14.86 -4.42
N ARG A 256 42.53 13.93 -3.89
CA ARG A 256 43.71 13.34 -4.55
C ARG A 256 43.38 11.93 -5.04
N ARG A 257 44.16 11.46 -6.03
CA ARG A 257 44.12 10.08 -6.50
C ARG A 257 44.36 9.10 -5.33
N ILE A 258 43.60 8.00 -5.31
CA ILE A 258 43.73 6.93 -4.32
C ILE A 258 44.89 6.04 -4.77
N THR A 259 46.07 6.16 -4.15
CA THR A 259 47.28 5.41 -4.56
C THR A 259 47.61 4.22 -3.66
N ASP A 260 46.92 4.08 -2.52
CA ASP A 260 47.12 2.98 -1.58
C ASP A 260 46.55 1.66 -2.12
N PRO A 261 47.38 0.63 -2.40
CA PRO A 261 46.92 -0.66 -2.91
C PRO A 261 45.94 -1.39 -1.98
N ASP A 262 46.09 -1.22 -0.66
CA ASP A 262 45.18 -1.86 0.30
C ASP A 262 43.81 -1.20 0.27
N MET A 263 43.77 0.13 0.14
CA MET A 263 42.52 0.88 -0.05
C MET A 263 41.81 0.47 -1.34
N ILE A 264 42.54 0.29 -2.45
CA ILE A 264 42.01 -0.13 -3.75
C ILE A 264 41.39 -1.54 -3.68
N ASN A 265 42.07 -2.47 -3.01
CA ASN A 265 41.55 -3.82 -2.81
C ASN A 265 40.30 -3.82 -1.91
N LYS A 266 40.29 -3.02 -0.84
CA LYS A 266 39.13 -2.85 0.04
C LYS A 266 37.91 -2.32 -0.71
N LEU A 267 38.12 -1.33 -1.59
CA LEU A 267 37.05 -0.76 -2.42
C LEU A 267 36.46 -1.78 -3.39
N THR A 268 37.33 -2.48 -4.11
CA THR A 268 36.94 -3.53 -5.05
C THR A 268 36.07 -4.58 -4.36
N LEU A 269 36.50 -5.03 -3.18
CA LEU A 269 35.83 -6.08 -2.42
C LEU A 269 34.50 -5.59 -1.81
N SER A 270 34.47 -4.35 -1.32
CA SER A 270 33.24 -3.70 -0.85
C SER A 270 32.19 -3.58 -1.97
N VAL A 271 32.59 -3.22 -3.20
CA VAL A 271 31.68 -3.13 -4.35
C VAL A 271 31.10 -4.49 -4.71
N LEU A 272 31.95 -5.52 -4.80
CA LEU A 272 31.52 -6.90 -5.12
C LEU A 272 30.50 -7.42 -4.10
N LEU A 273 30.83 -7.29 -2.81
CA LEU A 273 29.99 -7.80 -1.73
C LEU A 273 28.70 -6.99 -1.57
N THR A 274 28.74 -5.66 -1.72
CA THR A 274 27.52 -4.82 -1.66
C THR A 274 26.56 -5.22 -2.78
N LYS A 275 27.08 -5.45 -4.00
CA LYS A 275 26.28 -5.90 -5.14
C LYS A 275 25.62 -7.25 -4.87
N GLN A 276 26.35 -8.21 -4.30
CA GLN A 276 25.84 -9.54 -3.97
C GLN A 276 24.85 -9.51 -2.79
N PHE A 277 25.14 -8.73 -1.74
CA PHE A 277 24.30 -8.61 -0.55
C PHE A 277 22.94 -7.94 -0.83
N THR A 278 22.88 -7.08 -1.85
CA THR A 278 21.62 -6.41 -2.26
C THR A 278 20.50 -7.43 -2.59
N TYR A 279 20.85 -8.60 -3.12
CA TYR A 279 19.88 -9.68 -3.38
C TYR A 279 19.32 -10.34 -2.12
N ALA A 280 20.06 -10.28 -1.00
CA ALA A 280 19.65 -10.85 0.29
C ALA A 280 18.77 -9.89 1.12
N LEU A 281 18.75 -8.60 0.78
CA LEU A 281 18.06 -7.56 1.54
C LEU A 281 16.54 -7.76 1.64
N GLY A 282 15.92 -8.39 0.64
CA GLY A 282 14.47 -8.66 0.66
C GLY A 282 14.03 -9.54 1.85
N ASN A 283 14.95 -10.31 2.42
CA ASN A 283 14.70 -11.20 3.57
C ASN A 283 14.97 -10.55 4.93
N ALA A 284 15.60 -9.37 4.97
CA ALA A 284 15.96 -8.68 6.20
C ALA A 284 14.73 -7.98 6.82
N PRO A 285 14.51 -8.08 8.16
CA PRO A 285 13.46 -7.32 8.84
C PRO A 285 13.65 -5.80 8.72
N ASP A 286 14.89 -5.35 8.84
CA ASP A 286 15.36 -4.00 8.52
C ASP A 286 16.43 -4.08 7.43
N PRO A 287 16.06 -3.99 6.14
CA PRO A 287 17.00 -4.04 5.02
C PRO A 287 18.07 -2.95 5.06
N TYR A 288 17.73 -1.77 5.58
CA TYR A 288 18.67 -0.66 5.64
C TYR A 288 19.69 -0.87 6.75
N GLY A 289 19.23 -1.18 7.96
CA GLY A 289 20.10 -1.56 9.07
C GLY A 289 21.04 -2.70 8.65
N ALA A 290 20.50 -3.70 7.94
CA ALA A 290 21.32 -4.79 7.38
C ALA A 290 22.43 -4.28 6.45
N LEU A 291 22.10 -3.43 5.49
CA LEU A 291 23.06 -2.89 4.51
C LEU A 291 24.17 -2.05 5.16
N VAL A 292 23.81 -1.15 6.08
CA VAL A 292 24.78 -0.28 6.77
C VAL A 292 25.71 -1.10 7.65
N ARG A 293 25.15 -2.01 8.46
CA ARG A 293 25.91 -2.87 9.37
C ARG A 293 26.80 -3.84 8.58
N PHE A 294 26.34 -4.31 7.42
CA PHE A 294 27.16 -5.11 6.51
C PHE A 294 28.38 -4.32 6.03
N GLY A 295 28.19 -3.08 5.57
CA GLY A 295 29.30 -2.21 5.18
C GLY A 295 30.32 -1.98 6.30
N GLN A 296 29.86 -1.76 7.54
CA GLN A 296 30.72 -1.65 8.72
C GLN A 296 31.50 -2.94 8.98
N MET A 297 30.81 -4.08 8.97
CA MET A 297 31.40 -5.41 9.19
C MET A 297 32.49 -5.72 8.15
N ILE A 298 32.26 -5.40 6.88
CA ILE A 298 33.25 -5.60 5.81
C ILE A 298 34.50 -4.75 6.03
N GLY A 299 34.35 -3.50 6.49
CA GLY A 299 35.47 -2.64 6.85
C GLY A 299 36.39 -3.27 7.90
N ASP A 300 35.78 -3.91 8.91
CA ASP A 300 36.50 -4.53 10.03
C ASP A 300 37.12 -5.90 9.62
N ILE A 301 36.38 -6.77 8.92
CA ILE A 301 36.86 -8.07 8.42
C ILE A 301 38.07 -7.92 7.50
N LEU A 302 38.07 -6.90 6.64
CA LEU A 302 39.17 -6.63 5.71
C LEU A 302 40.48 -6.25 6.41
N CYS A 303 40.44 -5.98 7.72
CA CYS A 303 41.60 -5.69 8.54
C CYS A 303 42.08 -6.91 9.36
N LEU A 304 41.41 -8.06 9.29
CA LEU A 304 41.72 -9.27 10.07
C LEU A 304 42.67 -10.26 9.35
N PRO A 305 43.41 -11.08 10.11
CA PRO A 305 44.08 -12.28 9.59
C PRO A 305 43.05 -13.33 9.09
N GLU A 306 43.44 -14.18 8.12
CA GLU A 306 42.57 -15.19 7.46
C GLU A 306 41.46 -14.67 6.52
N LYS A 307 41.65 -13.50 5.90
CA LYS A 307 40.71 -12.88 4.93
C LYS A 307 40.12 -13.83 3.88
N GLU A 308 40.89 -14.81 3.38
CA GLU A 308 40.46 -15.75 2.32
C GLU A 308 39.30 -16.65 2.77
N ARG A 309 39.29 -17.08 4.03
CA ARG A 309 38.22 -17.92 4.60
C ARG A 309 36.91 -17.16 4.75
N TRP A 310 37.00 -15.90 5.15
CA TRP A 310 35.84 -15.01 5.28
C TRP A 310 35.23 -14.71 3.91
N MET A 311 36.07 -14.57 2.89
CA MET A 311 35.63 -14.35 1.52
C MET A 311 34.84 -15.53 0.97
N GLU A 312 35.26 -16.78 1.24
CA GLU A 312 34.52 -17.97 0.79
C GLU A 312 33.09 -18.00 1.36
N LEU A 313 32.93 -17.67 2.65
CA LEU A 313 31.62 -17.58 3.31
C LEU A 313 30.73 -16.46 2.73
N LEU A 314 31.31 -15.31 2.45
CA LEU A 314 30.62 -14.13 1.93
C LEU A 314 30.26 -14.27 0.44
N THR A 315 30.78 -15.28 -0.25
CA THR A 315 30.39 -15.63 -1.63
C THR A 315 29.27 -16.68 -1.70
N ASN A 316 28.78 -17.20 -0.57
CA ASN A 316 27.66 -18.15 -0.53
C ASN A 316 26.30 -17.41 -0.42
N PRO A 317 25.30 -17.68 -1.29
CA PRO A 317 24.03 -16.97 -1.28
C PRO A 317 23.17 -17.22 -0.04
N GLU A 318 23.22 -18.42 0.54
CA GLU A 318 22.47 -18.76 1.75
C GLU A 318 23.08 -18.04 2.96
N SER A 319 24.41 -18.01 3.05
CA SER A 319 25.13 -17.25 4.09
C SER A 319 24.81 -15.76 4.03
N LEU A 320 24.71 -15.16 2.84
CA LEU A 320 24.34 -13.74 2.70
C LEU A 320 22.88 -13.48 3.10
N ASN A 321 21.95 -14.41 2.84
CA ASN A 321 20.56 -14.32 3.29
C ASN A 321 20.46 -14.38 4.83
N ASP A 322 21.15 -15.33 5.45
CA ASP A 322 21.19 -15.47 6.91
C ASP A 322 21.84 -14.24 7.56
N LEU A 323 22.92 -13.75 6.95
CA LEU A 323 23.59 -12.54 7.38
C LEU A 323 22.69 -11.30 7.22
N ALA A 324 21.93 -11.18 6.12
CA ALA A 324 20.99 -10.07 5.95
C ALA A 324 19.86 -10.10 6.99
N ARG A 325 19.31 -11.28 7.29
CA ARG A 325 18.33 -11.45 8.38
C ARG A 325 18.91 -11.02 9.73
N LEU A 326 20.11 -11.49 10.04
CA LEU A 326 20.76 -11.24 11.32
C LEU A 326 21.18 -9.77 11.47
N LEU A 327 21.84 -9.21 10.46
CA LEU A 327 22.24 -7.80 10.45
C LEU A 327 21.02 -6.90 10.40
N GLY A 328 19.90 -7.31 9.81
CA GLY A 328 18.62 -6.60 9.86
C GLY A 328 17.79 -6.88 11.10
N ALA A 329 18.26 -7.74 12.02
CA ALA A 329 17.44 -8.19 13.13
C ALA A 329 17.33 -7.14 14.23
N SER A 330 18.34 -6.35 14.57
CA SER A 330 18.21 -5.34 15.65
C SER A 330 19.47 -4.48 15.77
N ASP A 331 19.30 -3.20 16.08
CA ASP A 331 20.41 -2.33 16.53
C ASP A 331 21.08 -2.90 17.78
N TYR A 332 20.28 -3.34 18.76
CA TYR A 332 20.79 -3.97 19.98
C TYR A 332 21.70 -5.19 19.71
N LEU A 333 21.21 -6.18 18.94
CA LEU A 333 22.02 -7.37 18.61
C LEU A 333 23.31 -6.98 17.88
N TRP A 334 23.24 -5.95 17.03
CA TRP A 334 24.41 -5.43 16.35
C TRP A 334 25.44 -4.86 17.33
N GLU A 335 25.07 -3.86 18.13
CA GLU A 335 26.02 -3.14 18.99
C GLU A 335 26.58 -4.00 20.13
N ASP A 336 25.76 -4.86 20.74
CA ASP A 336 26.15 -5.58 21.96
C ASP A 336 26.82 -6.94 21.70
N PHE A 337 26.62 -7.54 20.53
CA PHE A 337 27.06 -8.91 20.27
C PHE A 337 27.73 -9.08 18.90
N ILE A 338 27.04 -8.74 17.81
CA ILE A 338 27.53 -9.04 16.46
C ILE A 338 28.79 -8.22 16.15
N ARG A 339 28.76 -6.91 16.41
CA ARG A 339 29.88 -6.01 16.12
C ARG A 339 31.16 -6.38 16.89
N LEU A 340 31.02 -6.89 18.11
CA LEU A 340 32.16 -7.22 18.98
C LEU A 340 32.66 -8.66 18.81
N GLN A 341 31.91 -9.54 18.14
CA GLN A 341 32.20 -10.98 18.07
C GLN A 341 31.97 -11.61 16.69
N TYR A 342 31.98 -10.83 15.60
CA TYR A 342 31.71 -11.34 14.24
C TYR A 342 32.69 -12.47 13.83
N GLU A 343 33.92 -12.49 14.36
CA GLU A 343 34.90 -13.56 14.18
C GLU A 343 34.41 -14.94 14.68
N THR A 344 33.58 -14.95 15.72
CA THR A 344 32.98 -16.20 16.26
C THR A 344 31.67 -16.53 15.55
N LEU A 345 30.97 -15.51 15.07
CA LEU A 345 29.66 -15.62 14.44
C LEU A 345 29.71 -16.18 13.02
N LEU A 346 30.61 -15.66 12.18
CA LEU A 346 30.68 -16.00 10.75
C LEU A 346 30.96 -17.49 10.50
N PRO A 347 31.85 -18.19 11.26
CA PRO A 347 32.03 -19.63 11.12
C PRO A 347 30.78 -20.43 11.52
N LEU A 348 30.01 -19.92 12.49
CA LEU A 348 28.76 -20.56 12.92
C LEU A 348 27.72 -20.49 11.81
N ILE A 349 27.52 -19.32 11.20
CA ILE A 349 26.60 -19.14 10.05
C ILE A 349 26.97 -20.10 8.91
N GLY A 350 28.26 -20.21 8.57
CA GLY A 350 28.73 -21.17 7.57
C GLY A 350 28.43 -22.64 7.88
N SER A 351 28.36 -23.01 9.17
CA SER A 351 28.02 -24.37 9.61
C SER A 351 26.52 -24.67 9.69
N HIS A 352 25.66 -23.64 9.61
CA HIS A 352 24.20 -23.75 9.68
C HIS A 352 23.54 -24.28 8.41
N LEU A 353 24.26 -24.27 7.28
CA LEU A 353 23.85 -24.73 5.95
C LEU A 353 23.39 -26.22 5.90
N GLY A 354 23.51 -26.96 7.00
CA GLY A 354 23.03 -28.34 7.16
C GLY A 354 21.75 -28.53 8.01
N GLY A 355 21.01 -27.46 8.33
CA GLY A 355 19.78 -27.54 9.14
C GLY A 355 20.00 -27.91 10.61
N ARG A 356 21.18 -27.60 11.15
CA ARG A 356 21.56 -27.92 12.54
C ARG A 356 21.33 -26.71 13.45
N SER A 357 20.59 -26.93 14.54
CA SER A 357 20.38 -25.96 15.62
C SER A 357 21.73 -25.59 16.29
N PHE A 358 21.96 -24.31 16.52
CA PHE A 358 23.13 -23.77 17.22
C PHE A 358 23.11 -24.06 18.72
N SER A 359 21.93 -23.95 19.33
CA SER A 359 21.76 -24.11 20.77
C SER A 359 21.84 -25.56 21.21
N THR A 360 22.24 -25.75 22.47
CA THR A 360 22.25 -27.08 23.08
C THR A 360 20.84 -27.63 23.19
N PRO A 361 20.61 -28.91 22.81
CA PRO A 361 19.37 -29.60 23.14
C PRO A 361 19.07 -29.56 24.66
N PRO A 362 17.82 -29.33 25.10
CA PRO A 362 17.48 -29.16 26.51
C PRO A 362 17.99 -30.27 27.44
N ASP A 363 18.01 -31.52 26.97
CA ASP A 363 18.48 -32.71 27.71
C ASP A 363 19.99 -32.68 27.99
N ARG A 364 20.78 -31.92 27.23
CA ARG A 364 22.24 -31.86 27.36
C ARG A 364 22.77 -30.62 28.07
N ILE A 365 21.92 -29.62 28.34
CA ILE A 365 22.31 -28.36 28.98
C ILE A 365 22.97 -28.63 30.34
N GLU A 366 22.36 -29.49 31.15
CA GLU A 366 22.84 -29.82 32.50
C GLU A 366 24.24 -30.44 32.48
N ALA A 367 24.45 -31.47 31.66
CA ALA A 367 25.76 -32.13 31.56
C ALA A 367 26.86 -31.18 31.08
N ARG A 368 26.55 -30.26 30.16
CA ARG A 368 27.50 -29.24 29.68
C ARG A 368 27.80 -28.18 30.73
N LEU A 369 26.77 -27.72 31.46
CA LEU A 369 26.94 -26.77 32.55
C LEU A 369 27.80 -27.37 33.66
N GLN A 370 27.53 -28.60 34.09
CA GLN A 370 28.32 -29.27 35.12
C GLN A 370 29.79 -29.40 34.70
N LYS A 371 30.04 -29.81 33.46
CA LYS A 371 31.40 -29.88 32.91
C LYS A 371 32.13 -28.53 32.88
N ALA A 372 31.40 -27.41 32.71
CA ALA A 372 31.98 -26.07 32.77
C ALA A 372 32.34 -25.71 34.22
N LEU A 373 31.46 -26.00 35.18
CA LEU A 373 31.67 -25.74 36.61
C LEU A 373 32.77 -26.62 37.23
N ASP A 374 32.88 -27.88 36.82
CA ASP A 374 33.88 -28.84 37.33
C ASP A 374 35.33 -28.46 36.95
N ARG A 375 35.51 -27.60 35.94
CA ARG A 375 36.83 -27.08 35.52
C ARG A 375 37.34 -25.95 36.41
N CYS A 376 36.46 -25.36 37.22
CA CYS A 376 36.77 -24.25 38.10
C CYS A 376 36.94 -24.76 39.53
N ALA A 377 38.03 -24.37 40.19
CA ALA A 377 38.29 -24.81 41.56
C ALA A 377 37.73 -23.80 42.58
N ALA A 378 37.92 -22.50 42.33
CA ALA A 378 37.47 -21.44 43.23
C ALA A 378 35.97 -21.15 43.09
N PHE A 379 35.36 -20.62 44.16
CA PHE A 379 33.95 -20.30 44.19
C PHE A 379 33.60 -19.15 43.24
N GLU A 380 34.43 -18.11 43.19
CA GLU A 380 34.27 -16.96 42.30
C GLU A 380 34.40 -17.37 40.82
N GLU A 381 35.36 -18.24 40.48
CA GLU A 381 35.52 -18.79 39.12
C GLU A 381 34.28 -19.57 38.67
N LYS A 382 33.64 -20.32 39.58
CA LYS A 382 32.39 -21.03 39.29
C LYS A 382 31.23 -20.07 38.99
N ILE A 383 31.17 -18.92 39.67
CA ILE A 383 30.15 -17.89 39.40
C ILE A 383 30.38 -17.26 38.03
N GLU A 384 31.62 -16.99 37.65
CA GLU A 384 31.96 -16.48 36.32
C GLU A 384 31.60 -17.50 35.23
N ALA A 385 32.04 -18.75 35.39
CA ALA A 385 31.73 -19.83 34.45
C ALA A 385 30.21 -20.08 34.29
N LEU A 386 29.43 -19.99 35.38
CA LEU A 386 27.97 -20.08 35.35
C LEU A 386 27.36 -19.01 34.44
N ASN A 387 27.80 -17.75 34.58
CA ASN A 387 27.25 -16.64 33.82
C ASN A 387 27.74 -16.61 32.36
N GLU A 388 29.00 -16.98 32.11
CA GLU A 388 29.51 -17.14 30.75
C GLU A 388 28.76 -18.24 29.99
N PHE A 389 28.50 -19.38 30.65
CA PHE A 389 27.71 -20.46 30.06
C PHE A 389 26.28 -20.01 29.76
N LYS A 390 25.62 -19.37 30.72
CA LYS A 390 24.28 -18.79 30.56
C LYS A 390 24.22 -17.86 29.36
N ASP A 391 25.10 -16.86 29.29
CA ASP A 391 25.06 -15.83 28.25
C ASP A 391 25.35 -16.41 26.88
N ARG A 392 26.26 -17.39 26.80
CA ARG A 392 26.54 -18.10 25.55
C ARG A 392 25.35 -18.91 25.06
N GLU A 393 24.70 -19.69 25.93
CA GLU A 393 23.55 -20.50 25.52
C GLU A 393 22.33 -19.64 25.18
N LEU A 394 22.09 -18.54 25.92
CA LEU A 394 21.06 -17.55 25.57
C LEU A 394 21.26 -17.02 24.15
N PHE A 395 22.49 -16.63 23.82
CA PHE A 395 22.83 -16.15 22.48
C PHE A 395 22.57 -17.19 21.38
N LEU A 396 22.96 -18.46 21.60
CA LEU A 396 22.74 -19.52 20.61
C LEU A 396 21.25 -19.82 20.42
N ILE A 397 20.45 -19.74 21.48
CA ILE A 397 18.99 -19.92 21.41
C ILE A 397 18.35 -18.76 20.61
N ASP A 398 18.78 -17.53 20.84
CA ASP A 398 18.29 -16.36 20.10
C ASP A 398 18.68 -16.43 18.62
N LEU A 399 19.91 -16.85 18.32
CA LEU A 399 20.41 -17.01 16.95
C LEU A 399 19.59 -18.04 16.16
N ASP A 400 19.27 -19.18 16.79
CA ASP A 400 18.39 -20.19 16.21
C ASP A 400 17.03 -19.59 15.80
N GLN A 401 16.43 -18.77 16.66
CA GLN A 401 15.11 -18.17 16.39
C GLN A 401 15.15 -17.11 15.28
N ILE A 402 16.23 -16.31 15.21
CA ILE A 402 16.39 -15.26 14.19
C ILE A 402 16.58 -15.87 12.80
N LEU A 403 17.42 -16.89 12.71
CA LEU A 403 17.78 -17.53 11.45
C LEU A 403 16.74 -18.55 10.98
N ASN A 404 15.88 -19.04 11.89
CA ASN A 404 14.76 -19.92 11.56
C ASN A 404 13.40 -19.23 11.83
N PRO A 405 12.99 -18.22 11.06
CA PRO A 405 11.78 -17.43 11.34
C PRO A 405 10.46 -18.22 11.27
N GLY A 406 10.48 -19.45 10.71
CA GLY A 406 9.36 -20.39 10.71
C GLY A 406 9.30 -21.30 11.93
N SER A 407 10.26 -21.22 12.88
CA SER A 407 10.23 -22.01 14.10
C SER A 407 9.13 -21.55 15.04
N ASP A 408 8.43 -22.51 15.63
CA ASP A 408 7.42 -22.26 16.65
C ASP A 408 8.02 -21.58 17.88
N PHE A 409 7.35 -20.52 18.36
CA PHE A 409 7.69 -19.84 19.61
C PHE A 409 7.76 -20.81 20.81
N GLN A 410 7.01 -21.91 20.76
CA GLN A 410 7.08 -22.95 21.79
C GLN A 410 8.49 -23.53 21.92
N VAL A 411 9.22 -23.70 20.81
CA VAL A 411 10.59 -24.23 20.82
C VAL A 411 11.54 -23.28 21.56
N LEU A 412 11.42 -21.98 21.30
CA LEU A 412 12.17 -20.94 22.02
C LEU A 412 11.87 -21.01 23.53
N SER A 413 10.59 -21.07 23.88
CA SER A 413 10.15 -21.08 25.28
C SER A 413 10.65 -22.29 26.06
N ILE A 414 10.61 -23.47 25.45
CA ILE A 414 11.11 -24.72 26.05
C ILE A 414 12.61 -24.61 26.31
N LYS A 415 13.39 -24.15 25.32
CA LYS A 415 14.85 -24.03 25.46
C LYS A 415 15.26 -23.01 26.52
N LEU A 416 14.65 -21.83 26.52
CA LEU A 416 14.92 -20.79 27.53
C LEU A 416 14.52 -21.24 28.93
N THR A 417 13.37 -21.90 29.07
CA THR A 417 12.90 -22.42 30.36
C THR A 417 13.86 -23.49 30.88
N ALA A 418 14.26 -24.45 30.04
CA ALA A 418 15.22 -25.47 30.41
C ALA A 418 16.56 -24.85 30.88
N LEU A 419 17.09 -23.87 30.14
CA LEU A 419 18.30 -23.16 30.53
C LEU A 419 18.14 -22.46 31.90
N ALA A 420 17.05 -21.72 32.09
CA ALA A 420 16.76 -21.04 33.36
C ALA A 420 16.69 -22.00 34.54
N GLU A 421 16.00 -23.14 34.39
CA GLU A 421 15.89 -24.15 35.45
C GLU A 421 17.25 -24.73 35.82
N LYS A 422 18.10 -25.04 34.83
CA LYS A 422 19.45 -25.58 35.10
C LYS A 422 20.39 -24.56 35.74
N ILE A 423 20.33 -23.29 35.32
CA ILE A 423 21.12 -22.21 35.94
C ILE A 423 20.68 -21.96 37.39
N VAL A 424 19.36 -21.92 37.65
CA VAL A 424 18.83 -21.74 39.01
C VAL A 424 19.19 -22.92 39.91
N ALA A 425 19.06 -24.15 39.42
CA ALA A 425 19.44 -25.34 40.17
C ALA A 425 20.94 -25.34 40.53
N ALA A 426 21.81 -25.02 39.57
CA ALA A 426 23.26 -24.93 39.81
C ALA A 426 23.62 -23.82 40.81
N ALA A 427 23.03 -22.62 40.67
CA ALA A 427 23.23 -21.53 41.60
C ALA A 427 22.75 -21.87 43.03
N ALA A 428 21.61 -22.57 43.14
CA ALA A 428 21.06 -23.03 44.41
C ALA A 428 21.99 -24.03 45.10
N GLU A 429 22.54 -25.00 44.38
CA GLU A 429 23.49 -25.98 44.94
C GLU A 429 24.84 -25.34 45.32
N LEU A 430 25.33 -24.37 44.54
CA LEU A 430 26.53 -23.60 44.89
C LEU A 430 26.31 -22.77 46.18
N ALA A 431 25.17 -22.10 46.30
CA ALA A 431 24.80 -21.36 47.50
C ALA A 431 24.65 -22.30 48.71
N LYS A 432 24.01 -23.46 48.53
CA LYS A 432 23.87 -24.49 49.56
C LYS A 432 25.24 -24.89 50.09
N THR A 433 26.13 -25.31 49.19
CA THR A 433 27.45 -25.85 49.53
C THR A 433 28.25 -24.82 50.31
N SER A 434 28.30 -23.58 49.81
CA SER A 434 29.01 -22.46 50.46
C SER A 434 28.49 -22.15 51.87
N LEU A 435 27.17 -22.14 52.07
CA LEU A 435 26.59 -21.85 53.39
C LEU A 435 26.69 -23.03 54.36
N VAL A 436 26.55 -24.26 53.89
CA VAL A 436 26.71 -25.47 54.73
C VAL A 436 28.15 -25.61 55.21
N GLU A 437 29.15 -25.32 54.37
CA GLU A 437 30.56 -25.31 54.79
C GLU A 437 30.83 -24.34 55.95
N ARG A 438 30.09 -23.22 56.00
CA ARG A 438 30.27 -22.18 57.03
C ARG A 438 29.42 -22.39 58.28
N PHE A 439 28.13 -22.68 58.11
CA PHE A 439 27.14 -22.69 59.19
C PHE A 439 26.65 -24.10 59.56
N GLY A 440 27.04 -25.12 58.80
CA GLY A 440 26.52 -26.49 58.93
C GLY A 440 25.16 -26.68 58.25
N ILE A 441 24.61 -27.89 58.40
CA ILE A 441 23.35 -28.30 57.79
C ILE A 441 22.18 -27.72 58.61
N PRO A 442 21.22 -27.02 57.98
CA PRO A 442 19.98 -26.60 58.64
C PRO A 442 19.21 -27.79 59.18
N ARG A 443 18.94 -27.83 60.49
CA ARG A 443 18.14 -28.88 61.13
C ARG A 443 16.78 -28.33 61.56
N THR A 444 15.77 -29.18 61.52
CA THR A 444 14.48 -28.91 62.16
C THR A 444 14.64 -28.98 63.68
N VAL A 445 13.65 -28.48 64.43
CA VAL A 445 13.62 -28.64 65.91
C VAL A 445 13.75 -30.12 66.34
N GLY A 446 13.28 -31.05 65.50
CA GLY A 446 13.39 -32.50 65.72
C GLY A 446 14.72 -33.13 65.27
N GLY A 447 15.72 -32.34 64.85
CA GLY A 447 17.05 -32.82 64.46
C GLY A 447 17.14 -33.43 63.05
N MET A 448 16.06 -33.41 62.26
CA MET A 448 16.09 -33.82 60.86
C MET A 448 16.66 -32.70 59.99
N GLU A 449 17.20 -33.00 58.80
CA GLU A 449 17.59 -31.94 57.85
C GLU A 449 16.34 -31.16 57.40
N ALA A 450 16.38 -29.82 57.51
CA ALA A 450 15.33 -28.97 56.98
C ALA A 450 15.41 -28.96 55.45
N LYS A 451 14.34 -29.44 54.80
CA LYS A 451 14.27 -29.53 53.33
C LYS A 451 13.91 -28.18 52.73
N TRP A 452 14.28 -27.94 51.49
CA TRP A 452 13.99 -26.71 50.76
C TRP A 452 13.70 -27.02 49.30
N ALA A 453 12.91 -26.16 48.66
CA ALA A 453 12.64 -26.20 47.23
C ALA A 453 12.51 -24.79 46.66
N VAL A 454 12.98 -24.61 45.42
CA VAL A 454 12.81 -23.38 44.64
C VAL A 454 11.70 -23.62 43.62
N PHE A 455 10.79 -22.65 43.55
CA PHE A 455 9.64 -22.68 42.67
C PHE A 455 9.74 -21.58 41.63
N GLY A 456 9.44 -21.94 40.38
CA GLY A 456 9.20 -20.99 39.31
C GLY A 456 7.76 -20.50 39.36
N LEU A 457 7.58 -19.19 39.20
CA LEU A 457 6.29 -18.52 39.03
C LEU A 457 6.26 -17.82 37.67
N GLY A 458 5.19 -17.08 37.38
CA GLY A 458 5.13 -16.20 36.23
C GLY A 458 5.41 -16.92 34.90
N LYS A 459 6.35 -16.44 34.10
CA LYS A 459 6.65 -17.03 32.79
C LYS A 459 7.51 -18.29 32.91
N LEU A 460 8.40 -18.35 33.91
CA LEU A 460 9.23 -19.53 34.16
C LEU A 460 8.36 -20.73 34.54
N GLY A 461 7.49 -20.54 35.53
CA GLY A 461 6.58 -21.57 36.01
C GLY A 461 5.62 -22.07 34.93
N GLY A 462 5.14 -21.17 34.07
CA GLY A 462 4.28 -21.50 32.92
C GLY A 462 5.01 -22.01 31.67
N LYS A 463 6.33 -22.26 31.73
CA LYS A 463 7.16 -22.68 30.59
C LYS A 463 7.03 -21.78 29.36
N ALA A 464 6.91 -20.47 29.58
CA ALA A 464 6.59 -19.46 28.59
C ALA A 464 7.62 -18.32 28.56
N LEU A 465 8.89 -18.61 28.91
CA LEU A 465 9.96 -17.63 28.80
C LEU A 465 10.14 -17.21 27.33
N GLY A 466 10.07 -15.91 27.07
CA GLY A 466 10.41 -15.34 25.78
C GLY A 466 11.69 -14.52 25.86
N TYR A 467 12.02 -13.85 24.76
CA TYR A 467 13.13 -12.90 24.70
C TYR A 467 13.00 -11.85 25.81
N ALA A 468 14.11 -11.47 26.44
CA ALA A 468 14.14 -10.48 27.54
C ALA A 468 13.10 -10.78 28.66
N SER A 469 13.17 -11.98 29.24
CA SER A 469 12.31 -12.38 30.36
C SER A 469 13.06 -12.43 31.68
N ASP A 470 12.45 -11.82 32.70
CA ASP A 470 12.76 -12.10 34.11
C ASP A 470 12.43 -13.54 34.50
N ILE A 471 13.07 -13.99 35.58
CA ILE A 471 12.92 -15.29 36.21
C ILE A 471 12.26 -15.06 37.56
N GLU A 472 10.95 -15.32 37.64
CA GLU A 472 10.20 -15.16 38.87
C GLU A 472 10.37 -16.39 39.78
N LEU A 473 10.95 -16.21 40.97
CA LEU A 473 11.29 -17.29 41.90
C LEU A 473 10.66 -17.12 43.29
N LEU A 474 10.35 -18.25 43.93
CA LEU A 474 9.96 -18.35 45.33
C LEU A 474 10.69 -19.53 45.98
N LEU A 475 11.33 -19.32 47.13
CA LEU A 475 11.94 -20.40 47.89
C LEU A 475 11.11 -20.74 49.12
N ILE A 476 10.85 -22.04 49.32
CA ILE A 476 10.12 -22.56 50.48
C ILE A 476 10.95 -23.63 51.19
N TYR A 477 11.06 -23.53 52.52
CA TYR A 477 11.72 -24.53 53.37
C TYR A 477 10.75 -25.20 54.35
N SER A 478 11.06 -26.41 54.79
CA SER A 478 10.11 -27.30 55.47
C SER A 478 9.72 -26.82 56.87
N ASP A 479 10.70 -26.49 57.73
CA ASP A 479 10.46 -26.24 59.16
C ASP A 479 11.49 -25.28 59.76
N SER A 480 11.08 -24.61 60.84
CA SER A 480 11.97 -23.83 61.70
C SER A 480 12.96 -24.73 62.45
N GLY A 481 14.08 -24.13 62.88
CA GLY A 481 15.16 -24.81 63.58
C GLY A 481 16.47 -24.04 63.40
N TYR A 482 17.59 -24.73 63.56
CA TYR A 482 18.92 -24.12 63.60
C TYR A 482 19.93 -24.95 62.80
N CYS A 483 20.97 -24.31 62.29
CA CYS A 483 22.10 -25.01 61.68
C CYS A 483 22.93 -25.78 62.71
N ASP A 484 23.51 -26.92 62.30
CA ASP A 484 24.30 -27.80 63.17
C ASP A 484 25.82 -27.54 63.15
N GLY A 485 26.27 -26.45 62.53
CA GLY A 485 27.68 -26.06 62.48
C GLY A 485 28.16 -25.27 63.71
N ALA A 486 29.39 -24.76 63.62
CA ALA A 486 30.05 -24.05 64.72
C ALA A 486 29.36 -22.72 65.07
N GLU A 487 28.87 -22.00 64.06
CA GLU A 487 28.06 -20.78 64.21
C GLU A 487 26.57 -21.16 64.01
N LYS A 488 25.79 -21.16 65.09
CA LYS A 488 24.36 -21.51 65.05
C LYS A 488 23.52 -20.31 64.66
N ILE A 489 22.96 -20.34 63.46
CA ILE A 489 21.96 -19.38 62.98
C ILE A 489 20.60 -20.07 62.81
N ASP A 490 19.53 -19.29 62.91
CA ASP A 490 18.18 -19.76 62.62
C ASP A 490 18.03 -20.18 61.16
N ASN A 491 17.19 -21.18 60.89
CA ASN A 491 16.88 -21.60 59.52
C ASN A 491 16.35 -20.43 58.67
N SER A 492 15.61 -19.50 59.26
CA SER A 492 15.12 -18.31 58.57
C SER A 492 16.25 -17.41 58.07
N ASP A 493 17.28 -17.15 58.89
CA ASP A 493 18.48 -16.40 58.49
C ASP A 493 19.32 -17.19 57.48
N PHE A 494 19.50 -18.50 57.70
CA PHE A 494 20.23 -19.36 56.74
C PHE A 494 19.59 -19.31 55.35
N PHE A 495 18.28 -19.54 55.24
CA PHE A 495 17.59 -19.56 53.96
C PHE A 495 17.43 -18.15 53.36
N GLU A 496 17.36 -17.10 54.17
CA GLU A 496 17.41 -15.73 53.66
C GLU A 496 18.76 -15.41 53.00
N ARG A 497 19.87 -15.80 53.64
CA ARG A 497 21.22 -15.70 53.05
C ARG A 497 21.37 -16.58 51.82
N PHE A 498 20.80 -17.78 51.84
CA PHE A 498 20.77 -18.69 50.70
C PHE A 498 20.14 -18.03 49.46
N VAL A 499 18.93 -17.47 49.61
CA VAL A 499 18.24 -16.82 48.49
C VAL A 499 19.05 -15.61 48.00
N ARG A 500 19.60 -14.82 48.92
CA ARG A 500 20.42 -13.64 48.57
C ARG A 500 21.69 -14.03 47.81
N GLN A 501 22.37 -15.09 48.23
CA GLN A 501 23.58 -15.59 47.58
C GLN A 501 23.24 -16.20 46.21
N MET A 502 22.24 -17.08 46.13
CA MET A 502 21.77 -17.68 44.88
C MET A 502 21.37 -16.62 43.85
N ALA A 503 20.52 -15.65 44.24
CA ALA A 503 20.09 -14.58 43.34
C ALA A 503 21.27 -13.67 42.92
N GLY A 504 22.21 -13.40 43.83
CA GLY A 504 23.41 -12.60 43.54
C GLY A 504 24.42 -13.27 42.60
N MET A 505 24.41 -14.61 42.51
CA MET A 505 25.25 -15.35 41.55
C MET A 505 24.75 -15.23 40.11
N ILE A 506 23.44 -15.08 39.91
CA ILE A 506 22.85 -14.99 38.57
C ILE A 506 22.88 -13.53 38.12
N ARG A 507 23.85 -13.19 37.26
CA ARG A 507 24.08 -11.82 36.80
C ARG A 507 23.33 -11.57 35.50
N ALA A 508 22.42 -10.60 35.52
CA ALA A 508 21.78 -10.10 34.32
C ALA A 508 22.68 -9.04 33.66
N LYS A 509 22.93 -9.17 32.35
CA LYS A 509 23.66 -8.13 31.59
C LYS A 509 22.88 -6.81 31.51
N ARG A 510 21.55 -6.90 31.53
CA ARG A 510 20.62 -5.78 31.48
C ARG A 510 19.39 -6.08 32.31
N GLU A 511 18.76 -5.03 32.82
CA GLU A 511 17.46 -5.14 33.49
C GLU A 511 16.42 -5.78 32.57
N GLY A 512 15.62 -6.71 33.08
CA GLY A 512 14.59 -7.38 32.30
C GLY A 512 15.01 -8.64 31.54
N ILE A 513 16.32 -8.92 31.41
CA ILE A 513 16.85 -10.08 30.66
C ILE A 513 17.50 -11.06 31.63
N PHE A 514 16.80 -12.17 31.91
CA PHE A 514 17.27 -13.21 32.84
C PHE A 514 17.53 -12.67 34.26
N SER A 515 16.85 -11.58 34.63
CA SER A 515 16.94 -11.00 35.98
C SER A 515 16.10 -11.82 36.95
N VAL A 516 16.63 -12.09 38.14
CA VAL A 516 15.90 -12.83 39.18
C VAL A 516 14.91 -11.89 39.88
N ASP A 517 13.62 -12.18 39.77
CA ASP A 517 12.55 -11.44 40.41
C ASP A 517 11.96 -12.23 41.58
N LEU A 518 12.06 -11.67 42.78
CA LEU A 518 11.58 -12.27 44.03
C LEU A 518 10.30 -11.59 44.56
N ARG A 519 9.66 -10.71 43.77
CA ARG A 519 8.53 -9.88 44.23
C ARG A 519 7.22 -10.64 44.45
N LEU A 520 7.06 -11.84 43.89
CA LEU A 520 5.86 -12.66 44.04
C LEU A 520 5.82 -13.50 45.34
N ARG A 521 6.76 -13.26 46.26
CA ARG A 521 6.75 -13.88 47.59
C ARG A 521 5.69 -13.22 48.50
N PRO A 522 5.21 -13.90 49.55
CA PRO A 522 4.33 -13.33 50.56
C PRO A 522 4.79 -11.95 51.03
N TYR A 523 3.87 -10.97 51.09
CA TYR A 523 4.14 -9.57 51.43
C TYR A 523 5.06 -8.82 50.45
N GLY A 524 5.35 -9.39 49.28
CA GLY A 524 6.16 -8.79 48.24
C GLY A 524 7.54 -8.34 48.73
N ASN A 525 7.93 -7.10 48.39
CA ASN A 525 9.23 -6.52 48.78
C ASN A 525 9.44 -6.41 50.30
N SER A 526 8.36 -6.36 51.08
CA SER A 526 8.41 -6.25 52.54
C SER A 526 8.45 -7.61 53.23
N GLY A 527 8.30 -8.71 52.49
CA GLY A 527 8.35 -10.07 53.01
C GLY A 527 9.73 -10.71 53.02
N PRO A 528 9.91 -11.82 53.77
CA PRO A 528 11.17 -12.54 53.86
C PRO A 528 11.55 -13.14 52.50
N LEU A 529 12.84 -13.16 52.15
CA LEU A 529 13.31 -13.72 50.86
C LEU A 529 13.08 -15.25 50.77
N ALA A 530 13.05 -15.94 51.90
CA ALA A 530 12.74 -17.35 52.02
C ALA A 530 11.53 -17.57 52.94
N VAL A 531 10.62 -18.46 52.55
CA VAL A 531 9.33 -18.65 53.23
C VAL A 531 9.30 -20.04 53.87
N SER A 532 8.86 -20.17 55.12
CA SER A 532 8.60 -21.50 55.69
C SER A 532 7.29 -22.07 55.13
N LEU A 533 7.18 -23.41 55.03
CA LEU A 533 5.95 -24.10 54.64
C LEU A 533 4.74 -23.61 55.45
N ASP A 534 4.91 -23.43 56.75
CA ASP A 534 3.86 -22.92 57.64
C ASP A 534 3.46 -21.47 57.30
N SER A 535 4.43 -20.58 57.04
CA SER A 535 4.13 -19.20 56.62
C SER A 535 3.45 -19.15 55.25
N PHE A 536 3.82 -20.05 54.33
CA PHE A 536 3.17 -20.16 53.02
C PHE A 536 1.69 -20.53 53.17
N CYS A 537 1.39 -21.57 53.96
CA CYS A 537 0.02 -21.99 54.24
C CYS A 537 -0.80 -20.90 54.93
N ARG A 538 -0.23 -20.20 55.92
CA ARG A 538 -0.92 -19.10 56.62
C ARG A 538 -1.21 -17.89 55.72
N TYR A 539 -0.31 -17.58 54.79
CA TYR A 539 -0.48 -16.44 53.89
C TYR A 539 -1.53 -16.71 52.79
N TYR A 540 -1.35 -17.81 52.06
CA TYR A 540 -2.14 -18.12 50.88
C TYR A 540 -3.42 -18.91 51.16
N GLY A 541 -3.48 -19.62 52.30
CA GLY A 541 -4.61 -20.45 52.69
C GLY A 541 -5.93 -19.68 52.89
N PRO A 542 -7.04 -20.39 53.09
CA PRO A 542 -8.35 -19.79 53.33
C PRO A 542 -8.33 -18.83 54.52
N GLY A 543 -8.81 -17.60 54.33
CA GLY A 543 -8.79 -16.54 55.36
C GLY A 543 -7.43 -15.89 55.60
N GLY A 544 -6.39 -16.28 54.86
CA GLY A 544 -5.08 -15.62 54.86
C GLY A 544 -5.08 -14.26 54.15
N PRO A 545 -4.07 -13.41 54.41
CA PRO A 545 -3.99 -12.04 53.89
C PRO A 545 -3.70 -11.92 52.39
N ALA A 546 -3.41 -13.01 51.67
CA ALA A 546 -3.14 -12.96 50.24
C ALA A 546 -4.36 -12.45 49.45
N HIS A 547 -4.11 -11.55 48.51
CA HIS A 547 -5.10 -11.07 47.55
C HIS A 547 -5.40 -12.11 46.47
N SER A 548 -6.55 -11.99 45.80
CA SER A 548 -6.98 -12.96 44.77
C SER A 548 -5.99 -13.06 43.60
N TYR A 549 -5.35 -11.96 43.20
CA TYR A 549 -4.34 -11.98 42.13
C TYR A 549 -3.04 -12.70 42.55
N GLU A 550 -2.67 -12.66 43.83
CA GLU A 550 -1.51 -13.38 44.36
C GLU A 550 -1.79 -14.88 44.38
N ARG A 551 -3.02 -15.28 44.77
CA ARG A 551 -3.46 -16.68 44.69
C ARG A 551 -3.57 -17.15 43.24
N LEU A 552 -4.05 -16.31 42.32
CA LEU A 552 -4.11 -16.64 40.90
C LEU A 552 -2.71 -16.85 40.30
N ALA A 553 -1.71 -16.09 40.74
CA ALA A 553 -0.31 -16.28 40.32
C ALA A 553 0.23 -17.68 40.70
N LEU A 554 -0.32 -18.31 41.74
CA LEU A 554 0.04 -19.66 42.13
C LEU A 554 -0.37 -20.72 41.11
N VAL A 555 -1.29 -20.46 40.18
CA VAL A 555 -1.62 -21.39 39.07
C VAL A 555 -0.35 -21.83 38.33
N ARG A 556 0.65 -20.95 38.23
CA ARG A 556 1.92 -21.21 37.55
C ARG A 556 3.04 -21.70 38.47
N LEU A 557 2.81 -21.80 39.78
CA LEU A 557 3.83 -22.22 40.75
C LEU A 557 4.25 -23.67 40.47
N ARG A 558 5.51 -23.93 40.17
CA ARG A 558 6.05 -25.29 39.97
C ARG A 558 7.44 -25.43 40.59
N ALA A 559 7.73 -26.57 41.21
CA ALA A 559 9.07 -26.88 41.71
C ALA A 559 10.05 -27.04 40.55
N ILE A 560 11.18 -26.34 40.63
CA ILE A 560 12.24 -26.37 39.61
C ILE A 560 13.61 -26.80 40.15
N ALA A 561 13.85 -26.70 41.46
CA ALA A 561 15.07 -27.18 42.12
C ALA A 561 14.81 -27.51 43.60
N GLY A 562 15.72 -28.28 44.21
CA GLY A 562 15.67 -28.69 45.62
C GLY A 562 15.02 -30.05 45.87
N ASP A 563 14.43 -30.23 47.05
CA ASP A 563 13.86 -31.50 47.50
C ASP A 563 12.55 -31.85 46.75
N PRO A 564 12.49 -32.99 46.04
CA PRO A 564 11.34 -33.34 45.20
C PRO A 564 10.09 -33.68 46.01
N VAL A 565 10.24 -34.17 47.26
CA VAL A 565 9.11 -34.54 48.11
C VAL A 565 8.43 -33.29 48.67
N LEU A 566 9.22 -32.31 49.13
CA LEU A 566 8.71 -31.01 49.55
C LEU A 566 8.08 -30.26 48.36
N GLY A 567 8.74 -30.29 47.19
CA GLY A 567 8.21 -29.71 45.94
C GLY A 567 6.79 -30.21 45.62
N ALA A 568 6.63 -31.54 45.52
CA ALA A 568 5.33 -32.17 45.25
C ALA A 568 4.30 -31.95 46.37
N ARG A 569 4.73 -31.71 47.61
CA ARG A 569 3.83 -31.35 48.71
C ARG A 569 3.29 -29.93 48.54
N ILE A 570 4.13 -28.97 48.20
CA ILE A 570 3.72 -27.57 47.96
C ILE A 570 2.80 -27.47 46.74
N GLU A 571 3.09 -28.19 45.65
CA GLU A 571 2.23 -28.19 44.47
C GLU A 571 0.82 -28.73 44.77
N ARG A 572 0.70 -29.75 45.64
CA ARG A 572 -0.60 -30.22 46.13
C ARG A 572 -1.31 -29.17 46.98
N LEU A 573 -0.60 -28.47 47.86
CA LEU A 573 -1.16 -27.40 48.67
C LEU A 573 -1.60 -26.21 47.81
N ARG A 574 -0.82 -25.84 46.79
CA ARG A 574 -1.22 -24.90 45.75
C ARG A 574 -2.54 -25.32 45.12
N ASP A 575 -2.67 -26.59 44.73
CA ASP A 575 -3.90 -27.08 44.10
C ASP A 575 -5.12 -26.96 45.03
N GLU A 576 -4.94 -27.28 46.31
CA GLU A 576 -5.98 -27.11 47.32
C GLU A 576 -6.37 -25.63 47.49
N ILE A 577 -5.38 -24.73 47.57
CA ILE A 577 -5.60 -23.29 47.74
C ILE A 577 -6.33 -22.68 46.54
N VAL A 578 -5.87 -22.99 45.32
CA VAL A 578 -6.34 -22.36 44.08
C VAL A 578 -7.67 -22.96 43.63
N TYR A 579 -7.78 -24.29 43.60
CA TYR A 579 -8.90 -24.96 42.95
C TYR A 579 -9.96 -25.48 43.92
N ALA A 580 -9.62 -25.78 45.18
CA ALA A 580 -10.59 -26.31 46.15
C ALA A 580 -11.06 -25.27 47.19
N GLY A 581 -10.26 -24.23 47.45
CA GLY A 581 -10.47 -23.28 48.53
C GLY A 581 -11.51 -22.18 48.28
N ASN A 582 -12.02 -22.01 47.06
CA ASN A 582 -12.86 -20.87 46.65
C ASN A 582 -12.26 -19.51 47.07
N CYS A 583 -10.93 -19.39 47.00
CA CYS A 583 -10.18 -18.26 47.54
C CYS A 583 -9.94 -17.12 46.53
N ILE A 584 -10.51 -17.21 45.31
CA ILE A 584 -10.28 -16.24 44.23
C ILE A 584 -11.58 -15.48 43.98
N ASP A 585 -11.57 -14.18 44.29
CA ASP A 585 -12.65 -13.24 43.99
C ASP A 585 -12.40 -12.57 42.63
N THR A 586 -13.30 -12.80 41.68
CA THR A 586 -13.21 -12.23 40.33
C THR A 586 -13.38 -10.71 40.32
N ASP A 587 -14.15 -10.12 41.24
CA ASP A 587 -14.32 -8.66 41.31
C ASP A 587 -13.01 -7.98 41.74
N GLU A 588 -12.26 -8.60 42.66
CA GLU A 588 -10.92 -8.13 43.02
C GLU A 588 -9.96 -8.17 41.82
N LEU A 589 -10.02 -9.24 41.01
CA LEU A 589 -9.23 -9.34 39.78
C LEU A 589 -9.58 -8.24 38.78
N ARG A 590 -10.87 -7.93 38.61
CA ARG A 590 -11.36 -6.85 37.74
C ARG A 590 -10.80 -5.50 38.14
N VAL A 591 -10.86 -5.14 39.42
CA VAL A 591 -10.35 -3.86 39.94
C VAL A 591 -8.84 -3.72 39.69
N ILE A 592 -8.08 -4.79 39.94
CA ILE A 592 -6.64 -4.80 39.71
C ILE A 592 -6.32 -4.71 38.23
N ARG A 593 -7.09 -5.41 37.39
CA ARG A 593 -6.88 -5.39 35.94
C ARG A 593 -7.11 -4.01 35.35
N GLU A 594 -8.14 -3.29 35.81
CA GLU A 594 -8.40 -1.90 35.43
C GLU A 594 -7.24 -1.00 35.86
N LYS A 595 -6.74 -1.14 37.10
CA LYS A 595 -5.58 -0.39 37.58
C LYS A 595 -4.32 -0.65 36.72
N GLN A 596 -4.08 -1.90 36.32
CA GLN A 596 -2.97 -2.24 35.43
C GLN A 596 -3.12 -1.60 34.05
N TYR A 597 -4.35 -1.57 33.50
CA TYR A 597 -4.62 -0.90 32.22
C TYR A 597 -4.27 0.59 32.31
N GLN A 598 -4.78 1.30 33.32
CA GLN A 598 -4.56 2.74 33.48
C GLN A 598 -3.08 3.11 33.71
N GLN A 599 -2.31 2.24 34.38
CA GLN A 599 -0.90 2.50 34.67
C GLN A 599 0.06 2.13 33.54
N LYS A 600 -0.30 1.11 32.72
CA LYS A 600 0.60 0.51 31.73
C LYS A 600 0.14 0.67 30.28
N SER A 601 -1.01 1.30 30.07
CA SER A 601 -1.50 1.71 28.75
C SER A 601 -1.58 3.22 28.73
N GLU A 602 -0.83 3.86 27.83
CA GLU A 602 -0.79 5.31 27.69
C GLU A 602 -1.75 5.78 26.58
N GLY A 603 -2.91 6.32 26.96
CA GLY A 603 -3.80 7.03 26.04
C GLY A 603 -4.19 6.24 24.79
N SER A 604 -3.82 6.75 23.61
CA SER A 604 -4.14 6.16 22.29
C SER A 604 -3.14 5.09 21.82
N ARG A 605 -2.03 4.85 22.53
CA ARG A 605 -1.01 3.87 22.10
C ARG A 605 -1.42 2.47 22.52
N LEU A 606 -1.49 1.56 21.55
CA LEU A 606 -1.82 0.15 21.79
C LEU A 606 -0.61 -0.57 22.39
N ASN A 607 -0.86 -1.40 23.39
CA ASN A 607 0.13 -2.21 24.10
C ASN A 607 -0.24 -3.70 23.95
N ALA A 608 0.67 -4.51 23.43
CA ALA A 608 0.39 -5.92 23.13
C ALA A 608 0.08 -6.77 24.38
N LYS A 609 0.47 -6.29 25.57
CA LYS A 609 0.29 -7.02 26.84
C LYS A 609 -0.86 -6.50 27.68
N PHE A 610 -0.95 -5.17 27.86
CA PHE A 610 -1.83 -4.55 28.86
C PHE A 610 -3.05 -3.82 28.30
N SER A 611 -3.12 -3.57 26.99
CA SER A 611 -4.35 -3.04 26.39
C SER A 611 -5.51 -4.04 26.48
N ALA A 612 -6.75 -3.56 26.32
CA ALA A 612 -7.92 -4.41 26.28
C ALA A 612 -7.82 -5.45 25.15
N GLY A 613 -8.07 -6.73 25.45
CA GLY A 613 -7.83 -7.85 24.55
C GLY A 613 -6.36 -8.26 24.40
N GLY A 614 -5.44 -7.62 25.13
CA GLY A 614 -4.02 -7.97 25.12
C GLY A 614 -3.72 -9.27 25.86
N LEU A 615 -2.44 -9.64 25.93
CA LEU A 615 -2.01 -10.93 26.48
C LEU A 615 -2.52 -11.18 27.92
N VAL A 616 -2.57 -10.14 28.76
CA VAL A 616 -2.99 -10.29 30.17
C VAL A 616 -4.46 -10.69 30.28
N ASP A 617 -5.33 -10.19 29.41
CA ASP A 617 -6.77 -10.52 29.44
C ASP A 617 -6.98 -12.01 29.13
N LEU A 618 -6.26 -12.51 28.12
CA LEU A 618 -6.25 -13.93 27.78
C LEU A 618 -5.70 -14.78 28.94
N GLU A 619 -4.54 -14.41 29.50
CA GLU A 619 -3.92 -15.16 30.60
C GLU A 619 -4.82 -15.20 31.85
N TYR A 620 -5.39 -14.06 32.25
CA TYR A 620 -6.26 -13.99 33.42
C TYR A 620 -7.57 -14.74 33.20
N GLY A 621 -8.18 -14.62 32.01
CA GLY A 621 -9.40 -15.34 31.70
C GLY A 621 -9.20 -16.86 31.74
N VAL A 622 -8.15 -17.37 31.10
CA VAL A 622 -7.85 -18.82 31.16
C VAL A 622 -7.54 -19.27 32.59
N GLN A 623 -6.74 -18.52 33.35
CA GLN A 623 -6.43 -18.86 34.75
C GLN A 623 -7.67 -18.81 35.66
N ALA A 624 -8.58 -17.87 35.43
CA ALA A 624 -9.84 -17.80 36.16
C ALA A 624 -10.74 -19.00 35.83
N LEU A 625 -10.79 -19.45 34.58
CA LEU A 625 -11.48 -20.70 34.22
C LEU A 625 -10.80 -21.92 34.86
N GLN A 626 -9.47 -21.98 34.87
CA GLN A 626 -8.75 -23.04 35.58
C GLN A 626 -9.11 -23.04 37.08
N ALA A 627 -9.15 -21.86 37.73
CA ALA A 627 -9.54 -21.73 39.14
C ALA A 627 -10.99 -22.18 39.38
N ALA A 628 -11.93 -21.78 38.52
CA ALA A 628 -13.34 -22.09 38.65
C ALA A 628 -13.64 -23.59 38.43
N PHE A 629 -12.98 -24.21 37.44
CA PHE A 629 -13.31 -25.56 36.98
C PHE A 629 -12.28 -26.63 37.41
N GLY A 630 -11.10 -26.24 37.88
CA GLY A 630 -10.03 -27.16 38.26
C GLY A 630 -10.38 -28.10 39.43
N LYS A 631 -11.41 -27.77 40.23
CA LYS A 631 -11.97 -28.71 41.21
C LYS A 631 -12.60 -29.92 40.54
N GLN A 632 -13.42 -29.68 39.53
CA GLN A 632 -14.20 -30.67 38.80
C GLN A 632 -13.32 -31.43 37.81
N PHE A 633 -12.40 -30.73 37.13
CA PHE A 633 -11.53 -31.28 36.10
C PHE A 633 -10.06 -31.15 36.51
N PRO A 634 -9.46 -32.19 37.13
CA PRO A 634 -8.06 -32.14 37.56
C PRO A 634 -7.05 -31.88 36.44
N GLY A 635 -7.39 -32.18 35.18
CA GLY A 635 -6.56 -31.87 34.02
C GLY A 635 -6.26 -30.37 33.86
N LEU A 636 -7.13 -29.49 34.36
CA LEU A 636 -6.93 -28.04 34.35
C LEU A 636 -5.88 -27.56 35.36
N ARG A 637 -5.38 -28.42 36.26
CA ARG A 637 -4.37 -28.08 37.27
C ARG A 637 -2.94 -28.09 36.71
N THR A 638 -2.79 -27.54 35.51
CA THR A 638 -1.52 -27.40 34.82
C THR A 638 -1.03 -25.95 34.89
N PRO A 639 0.29 -25.72 35.10
CA PRO A 639 0.85 -24.37 35.00
C PRO A 639 0.99 -23.90 33.55
N VAL A 640 0.79 -24.79 32.58
CA VAL A 640 1.02 -24.57 31.15
C VAL A 640 -0.28 -24.17 30.46
N LEU A 641 -0.32 -22.96 29.89
CA LEU A 641 -1.56 -22.37 29.37
C LEU A 641 -2.15 -23.11 28.16
N HIS A 642 -1.33 -23.65 27.26
CA HIS A 642 -1.85 -24.36 26.07
C HIS A 642 -2.49 -25.70 26.44
N GLU A 643 -1.88 -26.45 27.38
CA GLU A 643 -2.50 -27.65 27.96
C GLU A 643 -3.84 -27.28 28.62
N ALA A 644 -3.92 -26.15 29.33
CA ALA A 644 -5.18 -25.70 29.91
C ALA A 644 -6.24 -25.40 28.84
N LEU A 645 -5.88 -24.74 27.73
CA LEU A 645 -6.81 -24.48 26.62
C LEU A 645 -7.30 -25.77 25.95
N GLU A 646 -6.43 -26.78 25.81
CA GLU A 646 -6.82 -28.10 25.28
C GLU A 646 -7.83 -28.81 26.19
N ILE A 647 -7.58 -28.82 27.50
CA ILE A 647 -8.53 -29.42 28.45
C ILE A 647 -9.86 -28.65 28.52
N LEU A 648 -9.83 -27.31 28.41
CA LEU A 648 -11.05 -26.49 28.37
C LEU A 648 -11.92 -26.78 27.13
N ASP A 649 -11.30 -27.13 26.00
CA ASP A 649 -11.94 -27.58 24.76
C ASP A 649 -12.51 -29.01 24.92
N GLU A 650 -11.68 -29.96 25.37
CA GLU A 650 -12.08 -31.36 25.60
C GLU A 650 -13.29 -31.50 26.54
N GLU A 651 -13.34 -30.67 27.60
CA GLU A 651 -14.43 -30.67 28.57
C GLU A 651 -15.62 -29.77 28.16
N SER A 652 -15.61 -29.22 26.94
CA SER A 652 -16.67 -28.37 26.38
C SER A 652 -16.99 -27.11 27.20
N ILE A 653 -16.00 -26.59 27.93
CA ILE A 653 -16.10 -25.29 28.63
C ILE A 653 -15.90 -24.16 27.61
N LEU A 654 -14.99 -24.36 26.66
CA LEU A 654 -14.83 -23.53 25.46
C LEU A 654 -15.32 -24.32 24.24
N SER A 655 -15.85 -23.63 23.23
CA SER A 655 -16.09 -24.28 21.94
C SER A 655 -14.76 -24.55 21.22
N PRO A 656 -14.69 -25.52 20.30
CA PRO A 656 -13.48 -25.79 19.53
C PRO A 656 -12.95 -24.56 18.77
N GLU A 657 -13.85 -23.75 18.22
CA GLU A 657 -13.51 -22.52 17.51
C GLU A 657 -12.95 -21.45 18.45
N GLU A 658 -13.54 -21.31 19.64
CA GLU A 658 -13.07 -20.37 20.67
C GLU A 658 -11.69 -20.79 21.20
N ALA A 659 -11.49 -22.07 21.51
CA ALA A 659 -10.21 -22.60 21.98
C ALA A 659 -9.09 -22.44 20.93
N ASP A 660 -9.38 -22.72 19.65
CA ASP A 660 -8.43 -22.48 18.55
C ASP A 660 -8.13 -20.98 18.34
N ALA A 661 -9.14 -20.10 18.41
CA ALA A 661 -8.95 -18.66 18.31
C ALA A 661 -8.06 -18.12 19.46
N LEU A 662 -8.28 -18.59 20.69
CA LEU A 662 -7.45 -18.21 21.84
C LEU A 662 -6.02 -18.76 21.75
N ARG A 663 -5.84 -20.01 21.28
CA ARG A 663 -4.50 -20.56 21.01
C ARG A 663 -3.75 -19.69 20.01
N ARG A 664 -4.36 -19.38 18.85
CA ARG A 664 -3.77 -18.50 17.82
C ARG A 664 -3.48 -17.10 18.35
N SER A 665 -4.39 -16.51 19.13
CA SER A 665 -4.22 -15.20 19.78
C SER A 665 -3.05 -15.20 20.76
N TYR A 666 -2.92 -16.24 21.59
CA TYR A 666 -1.82 -16.39 22.55
C TYR A 666 -0.46 -16.43 21.84
N PHE A 667 -0.31 -17.30 20.83
CA PHE A 667 0.94 -17.42 20.09
C PHE A 667 1.28 -16.13 19.34
N PHE A 668 0.29 -15.50 18.70
CA PHE A 668 0.48 -14.23 18.01
C PHE A 668 0.96 -13.13 18.97
N LEU A 669 0.27 -12.92 20.10
CA LEU A 669 0.63 -11.88 21.07
C LEU A 669 2.00 -12.12 21.71
N ARG A 670 2.35 -13.39 22.00
CA ARG A 670 3.69 -13.77 22.47
C ARG A 670 4.77 -13.44 21.45
N ARG A 671 4.55 -13.83 20.19
CA ARG A 671 5.47 -13.55 19.09
C ARG A 671 5.64 -12.05 18.91
N LEU A 672 4.54 -11.29 18.93
CA LEU A 672 4.53 -9.82 18.82
C LEU A 672 5.34 -9.15 19.93
N ILE A 673 5.12 -9.55 21.19
CA ILE A 673 5.87 -9.02 22.34
C ILE A 673 7.37 -9.28 22.19
N ASN A 674 7.77 -10.49 21.76
CA ASN A 674 9.18 -10.77 21.50
C ASN A 674 9.72 -9.93 20.34
N GLY A 675 8.92 -9.77 19.27
CA GLY A 675 9.28 -8.94 18.13
C GLY A 675 9.56 -7.49 18.53
N ILE A 676 8.72 -6.91 19.38
CA ILE A 676 8.89 -5.55 19.91
C ILE A 676 10.15 -5.47 20.80
N ARG A 677 10.34 -6.44 21.70
CA ARG A 677 11.51 -6.48 22.60
C ARG A 677 12.83 -6.58 21.84
N MET A 678 12.86 -7.40 20.79
CA MET A 678 14.04 -7.49 19.93
C MET A 678 14.24 -6.22 19.11
N LEU A 679 13.16 -5.56 18.65
CA LEU A 679 13.26 -4.31 17.91
C LEU A 679 13.84 -3.17 18.77
N ARG A 680 13.42 -3.06 20.04
CA ARG A 680 13.77 -1.94 20.92
C ARG A 680 14.90 -2.24 21.92
N GLY A 681 15.30 -3.50 22.07
CA GLY A 681 16.29 -3.92 23.07
C GLY A 681 15.85 -3.68 24.53
N SER A 682 14.56 -3.51 24.79
CA SER A 682 13.99 -3.22 26.11
C SER A 682 12.89 -4.22 26.48
N ALA A 683 12.88 -4.66 27.74
CA ALA A 683 11.85 -5.55 28.27
C ALA A 683 10.54 -4.84 28.65
N GLN A 684 10.59 -3.51 28.85
CA GLN A 684 9.52 -2.70 29.44
C GLN A 684 8.62 -2.05 28.38
N ASP A 685 9.18 -1.59 27.26
CA ASP A 685 8.42 -0.93 26.21
C ASP A 685 7.77 -1.95 25.27
N LEU A 686 6.45 -2.15 25.45
CA LEU A 686 5.62 -3.11 24.70
C LEU A 686 4.56 -2.42 23.84
N PHE A 687 4.72 -1.13 23.56
CA PHE A 687 3.78 -0.37 22.75
C PHE A 687 3.99 -0.66 21.26
N LEU A 688 2.91 -0.84 20.51
CA LEU A 688 3.02 -0.91 19.05
C LEU A 688 3.58 0.41 18.51
N PRO A 689 4.48 0.36 17.51
CA PRO A 689 4.88 1.55 16.77
C PRO A 689 3.69 2.16 16.02
N SER A 690 3.79 3.44 15.67
CA SER A 690 2.79 4.09 14.80
C SER A 690 2.76 3.40 13.43
N MET A 691 1.57 3.23 12.84
CA MET A 691 1.39 2.65 11.49
C MET A 691 2.08 3.45 10.38
N GLU A 692 2.38 4.72 10.64
CA GLU A 692 3.10 5.59 9.73
C GLU A 692 4.63 5.50 9.89
N SER A 693 5.14 4.87 10.96
CA SER A 693 6.57 4.79 11.19
C SER A 693 7.21 3.59 10.47
N PRO A 694 8.47 3.70 10.00
CA PRO A 694 9.23 2.57 9.44
C PRO A 694 9.36 1.39 10.42
N GLU A 695 9.40 1.68 11.73
CA GLU A 695 9.43 0.66 12.78
C GLU A 695 8.26 -0.33 12.70
N SER A 696 7.07 0.13 12.27
CA SER A 696 5.90 -0.74 12.12
C SER A 696 6.09 -1.80 11.03
N GLU A 697 6.71 -1.41 9.91
CA GLU A 697 7.03 -2.33 8.83
C GLU A 697 8.14 -3.29 9.23
N HIS A 698 9.18 -2.81 9.92
CA HIS A 698 10.25 -3.67 10.45
C HIS A 698 9.72 -4.71 11.44
N LEU A 699 8.81 -4.29 12.33
CA LEU A 699 8.14 -5.20 13.26
C LEU A 699 7.31 -6.25 12.52
N ALA A 700 6.55 -5.84 11.50
CA ALA A 700 5.74 -6.76 10.72
C ALA A 700 6.58 -7.78 9.93
N ARG A 701 7.65 -7.33 9.26
CA ARG A 701 8.60 -8.22 8.56
C ARG A 701 9.24 -9.23 9.52
N ARG A 702 9.57 -8.81 10.74
CA ARG A 702 10.05 -9.71 11.81
C ARG A 702 9.00 -10.72 12.26
N MET A 703 7.72 -10.34 12.26
CA MET A 703 6.59 -11.25 12.46
C MET A 703 6.35 -12.19 11.27
N GLY A 704 7.20 -12.13 10.25
CA GLY A 704 7.13 -13.00 9.08
C GLY A 704 6.14 -12.51 8.02
N TYR A 705 5.50 -11.35 8.22
CA TYR A 705 4.65 -10.76 7.19
C TYR A 705 5.51 -10.28 6.03
N ARG A 706 5.08 -10.61 4.82
CA ARG A 706 5.70 -10.20 3.57
C ARG A 706 4.69 -9.44 2.75
N GLN A 707 5.15 -8.63 1.81
CA GLN A 707 4.25 -7.98 0.88
C GLN A 707 3.67 -9.06 -0.05
N GLU A 708 2.46 -9.50 0.24
CA GLU A 708 1.73 -10.53 -0.51
C GLU A 708 0.39 -9.97 -0.93
N GLY A 709 -0.02 -10.27 -2.16
CA GLY A 709 -1.36 -9.92 -2.63
C GLY A 709 -1.64 -8.42 -2.84
N GLY A 710 -0.71 -7.53 -2.48
CA GLY A 710 -0.92 -6.08 -2.48
C GLY A 710 -1.16 -5.47 -1.09
N LEU A 711 -1.13 -6.26 0.00
CA LEU A 711 -1.07 -5.72 1.38
C LEU A 711 0.37 -5.51 1.82
N ASP A 712 0.64 -4.35 2.43
CA ASP A 712 1.91 -4.13 3.08
C ASP A 712 2.01 -4.97 4.37
N PRO A 713 3.22 -5.41 4.77
CA PRO A 713 3.42 -6.22 5.97
C PRO A 713 2.77 -5.61 7.23
N LYS A 714 2.90 -4.29 7.40
CA LYS A 714 2.33 -3.56 8.54
C LYS A 714 0.80 -3.66 8.61
N ASP A 715 0.13 -3.63 7.47
CA ASP A 715 -1.34 -3.68 7.41
C ASP A 715 -1.83 -5.08 7.80
N GLN A 716 -1.12 -6.12 7.36
CA GLN A 716 -1.40 -7.50 7.78
C GLN A 716 -1.23 -7.67 9.29
N LEU A 717 -0.14 -7.14 9.85
CA LEU A 717 0.10 -7.14 11.31
C LEU A 717 -1.04 -6.43 12.06
N ARG A 718 -1.50 -5.28 11.57
CA ARG A 718 -2.60 -4.54 12.19
C ARG A 718 -3.91 -5.32 12.12
N ILE A 719 -4.27 -5.87 10.96
CA ILE A 719 -5.49 -6.66 10.78
C ILE A 719 -5.51 -7.83 11.77
N ASP A 720 -4.40 -8.57 11.86
CA ASP A 720 -4.30 -9.67 12.82
C ASP A 720 -4.35 -9.14 14.27
N PHE A 721 -3.64 -8.06 14.61
CA PHE A 721 -3.66 -7.51 15.97
C PHE A 721 -5.07 -7.08 16.42
N GLU A 722 -5.78 -6.32 15.59
CA GLU A 722 -7.14 -5.88 15.90
C GLU A 722 -8.11 -7.06 16.01
N THR A 723 -8.02 -8.02 15.09
CA THR A 723 -8.88 -9.21 15.11
C THR A 723 -8.59 -10.09 16.33
N ARG A 724 -7.32 -10.39 16.63
CA ARG A 724 -6.94 -11.23 17.79
C ARG A 724 -7.32 -10.60 19.11
N THR A 725 -7.11 -9.30 19.27
CA THR A 725 -7.51 -8.62 20.51
C THR A 725 -9.04 -8.53 20.64
N ALA A 726 -9.78 -8.42 19.54
CA ALA A 726 -11.24 -8.52 19.55
C ALA A 726 -11.74 -9.93 19.91
N GLU A 727 -11.09 -10.99 19.42
CA GLU A 727 -11.37 -12.38 19.82
C GLU A 727 -11.20 -12.55 21.34
N VAL A 728 -10.12 -12.03 21.92
CA VAL A 728 -9.88 -12.08 23.38
C VAL A 728 -10.93 -11.28 24.15
N ARG A 729 -11.32 -10.09 23.69
CA ARG A 729 -12.39 -9.30 24.32
C ARG A 729 -13.73 -10.03 24.28
N ALA A 730 -14.08 -10.63 23.14
CA ALA A 730 -15.31 -11.42 23.00
C ALA A 730 -15.32 -12.63 23.94
N PHE A 731 -14.18 -13.32 24.09
CA PHE A 731 -14.01 -14.38 25.09
C PHE A 731 -14.24 -13.88 26.52
N VAL A 732 -13.61 -12.78 26.92
CA VAL A 732 -13.78 -12.22 28.28
C VAL A 732 -15.23 -11.80 28.52
N GLU A 733 -15.87 -11.16 27.54
CA GLU A 733 -17.28 -10.77 27.61
C GLU A 733 -18.21 -11.98 27.77
N ARG A 734 -17.98 -13.05 27.01
CA ARG A 734 -18.83 -14.26 27.02
C ARG A 734 -18.79 -15.00 28.36
N HIS A 735 -17.60 -15.12 28.97
CA HIS A 735 -17.41 -15.95 30.16
C HIS A 735 -17.47 -15.18 31.48
N PHE A 736 -17.14 -13.88 31.49
CA PHE A 736 -17.10 -13.06 32.70
C PHE A 736 -18.04 -11.86 32.65
N GLY A 737 -18.42 -11.41 31.46
CA GLY A 737 -19.23 -10.21 31.25
C GLY A 737 -18.38 -8.99 30.88
N ARG A 738 -19.01 -8.05 30.17
CA ARG A 738 -18.34 -6.89 29.58
C ARG A 738 -17.61 -5.99 30.59
N GLN A 739 -18.08 -5.94 31.83
CA GLN A 739 -17.46 -5.15 32.90
C GLN A 739 -16.03 -5.62 33.26
N TYR A 740 -15.62 -6.83 32.83
CA TYR A 740 -14.28 -7.36 33.02
C TYR A 740 -13.30 -6.97 31.90
N ILE A 741 -13.79 -6.38 30.81
CA ILE A 741 -12.93 -5.77 29.80
C ILE A 741 -12.48 -4.41 30.34
N PRO A 742 -11.16 -4.16 30.47
CA PRO A 742 -10.67 -2.88 30.92
C PRO A 742 -10.96 -1.81 29.85
N SER A 743 -11.39 -0.62 30.27
CA SER A 743 -11.92 0.45 29.40
C SER A 743 -13.26 0.16 28.70
N SER A 744 -14.15 1.15 28.68
CA SER A 744 -15.42 1.09 27.93
C SER A 744 -15.26 1.35 26.43
N ARG A 745 -14.05 1.66 25.96
CA ARG A 745 -13.77 2.05 24.57
C ARG A 745 -13.37 0.81 23.77
N LEU A 746 -14.35 0.21 23.08
CA LEU A 746 -14.03 -0.65 21.93
C LEU A 746 -13.40 0.22 20.84
N THR A 747 -12.43 -0.32 20.12
CA THR A 747 -11.57 0.49 19.24
C THR A 747 -11.63 0.06 17.78
N SER A 748 -12.20 -1.10 17.45
CA SER A 748 -12.17 -1.64 16.09
C SER A 748 -13.53 -2.13 15.61
N ILE A 749 -13.74 -2.08 14.29
CA ILE A 749 -14.87 -2.72 13.62
C ILE A 749 -14.91 -4.24 13.85
N ALA A 750 -13.77 -4.87 14.14
CA ALA A 750 -13.71 -6.27 14.52
C ALA A 750 -14.52 -6.56 15.80
N ASP A 751 -14.58 -5.61 16.74
CA ASP A 751 -15.38 -5.76 17.96
C ASP A 751 -16.88 -5.79 17.66
N VAL A 752 -17.32 -4.99 16.68
CA VAL A 752 -18.72 -4.95 16.21
C VAL A 752 -19.14 -6.30 15.63
N ILE A 753 -18.19 -7.01 15.01
CA ILE A 753 -18.43 -8.29 14.33
C ILE A 753 -18.32 -9.46 15.29
N LEU A 754 -17.33 -9.49 16.19
CA LEU A 754 -16.99 -10.66 17.01
C LEU A 754 -17.66 -10.69 18.39
N SER A 755 -18.10 -9.55 18.92
CA SER A 755 -18.86 -9.50 20.18
C SER A 755 -20.24 -10.13 19.98
N ASP A 756 -20.68 -10.94 20.95
CA ASP A 756 -22.01 -11.55 20.92
C ASP A 756 -23.12 -10.54 21.28
N THR A 757 -22.79 -9.57 22.13
CA THR A 757 -23.71 -8.50 22.56
C THR A 757 -22.96 -7.19 22.65
N ILE A 758 -23.26 -6.25 21.74
CA ILE A 758 -22.62 -4.93 21.72
C ILE A 758 -23.66 -3.82 21.96
N PRO A 759 -23.48 -2.96 22.99
CA PRO A 759 -24.36 -1.83 23.23
C PRO A 759 -24.42 -0.86 22.04
N LYS A 760 -25.61 -0.28 21.83
CA LYS A 760 -25.89 0.62 20.71
C LYS A 760 -24.96 1.82 20.66
N GLU A 761 -24.68 2.40 21.81
CA GLU A 761 -23.83 3.58 21.94
C GLU A 761 -22.40 3.30 21.46
N ILE A 762 -21.93 2.06 21.63
CA ILE A 762 -20.55 1.68 21.35
C ILE A 762 -20.37 1.36 19.88
N TYR A 763 -21.20 0.49 19.29
CA TYR A 763 -21.10 0.21 17.86
C TYR A 763 -21.43 1.46 17.03
N SER A 764 -22.34 2.31 17.50
CA SER A 764 -22.68 3.55 16.80
C SER A 764 -21.48 4.50 16.71
N GLY A 765 -20.67 4.61 17.76
CA GLY A 765 -19.42 5.38 17.74
C GLY A 765 -18.43 4.86 16.72
N ILE A 766 -18.14 3.55 16.74
CA ILE A 766 -17.18 2.91 15.82
C ILE A 766 -17.62 3.10 14.37
N LEU A 767 -18.89 2.83 14.05
CA LEU A 767 -19.37 2.92 12.68
C LEU A 767 -19.40 4.38 12.17
N LYS A 768 -19.69 5.36 13.03
CA LYS A 768 -19.53 6.78 12.66
C LYS A 768 -18.08 7.14 12.35
N ASP A 769 -17.13 6.66 13.16
CA ASP A 769 -15.69 6.89 12.94
C ASP A 769 -15.16 6.21 11.67
N SER A 770 -15.82 5.12 11.23
CA SER A 770 -15.61 4.45 9.93
C SER A 770 -16.34 5.13 8.76
N GLY A 771 -17.09 6.21 8.99
CA GLY A 771 -17.72 7.02 7.95
C GLY A 771 -19.18 6.70 7.62
N PHE A 772 -19.84 5.80 8.38
CA PHE A 772 -21.26 5.47 8.15
C PHE A 772 -22.19 6.53 8.72
N SER A 773 -23.16 6.95 7.91
CA SER A 773 -24.19 7.93 8.29
C SER A 773 -25.35 7.28 9.05
N ASN A 774 -25.62 5.99 8.79
CA ASN A 774 -26.65 5.19 9.47
C ASN A 774 -26.03 3.96 10.17
N PRO A 775 -25.50 4.13 11.39
CA PRO A 775 -24.84 3.06 12.13
C PRO A 775 -25.72 1.86 12.42
N GLU A 776 -27.01 2.05 12.67
CA GLU A 776 -27.95 0.96 12.92
C GLU A 776 -28.12 0.07 11.70
N ARG A 777 -28.27 0.67 10.52
CA ARG A 777 -28.33 -0.09 9.27
C ARG A 777 -27.00 -0.78 9.00
N ALA A 778 -25.88 -0.06 9.12
CA ALA A 778 -24.55 -0.61 8.92
C ALA A 778 -24.26 -1.81 9.84
N TYR A 779 -24.69 -1.77 11.11
CA TYR A 779 -24.58 -2.89 12.03
C TYR A 779 -25.33 -4.14 11.53
N VAL A 780 -26.55 -3.97 11.01
CA VAL A 780 -27.35 -5.06 10.42
C VAL A 780 -26.65 -5.65 9.20
N ASN A 781 -26.17 -4.80 8.29
CA ASN A 781 -25.44 -5.26 7.09
C ASN A 781 -24.16 -6.03 7.45
N LEU A 782 -23.35 -5.51 8.38
CA LEU A 782 -22.12 -6.17 8.84
C LEU A 782 -22.40 -7.51 9.50
N SER A 783 -23.47 -7.59 10.31
CA SER A 783 -23.89 -8.85 10.95
C SER A 783 -24.31 -9.91 9.92
N ALA A 784 -25.05 -9.50 8.89
CA ALA A 784 -25.45 -10.38 7.79
C ALA A 784 -24.26 -10.88 6.95
N LEU A 785 -23.29 -9.99 6.69
CA LEU A 785 -22.06 -10.34 5.98
C LEU A 785 -21.17 -11.30 6.79
N ALA A 786 -21.05 -11.06 8.10
CA ALA A 786 -20.22 -11.88 8.98
C ALA A 786 -20.64 -13.34 9.01
N GLY A 787 -21.95 -13.62 9.09
CA GLY A 787 -22.44 -14.99 9.28
C GLY A 787 -21.92 -15.62 10.57
N GLU A 788 -21.75 -16.93 10.57
CA GLU A 788 -21.35 -17.73 11.74
C GLU A 788 -20.04 -18.51 11.51
N GLY A 789 -19.48 -19.10 12.57
CA GLY A 789 -18.31 -19.98 12.50
C GLY A 789 -17.06 -19.32 11.91
N SER A 790 -16.32 -20.06 11.07
CA SER A 790 -15.07 -19.60 10.44
C SER A 790 -15.26 -18.38 9.53
N ARG A 791 -16.41 -18.27 8.86
CA ARG A 791 -16.78 -17.13 8.02
C ARG A 791 -16.78 -15.83 8.82
N ARG A 792 -17.28 -15.84 10.06
CA ARG A 792 -17.34 -14.66 10.95
C ARG A 792 -15.95 -14.11 11.22
N ILE A 793 -14.97 -14.98 11.49
CA ILE A 793 -13.57 -14.61 11.74
C ILE A 793 -12.90 -14.07 10.47
N THR A 794 -13.09 -14.75 9.34
CA THR A 794 -12.52 -14.30 8.05
C THR A 794 -13.10 -12.94 7.64
N PHE A 795 -14.40 -12.72 7.84
CA PHE A 795 -15.04 -11.43 7.59
C PHE A 795 -14.57 -10.34 8.56
N ALA A 796 -14.34 -10.64 9.85
CA ALA A 796 -13.80 -9.66 10.80
C ALA A 796 -12.46 -9.08 10.32
N LYS A 797 -11.56 -9.92 9.81
CA LYS A 797 -10.30 -9.47 9.20
C LYS A 797 -10.54 -8.57 7.98
N LEU A 798 -11.45 -8.99 7.11
CA LEU A 798 -11.79 -8.25 5.89
C LEU A 798 -12.45 -6.90 6.21
N ALA A 799 -13.27 -6.85 7.27
CA ALA A 799 -13.97 -5.65 7.69
C ALA A 799 -13.01 -4.58 8.25
N VAL A 800 -11.94 -4.98 8.95
CA VAL A 800 -10.88 -4.04 9.37
C VAL A 800 -10.32 -3.32 8.15
N LEU A 801 -9.93 -4.08 7.11
CA LEU A 801 -9.43 -3.51 5.86
C LEU A 801 -10.51 -2.69 5.11
N ALA A 802 -11.73 -3.21 5.02
CA ALA A 802 -12.84 -2.54 4.33
C ALA A 802 -13.20 -1.21 4.99
N SER A 803 -13.10 -1.10 6.33
CA SER A 803 -13.47 0.12 7.07
C SER A 803 -12.62 1.33 6.67
N ASP A 804 -11.32 1.14 6.46
CA ASP A 804 -10.42 2.19 5.99
C ASP A 804 -10.74 2.62 4.56
N ILE A 805 -11.01 1.62 3.70
CA ILE A 805 -11.37 1.88 2.30
C ILE A 805 -12.68 2.67 2.25
N LEU A 806 -13.71 2.19 2.96
CA LEU A 806 -15.06 2.77 3.00
C LEU A 806 -15.06 4.21 3.52
N LYS A 807 -14.26 4.51 4.55
CA LYS A 807 -14.14 5.86 5.11
C LYS A 807 -13.79 6.92 4.07
N LEU A 808 -13.03 6.53 3.03
CA LEU A 808 -12.60 7.41 1.95
C LEU A 808 -13.58 7.46 0.76
N LYS A 809 -14.65 6.65 0.77
CA LYS A 809 -15.60 6.56 -0.33
C LYS A 809 -16.72 7.61 -0.24
N PRO A 810 -17.35 7.97 -1.38
CA PRO A 810 -18.41 8.98 -1.44
C PRO A 810 -19.70 8.59 -0.69
N ASP A 811 -20.01 7.31 -0.63
CA ASP A 811 -21.21 6.79 0.03
C ASP A 811 -20.95 5.39 0.64
N PRO A 812 -20.45 5.35 1.89
CA PRO A 812 -20.12 4.10 2.59
C PRO A 812 -21.35 3.25 2.88
N ASP A 813 -22.49 3.88 3.20
CA ASP A 813 -23.75 3.21 3.51
C ASP A 813 -24.31 2.48 2.27
N MET A 814 -24.34 3.13 1.09
CA MET A 814 -24.71 2.49 -0.18
C MET A 814 -23.75 1.35 -0.53
N ALA A 815 -22.45 1.56 -0.31
CA ALA A 815 -21.44 0.56 -0.61
C ALA A 815 -21.67 -0.73 0.20
N LEU A 816 -21.92 -0.59 1.49
CA LEU A 816 -22.14 -1.70 2.40
C LEU A 816 -23.44 -2.47 2.05
N ASN A 817 -24.51 -1.75 1.71
CA ASN A 817 -25.77 -2.37 1.27
C ASN A 817 -25.61 -3.16 -0.03
N ASN A 818 -24.88 -2.62 -0.99
CA ASN A 818 -24.59 -3.31 -2.25
C ASN A 818 -23.62 -4.49 -2.05
N TRP A 819 -22.69 -4.38 -1.11
CA TRP A 819 -21.81 -5.48 -0.75
C TRP A 819 -22.56 -6.66 -0.15
N GLU A 820 -23.49 -6.41 0.77
CA GLU A 820 -24.39 -7.43 1.29
C GLU A 820 -25.17 -8.12 0.16
N ARG A 821 -25.76 -7.35 -0.77
CA ARG A 821 -26.52 -7.91 -1.91
C ARG A 821 -25.66 -8.77 -2.82
N PHE A 822 -24.41 -8.37 -3.07
CA PHE A 822 -23.47 -9.12 -3.90
C PHE A 822 -23.04 -10.43 -3.22
N ILE A 823 -22.76 -10.40 -1.92
CA ILE A 823 -22.41 -11.61 -1.18
C ILE A 823 -23.59 -12.61 -1.11
N HIS A 824 -24.83 -12.13 -1.11
CA HIS A 824 -26.00 -13.02 -1.20
C HIS A 824 -26.20 -13.64 -2.59
N SER A 825 -25.62 -13.07 -3.65
CA SER A 825 -25.74 -13.60 -5.02
C SER A 825 -24.65 -14.61 -5.40
N ILE A 826 -23.67 -14.86 -4.52
CA ILE A 826 -22.56 -15.80 -4.77
C ILE A 826 -22.65 -17.07 -3.90
N PRO A 827 -22.19 -18.24 -4.38
CA PRO A 827 -22.35 -19.50 -3.64
C PRO A 827 -21.50 -19.63 -2.37
N SER A 828 -20.29 -19.07 -2.33
CA SER A 828 -19.33 -19.27 -1.22
C SER A 828 -18.71 -17.96 -0.73
N PRO A 829 -19.40 -17.22 0.15
CA PRO A 829 -18.91 -15.95 0.71
C PRO A 829 -17.50 -16.03 1.33
N GLU A 830 -17.23 -17.09 2.10
CA GLU A 830 -15.94 -17.26 2.78
C GLU A 830 -14.76 -17.40 1.79
N PHE A 831 -14.95 -18.15 0.69
CA PHE A 831 -13.95 -18.23 -0.38
C PHE A 831 -13.67 -16.84 -0.97
N HIS A 832 -14.71 -16.06 -1.24
CA HIS A 832 -14.55 -14.71 -1.77
C HIS A 832 -13.86 -13.76 -0.78
N TYR A 833 -14.12 -13.89 0.53
CA TYR A 833 -13.40 -13.13 1.55
C TYR A 833 -11.90 -13.47 1.56
N GLY A 834 -11.56 -14.75 1.46
CA GLY A 834 -10.16 -15.20 1.33
C GLY A 834 -9.46 -14.66 0.09
N VAL A 835 -10.16 -14.63 -1.06
CA VAL A 835 -9.66 -14.00 -2.29
C VAL A 835 -9.46 -12.50 -2.12
N MET A 836 -10.36 -11.78 -1.44
CA MET A 836 -10.23 -10.34 -1.20
C MET A 836 -9.11 -10.00 -0.21
N LEU A 837 -8.89 -10.81 0.82
CA LEU A 837 -7.76 -10.66 1.74
C LEU A 837 -6.42 -10.91 1.04
N SER A 838 -6.38 -11.88 0.13
CA SER A 838 -5.18 -12.17 -0.67
C SER A 838 -5.02 -11.26 -1.90
N GLN A 839 -6.03 -10.47 -2.27
CA GLN A 839 -5.99 -9.52 -3.38
C GLN A 839 -6.82 -8.26 -3.02
N PRO A 840 -6.31 -7.37 -2.14
CA PRO A 840 -7.03 -6.18 -1.66
C PRO A 840 -7.52 -5.25 -2.76
N MET A 841 -6.83 -5.23 -3.90
CA MET A 841 -7.28 -4.44 -5.06
C MET A 841 -8.69 -4.83 -5.51
N ARG A 842 -9.07 -6.11 -5.40
CA ARG A 842 -10.44 -6.56 -5.68
C ARG A 842 -11.46 -5.95 -4.71
N LEU A 843 -11.10 -5.90 -3.42
CA LEU A 843 -11.91 -5.25 -2.40
C LEU A 843 -12.02 -3.73 -2.65
N GLU A 844 -10.93 -3.09 -3.04
CA GLU A 844 -10.95 -1.66 -3.35
C GLU A 844 -11.83 -1.36 -4.58
N ILE A 845 -11.69 -2.13 -5.67
CA ILE A 845 -12.52 -1.98 -6.87
C ILE A 845 -14.00 -2.15 -6.50
N ILE A 846 -14.36 -3.24 -5.83
CA ILE A 846 -15.77 -3.55 -5.56
C ILE A 846 -16.42 -2.51 -4.63
N LEU A 847 -15.74 -2.11 -3.54
CA LEU A 847 -16.26 -1.10 -2.61
C LEU A 847 -16.30 0.29 -3.24
N THR A 848 -15.37 0.60 -4.14
CA THR A 848 -15.41 1.84 -4.90
C THR A 848 -16.63 1.87 -5.81
N LEU A 849 -16.84 0.83 -6.63
CA LEU A 849 -18.00 0.74 -7.53
C LEU A 849 -19.33 0.79 -6.77
N PHE A 850 -19.43 0.05 -5.65
CA PHE A 850 -20.63 0.00 -4.82
C PHE A 850 -20.94 1.32 -4.11
N SER A 851 -19.94 2.16 -3.86
CA SER A 851 -20.12 3.52 -3.32
C SER A 851 -20.44 4.57 -4.40
N TRP A 852 -20.10 4.27 -5.65
CA TRP A 852 -20.15 5.24 -6.74
C TRP A 852 -21.44 5.19 -7.54
N SER A 853 -21.92 3.99 -7.88
CA SER A 853 -23.05 3.81 -8.78
C SER A 853 -23.90 2.60 -8.38
N GLN A 854 -25.21 2.84 -8.23
CA GLN A 854 -26.19 1.79 -8.02
C GLN A 854 -26.34 0.91 -9.25
N PHE A 855 -26.26 1.48 -10.46
CA PHE A 855 -26.30 0.74 -11.72
C PHE A 855 -25.12 -0.24 -11.87
N LEU A 856 -23.89 0.19 -11.55
CA LEU A 856 -22.72 -0.68 -11.60
C LEU A 856 -22.81 -1.78 -10.53
N ALA A 857 -23.29 -1.43 -9.33
CA ALA A 857 -23.54 -2.40 -8.27
C ALA A 857 -24.57 -3.46 -8.71
N ASP A 858 -25.71 -3.05 -9.24
CA ASP A 858 -26.75 -3.97 -9.73
C ASP A 858 -26.25 -4.86 -10.86
N THR A 859 -25.36 -4.33 -11.71
CA THR A 859 -24.71 -5.12 -12.78
C THR A 859 -23.85 -6.24 -12.20
N LEU A 860 -23.04 -5.95 -11.18
CA LEU A 860 -22.20 -6.94 -10.49
C LEU A 860 -23.03 -7.93 -9.66
N VAL A 861 -24.07 -7.47 -8.96
CA VAL A 861 -24.95 -8.35 -8.18
C VAL A 861 -25.63 -9.37 -9.09
N ARG A 862 -26.09 -8.94 -10.27
CA ARG A 862 -26.74 -9.80 -11.26
C ARG A 862 -25.76 -10.73 -11.99
N ASN A 863 -24.53 -10.28 -12.22
CA ASN A 863 -23.49 -11.06 -12.91
C ASN A 863 -22.18 -11.05 -12.12
N PRO A 864 -22.06 -11.82 -11.02
CA PRO A 864 -20.88 -11.76 -10.15
C PRO A 864 -19.56 -12.08 -10.83
N GLY A 865 -19.57 -12.94 -11.86
CA GLY A 865 -18.39 -13.29 -12.65
C GLY A 865 -17.78 -12.11 -13.42
N PHE A 866 -18.50 -10.99 -13.58
CA PHE A 866 -17.92 -9.78 -14.18
C PHE A 866 -16.84 -9.16 -13.29
N LEU A 867 -16.88 -9.38 -11.97
CA LEU A 867 -15.82 -8.91 -11.07
C LEU A 867 -14.46 -9.52 -11.44
N ASP A 868 -14.42 -10.81 -11.77
CA ASP A 868 -13.20 -11.49 -12.18
C ASP A 868 -12.65 -10.87 -13.47
N TRP A 869 -13.54 -10.57 -14.42
CA TRP A 869 -13.18 -9.97 -15.71
C TRP A 869 -12.62 -8.56 -15.56
N ILE A 870 -13.27 -7.69 -14.77
CA ILE A 870 -12.75 -6.33 -14.51
C ILE A 870 -11.58 -6.30 -13.53
N SER A 871 -11.18 -7.42 -12.94
CA SER A 871 -9.98 -7.48 -12.10
C SER A 871 -8.69 -7.77 -12.89
N ILE A 872 -8.80 -8.04 -14.19
CA ILE A 872 -7.67 -8.37 -15.07
C ILE A 872 -7.02 -7.07 -15.58
N PRO A 873 -5.73 -6.81 -15.29
CA PRO A 873 -5.06 -5.56 -15.67
C PRO A 873 -5.08 -5.28 -17.19
N GLU A 874 -4.91 -6.31 -18.03
CA GLU A 874 -4.92 -6.19 -19.49
C GLU A 874 -6.28 -5.70 -20.01
N ILE A 875 -7.36 -6.05 -19.32
CA ILE A 875 -8.73 -5.65 -19.67
C ILE A 875 -9.01 -4.21 -19.21
N LEU A 876 -8.47 -3.84 -18.06
CA LEU A 876 -8.70 -2.52 -17.47
C LEU A 876 -7.76 -1.43 -17.99
N ASN A 877 -6.52 -1.72 -18.40
CA ASN A 877 -5.55 -0.67 -18.70
C ASN A 877 -5.63 -0.15 -20.14
N GLU A 878 -6.14 -0.95 -21.07
CA GLU A 878 -6.22 -0.57 -22.48
C GLU A 878 -7.62 -0.13 -22.90
N LYS A 879 -7.69 0.76 -23.91
CA LYS A 879 -8.94 1.08 -24.59
C LYS A 879 -9.43 -0.15 -25.34
N ARG A 880 -10.75 -0.36 -25.38
CA ARG A 880 -11.32 -1.46 -26.16
C ARG A 880 -11.10 -1.25 -27.65
N ASP A 881 -10.56 -2.27 -28.32
CA ASP A 881 -10.50 -2.34 -29.77
C ASP A 881 -11.90 -2.62 -30.34
N LYS A 882 -12.29 -1.82 -31.35
CA LYS A 882 -13.63 -1.86 -31.92
C LYS A 882 -13.87 -3.16 -32.67
N GLU A 883 -12.91 -3.57 -33.49
CA GLU A 883 -12.98 -4.76 -34.32
C GLU A 883 -13.07 -6.02 -33.45
N LEU A 884 -12.34 -6.10 -32.34
CA LEU A 884 -12.44 -7.20 -31.37
C LEU A 884 -13.82 -7.25 -30.71
N LEU A 885 -14.40 -6.09 -30.36
CA LEU A 885 -15.76 -6.03 -29.80
C LEU A 885 -16.82 -6.44 -30.83
N GLU A 886 -16.72 -5.97 -32.07
CA GLU A 886 -17.60 -6.38 -33.17
C GLU A 886 -17.50 -7.90 -33.44
N GLN A 887 -16.30 -8.48 -33.39
CA GLN A 887 -16.11 -9.94 -33.50
C GLN A 887 -16.76 -10.73 -32.36
N GLU A 888 -16.71 -10.20 -31.13
CA GLU A 888 -17.36 -10.83 -29.97
C GLU A 888 -18.89 -10.78 -30.11
N LEU A 889 -19.43 -9.62 -30.48
CA LEU A 889 -20.86 -9.44 -30.75
C LEU A 889 -21.34 -10.38 -31.87
N ASN A 890 -20.58 -10.49 -32.96
CA ASN A 890 -20.92 -11.39 -34.07
C ASN A 890 -20.87 -12.86 -33.64
N ARG A 891 -19.91 -13.27 -32.80
CA ARG A 891 -19.87 -14.63 -32.24
C ARG A 891 -21.10 -14.91 -31.38
N ALA A 892 -21.50 -13.96 -30.53
CA ALA A 892 -22.69 -14.07 -29.70
C ALA A 892 -23.97 -14.19 -30.54
N PHE A 893 -24.06 -13.46 -31.66
CA PHE A 893 -25.14 -13.62 -32.63
C PHE A 893 -25.17 -15.02 -33.23
N LEU A 894 -24.03 -15.52 -33.75
CA LEU A 894 -23.93 -16.85 -34.36
C LEU A 894 -24.20 -18.01 -33.39
N SER A 895 -23.93 -17.83 -32.09
CA SER A 895 -24.21 -18.83 -31.05
C SER A 895 -25.65 -18.83 -30.56
N SER A 896 -26.45 -17.82 -30.92
CA SER A 896 -27.83 -17.68 -30.44
C SER A 896 -28.80 -18.49 -31.29
N PHE A 897 -29.68 -19.28 -30.65
CA PHE A 897 -30.67 -20.10 -31.36
C PHE A 897 -31.92 -19.31 -31.75
N HIS A 898 -32.34 -18.36 -30.91
CA HIS A 898 -33.46 -17.48 -31.15
C HIS A 898 -33.05 -16.00 -31.11
N HIS A 899 -33.79 -15.15 -31.81
CA HIS A 899 -33.55 -13.69 -31.82
C HIS A 899 -33.62 -13.08 -30.41
N GLY A 900 -34.51 -13.60 -29.55
CA GLY A 900 -34.59 -13.15 -28.16
C GLY A 900 -33.31 -13.42 -27.35
N ASP A 901 -32.65 -14.57 -27.59
CA ASP A 901 -31.39 -14.92 -26.92
C ASP A 901 -30.27 -13.95 -27.31
N TRP A 902 -30.18 -13.64 -28.61
CA TRP A 902 -29.25 -12.64 -29.14
C TRP A 902 -29.49 -11.27 -28.50
N LEU A 903 -30.74 -10.82 -28.43
CA LEU A 903 -31.07 -9.53 -27.82
C LEU A 903 -30.65 -9.48 -26.34
N ASN A 904 -30.87 -10.56 -25.59
CA ASN A 904 -30.42 -10.67 -24.20
C ASN A 904 -28.89 -10.62 -24.09
N GLU A 905 -28.16 -11.35 -24.94
CA GLU A 905 -26.70 -11.38 -24.91
C GLU A 905 -26.10 -10.02 -25.30
N LEU A 906 -26.65 -9.35 -26.32
CA LEU A 906 -26.29 -7.98 -26.69
C LEU A 906 -26.37 -7.04 -25.47
N ARG A 907 -27.44 -7.13 -24.68
CA ARG A 907 -27.65 -6.29 -23.48
C ARG A 907 -26.68 -6.65 -22.35
N ARG A 908 -26.38 -7.94 -22.15
CA ARG A 908 -25.36 -8.40 -21.19
C ARG A 908 -23.99 -7.85 -21.54
N ILE A 909 -23.59 -7.93 -22.81
CA ILE A 909 -22.33 -7.37 -23.30
C ILE A 909 -22.31 -5.84 -23.09
N ARG A 910 -23.42 -5.13 -23.37
CA ARG A 910 -23.49 -3.66 -23.10
C ARG A 910 -23.23 -3.36 -21.64
N ARG A 911 -23.93 -4.04 -20.72
CA ARG A 911 -23.74 -3.84 -19.28
C ARG A 911 -22.30 -4.13 -18.86
N ARG A 912 -21.72 -5.22 -19.38
CA ARG A 912 -20.34 -5.62 -19.11
C ARG A 912 -19.35 -4.54 -19.58
N GLU A 913 -19.51 -4.01 -20.79
CA GLU A 913 -18.63 -2.95 -21.30
C GLU A 913 -18.81 -1.62 -20.55
N ILE A 914 -20.05 -1.23 -20.22
CA ILE A 914 -20.27 -0.03 -19.39
C ILE A 914 -19.66 -0.20 -17.99
N LEU A 915 -19.72 -1.40 -17.40
CA LEU A 915 -19.04 -1.70 -16.14
C LEU A 915 -17.53 -1.55 -16.26
N ARG A 916 -16.91 -2.02 -17.35
CA ARG A 916 -15.47 -1.87 -17.59
C ARG A 916 -15.08 -0.39 -17.74
N VAL A 917 -15.81 0.36 -18.57
CA VAL A 917 -15.57 1.80 -18.76
C VAL A 917 -15.76 2.56 -17.45
N GLY A 918 -16.84 2.26 -16.70
CA GLY A 918 -17.09 2.84 -15.38
C GLY A 918 -15.99 2.49 -14.37
N THR A 919 -15.44 1.28 -14.41
CA THR A 919 -14.31 0.89 -13.55
C THR A 919 -13.05 1.67 -13.91
N ARG A 920 -12.75 1.86 -15.19
CA ARG A 920 -11.63 2.70 -15.66
C ARG A 920 -11.78 4.15 -15.25
N ASP A 921 -12.96 4.72 -15.45
CA ASP A 921 -13.28 6.09 -15.09
C ASP A 921 -13.13 6.31 -13.58
N VAL A 922 -13.75 5.45 -12.77
CA VAL A 922 -13.85 5.64 -11.32
C VAL A 922 -12.60 5.16 -10.57
N CYS A 923 -12.09 3.96 -10.87
CA CYS A 923 -10.99 3.36 -10.11
C CYS A 923 -9.62 3.79 -10.65
N LEU A 924 -9.45 3.87 -11.97
CA LEU A 924 -8.18 4.27 -12.60
C LEU A 924 -8.10 5.77 -12.91
N LYS A 925 -9.19 6.52 -12.72
CA LYS A 925 -9.27 7.96 -13.00
C LYS A 925 -8.88 8.29 -14.44
N ALA A 926 -9.35 7.47 -15.38
CA ALA A 926 -9.10 7.66 -16.81
C ALA A 926 -9.51 9.08 -17.26
N PRO A 927 -8.77 9.71 -18.20
CA PRO A 927 -9.15 11.03 -18.72
C PRO A 927 -10.57 11.00 -19.30
N LEU A 928 -11.35 12.05 -19.03
CA LEU A 928 -12.76 12.08 -19.40
C LEU A 928 -12.97 12.00 -20.92
N GLU A 929 -12.06 12.62 -21.67
CA GLU A 929 -12.04 12.55 -23.14
C GLU A 929 -11.91 11.12 -23.65
N GLU A 930 -11.09 10.30 -22.98
CA GLU A 930 -10.93 8.90 -23.34
C GLU A 930 -12.18 8.08 -23.02
N VAL A 931 -12.81 8.35 -21.86
CA VAL A 931 -14.08 7.71 -21.46
C VAL A 931 -15.17 8.02 -22.48
N MET A 932 -15.32 9.28 -22.90
CA MET A 932 -16.31 9.68 -23.90
C MET A 932 -16.05 9.04 -25.28
N GLU A 933 -14.79 8.97 -25.70
CA GLU A 933 -14.41 8.31 -26.95
C GLU A 933 -14.72 6.81 -26.90
N GLU A 934 -14.41 6.16 -25.78
CA GLU A 934 -14.64 4.73 -25.57
C GLU A 934 -16.14 4.39 -25.52
N LEU A 935 -16.96 5.18 -24.82
CA LEU A 935 -18.42 5.04 -24.84
C LEU A 935 -18.98 5.18 -26.26
N SER A 936 -18.43 6.11 -27.04
CA SER A 936 -18.82 6.31 -28.44
C SER A 936 -18.44 5.10 -29.30
N LEU A 937 -17.23 4.56 -29.11
CA LEU A 937 -16.74 3.36 -29.81
C LEU A 937 -17.62 2.14 -29.51
N VAL A 938 -17.98 1.92 -28.24
CA VAL A 938 -18.89 0.84 -27.84
C VAL A 938 -20.25 1.00 -28.52
N ALA A 939 -20.84 2.20 -28.52
CA ALA A 939 -22.10 2.44 -29.22
C ALA A 939 -22.00 2.17 -30.73
N GLU A 940 -20.90 2.57 -31.37
CA GLU A 940 -20.67 2.29 -32.78
C GLU A 940 -20.56 0.79 -33.09
N ALA A 941 -19.80 0.03 -32.30
CA ALA A 941 -19.67 -1.42 -32.47
C ALA A 941 -21.04 -2.12 -32.39
N PHE A 942 -21.87 -1.68 -31.44
CA PHE A 942 -23.24 -2.18 -31.27
C PHE A 942 -24.12 -1.85 -32.47
N ILE A 943 -24.04 -0.63 -33.00
CA ILE A 943 -24.80 -0.23 -34.20
C ILE A 943 -24.32 -1.04 -35.42
N SER A 944 -23.01 -1.22 -35.61
CA SER A 944 -22.45 -2.05 -36.68
C SER A 944 -22.96 -3.48 -36.60
N SER A 945 -22.76 -4.16 -35.46
CA SER A 945 -23.12 -5.57 -35.30
C SER A 945 -24.64 -5.80 -35.34
N ALA A 946 -25.44 -4.89 -34.79
CA ALA A 946 -26.90 -4.99 -34.89
C ALA A 946 -27.39 -4.78 -36.34
N LEU A 947 -26.76 -3.88 -37.10
CA LEU A 947 -27.06 -3.69 -38.52
C LEU A 947 -26.71 -4.94 -39.33
N GLU A 948 -25.54 -5.54 -39.10
CA GLU A 948 -25.13 -6.80 -39.72
C GLU A 948 -26.11 -7.93 -39.41
N GLY A 949 -26.51 -8.08 -38.14
CA GLY A 949 -27.54 -9.05 -37.73
C GLY A 949 -28.90 -8.82 -38.41
N CYS A 950 -29.28 -7.56 -38.66
CA CYS A 950 -30.50 -7.24 -39.43
C CYS A 950 -30.39 -7.72 -40.89
N TRP A 951 -29.22 -7.62 -41.51
CA TRP A 951 -29.00 -8.12 -42.88
C TRP A 951 -29.05 -9.65 -42.95
N ASP A 952 -28.44 -10.33 -41.99
CA ASP A 952 -28.36 -11.80 -41.92
C ASP A 952 -29.72 -12.45 -41.61
N ASP A 953 -30.51 -11.89 -40.68
CA ASP A 953 -31.84 -12.42 -40.35
C ASP A 953 -32.77 -12.34 -41.58
N VAL A 954 -32.72 -11.23 -42.33
CA VAL A 954 -33.57 -11.04 -43.52
C VAL A 954 -33.15 -11.93 -44.70
N THR A 955 -31.85 -12.20 -44.87
CA THR A 955 -31.35 -13.17 -45.85
C THR A 955 -31.67 -14.62 -45.45
N SER A 956 -31.67 -14.95 -44.15
CA SER A 956 -32.02 -16.28 -43.64
C SER A 956 -33.53 -16.60 -43.74
N TYR A 957 -34.41 -15.59 -43.64
CA TYR A 957 -35.87 -15.75 -43.83
C TYR A 957 -36.23 -16.23 -45.24
N LYS A 958 -35.45 -15.86 -46.27
CA LYS A 958 -35.58 -16.42 -47.64
C LYS A 958 -35.30 -17.93 -47.67
N ALA A 959 -34.39 -18.44 -46.85
CA ALA A 959 -34.02 -19.86 -46.83
C ALA A 959 -35.07 -20.75 -46.12
N LYS A 960 -35.90 -20.19 -45.23
CA LYS A 960 -36.96 -20.92 -44.48
C LYS A 960 -38.33 -20.95 -45.20
N GLY A 961 -38.40 -20.57 -46.48
CA GLY A 961 -39.58 -20.77 -47.33
C GLY A 961 -40.78 -19.85 -47.06
N LYS A 962 -40.64 -18.82 -46.20
CA LYS A 962 -41.60 -17.72 -46.07
C LYS A 962 -40.98 -16.46 -46.68
N PRO A 963 -41.12 -16.21 -48.00
CA PRO A 963 -40.67 -14.96 -48.57
C PRO A 963 -41.41 -13.81 -47.87
N LEU A 964 -40.66 -12.84 -47.35
CA LEU A 964 -41.18 -11.49 -47.27
C LEU A 964 -41.38 -11.06 -48.73
N GLU A 965 -42.63 -11.13 -49.20
CA GLU A 965 -43.02 -10.53 -50.48
C GLU A 965 -42.47 -9.08 -50.48
N ASP A 966 -41.71 -8.74 -51.52
CA ASP A 966 -41.02 -7.46 -51.79
C ASP A 966 -39.62 -7.18 -51.19
N PHE A 967 -38.89 -8.15 -50.62
CA PHE A 967 -37.54 -7.89 -50.06
C PHE A 967 -36.35 -8.35 -50.95
N THR A 968 -35.57 -7.39 -51.48
CA THR A 968 -34.33 -7.60 -52.24
C THR A 968 -33.08 -7.26 -51.42
N ALA A 969 -32.75 -8.05 -50.40
CA ALA A 969 -31.40 -8.01 -49.81
C ALA A 969 -30.42 -8.79 -50.70
N ASN A 970 -29.54 -8.08 -51.39
CA ASN A 970 -28.32 -8.62 -51.98
C ASN A 970 -27.11 -7.77 -51.53
N GLU A 971 -25.90 -8.23 -51.80
CA GLU A 971 -24.67 -7.52 -51.42
C GLU A 971 -24.55 -6.10 -52.04
N GLU A 972 -25.13 -5.86 -53.22
CA GLU A 972 -25.16 -4.52 -53.82
C GLU A 972 -26.03 -3.56 -52.99
N VAL A 973 -27.21 -4.00 -52.58
CA VAL A 973 -28.15 -3.23 -51.76
C VAL A 973 -27.55 -2.90 -50.39
N LYS A 974 -26.82 -3.85 -49.78
CA LYS A 974 -26.07 -3.62 -48.53
C LYS A 974 -24.97 -2.58 -48.70
N LYS A 975 -24.21 -2.65 -49.80
CA LYS A 975 -23.15 -1.67 -50.14
C LYS A 975 -23.69 -0.27 -50.45
N SER A 976 -24.97 -0.14 -50.79
CA SER A 976 -25.59 1.16 -51.04
C SER A 976 -26.17 1.83 -49.79
N PHE A 977 -26.06 1.25 -48.59
CA PHE A 977 -26.64 1.80 -47.35
C PHE A 977 -25.58 2.30 -46.37
N CYS A 978 -25.84 3.43 -45.71
CA CYS A 978 -24.95 4.02 -44.72
C CYS A 978 -25.74 4.58 -43.53
N ILE A 979 -25.17 4.47 -42.33
CA ILE A 979 -25.67 5.12 -41.11
C ILE A 979 -24.72 6.23 -40.70
N MET A 980 -25.27 7.44 -40.61
CA MET A 980 -24.62 8.63 -40.06
C MET A 980 -24.98 8.78 -38.60
N ALA A 981 -23.97 8.93 -37.74
CA ALA A 981 -24.15 9.43 -36.38
C ALA A 981 -24.27 10.95 -36.38
N MET A 982 -25.08 11.46 -35.48
CA MET A 982 -25.30 12.89 -35.22
C MET A 982 -24.98 13.19 -33.75
N GLY A 983 -25.11 14.46 -33.34
CA GLY A 983 -25.06 14.85 -31.93
C GLY A 983 -23.78 14.41 -31.21
N LYS A 984 -23.93 13.84 -30.01
CA LYS A 984 -22.79 13.40 -29.18
C LYS A 984 -22.04 12.20 -29.77
N LEU A 985 -22.75 11.24 -30.37
CA LEU A 985 -22.14 10.07 -31.02
C LEU A 985 -21.25 10.51 -32.19
N GLY A 986 -21.76 11.43 -33.01
CA GLY A 986 -21.04 11.99 -34.13
C GLY A 986 -19.74 12.69 -33.73
N GLY A 987 -19.79 13.49 -32.65
CA GLY A 987 -18.63 14.17 -32.06
C GLY A 987 -17.67 13.29 -31.23
N ARG A 988 -17.99 12.01 -31.01
CA ARG A 988 -17.29 11.10 -30.08
C ARG A 988 -17.29 11.61 -28.64
N GLU A 989 -18.43 12.10 -28.20
CA GLU A 989 -18.65 12.75 -26.91
C GLU A 989 -19.82 12.11 -26.14
N LEU A 990 -20.06 10.81 -26.33
CA LEU A 990 -21.11 10.10 -25.59
C LEU A 990 -20.86 10.10 -24.08
N ASN A 991 -21.94 10.21 -23.32
CA ASN A 991 -21.98 9.96 -21.88
C ASN A 991 -22.69 8.62 -21.60
N TYR A 992 -22.59 8.11 -20.37
CA TYR A 992 -23.15 6.83 -19.93
C TYR A 992 -24.62 6.57 -20.32
N SER A 993 -25.50 7.54 -20.11
CA SER A 993 -26.94 7.42 -20.43
C SER A 993 -27.34 8.35 -21.59
N SER A 994 -26.62 8.27 -22.71
CA SER A 994 -26.94 9.04 -23.92
C SER A 994 -27.87 8.29 -24.86
N ASP A 995 -28.64 9.05 -25.64
CA ASP A 995 -29.31 8.50 -26.82
C ASP A 995 -28.31 8.40 -27.97
N VAL A 996 -28.53 7.46 -28.89
CA VAL A 996 -27.77 7.37 -30.14
C VAL A 996 -28.55 8.07 -31.25
N ASP A 997 -28.13 9.28 -31.59
CA ASP A 997 -28.71 10.06 -32.69
C ASP A 997 -28.16 9.54 -34.02
N ILE A 998 -28.99 8.90 -34.85
CA ILE A 998 -28.55 8.33 -36.14
C ILE A 998 -29.51 8.62 -37.30
N ILE A 999 -28.96 8.69 -38.52
CA ILE A 999 -29.69 8.85 -39.77
C ILE A 999 -29.21 7.77 -40.75
N GLY A 1000 -30.13 6.89 -41.19
CA GLY A 1000 -29.86 5.94 -42.27
C GLY A 1000 -30.15 6.56 -43.63
N PHE A 1001 -29.35 6.26 -44.64
CA PHE A 1001 -29.61 6.68 -46.02
C PHE A 1001 -29.05 5.67 -47.03
N TYR A 1002 -29.49 5.77 -48.29
CA TYR A 1002 -28.99 4.91 -49.37
C TYR A 1002 -28.64 5.68 -50.64
N ASP A 1003 -27.71 5.14 -51.44
CA ASP A 1003 -27.32 5.73 -52.73
C ASP A 1003 -28.37 5.44 -53.81
N ASP A 1004 -29.31 6.36 -54.00
CA ASP A 1004 -30.36 6.26 -55.02
C ASP A 1004 -29.85 6.46 -56.46
N ARG A 1005 -28.58 6.85 -56.64
CA ARG A 1005 -27.94 7.02 -57.96
C ARG A 1005 -27.50 5.68 -58.54
N GLN A 1006 -27.02 4.76 -57.69
CA GLN A 1006 -26.55 3.43 -58.10
C GLN A 1006 -27.67 2.41 -58.26
N VAL A 1007 -28.78 2.59 -57.53
CA VAL A 1007 -29.85 1.58 -57.44
C VAL A 1007 -31.14 2.01 -58.16
N ALA A 1008 -30.99 2.89 -59.16
CA ALA A 1008 -32.06 3.64 -59.82
C ALA A 1008 -33.15 2.79 -60.51
N ALA A 1009 -32.88 1.51 -60.83
CA ALA A 1009 -33.80 0.64 -61.56
C ALA A 1009 -34.88 -0.06 -60.70
N GLN A 1010 -34.79 -0.02 -59.35
CA GLN A 1010 -35.66 -0.83 -58.44
C GLN A 1010 -36.20 -0.04 -57.22
N ILE A 1011 -36.28 1.29 -57.33
CA ILE A 1011 -36.47 2.25 -56.22
C ILE A 1011 -37.63 1.92 -55.25
N PRO A 1012 -38.85 1.50 -55.68
CA PRO A 1012 -39.96 1.26 -54.75
C PRO A 1012 -39.74 0.08 -53.78
N SER A 1013 -39.23 -1.06 -54.27
CA SER A 1013 -38.97 -2.26 -53.45
C SER A 1013 -37.78 -2.07 -52.49
N ILE A 1014 -36.78 -1.28 -52.90
CA ILE A 1014 -35.57 -1.05 -52.13
C ILE A 1014 -35.79 -0.03 -51.01
N ARG A 1015 -36.55 1.04 -51.26
CA ARG A 1015 -36.95 2.00 -50.21
C ARG A 1015 -37.68 1.31 -49.06
N GLY A 1016 -38.64 0.44 -49.38
CA GLY A 1016 -39.38 -0.35 -48.37
C GLY A 1016 -38.46 -1.31 -47.61
N SER A 1017 -37.52 -1.95 -48.30
CA SER A 1017 -36.54 -2.85 -47.68
C SER A 1017 -35.60 -2.11 -46.71
N MET A 1018 -35.09 -0.93 -47.09
CA MET A 1018 -34.24 -0.09 -46.24
C MET A 1018 -34.96 0.40 -44.99
N SER A 1019 -36.21 0.81 -45.15
CA SER A 1019 -37.03 1.27 -44.01
C SER A 1019 -37.24 0.16 -43.00
N LYS A 1020 -37.53 -1.07 -43.46
CA LYS A 1020 -37.66 -2.26 -42.58
C LYS A 1020 -36.36 -2.59 -41.84
N ILE A 1021 -35.20 -2.46 -42.49
CA ILE A 1021 -33.89 -2.64 -41.83
C ILE A 1021 -33.70 -1.60 -40.73
N MET A 1022 -33.98 -0.33 -41.01
CA MET A 1022 -33.85 0.73 -40.03
C MET A 1022 -34.84 0.59 -38.85
N GLU A 1023 -36.07 0.16 -39.12
CA GLU A 1023 -37.08 -0.15 -38.09
C GLU A 1023 -36.63 -1.30 -37.19
N ARG A 1024 -36.08 -2.37 -37.79
CA ARG A 1024 -35.58 -3.53 -37.04
C ARG A 1024 -34.34 -3.17 -36.22
N LEU A 1025 -33.39 -2.43 -36.78
CA LEU A 1025 -32.22 -1.93 -36.05
C LEU A 1025 -32.65 -1.10 -34.84
N ASN A 1026 -33.57 -0.16 -35.02
CA ASN A 1026 -34.13 0.63 -33.92
C ASN A 1026 -34.76 -0.27 -32.84
N SER A 1027 -35.57 -1.26 -33.25
CA SER A 1027 -36.18 -2.22 -32.35
C SER A 1027 -35.15 -3.03 -31.58
N ASP A 1028 -34.15 -3.60 -32.26
CA ASP A 1028 -33.17 -4.50 -31.64
C ASP A 1028 -32.30 -3.77 -30.61
N LEU A 1029 -31.96 -2.51 -30.87
CA LEU A 1029 -31.24 -1.66 -29.92
C LEU A 1029 -32.12 -1.17 -28.75
N SER A 1030 -33.36 -0.74 -29.03
CA SER A 1030 -34.21 -0.03 -28.05
C SER A 1030 -35.14 -0.93 -27.22
N LEU A 1031 -35.45 -2.15 -27.68
CA LEU A 1031 -36.41 -3.03 -27.00
C LEU A 1031 -35.97 -3.34 -25.56
N HIS A 1032 -36.90 -3.35 -24.61
CA HIS A 1032 -36.60 -3.77 -23.25
C HIS A 1032 -36.80 -5.28 -23.11
N THR A 1033 -35.75 -6.01 -22.77
CA THR A 1033 -35.82 -7.44 -22.39
C THR A 1033 -35.61 -7.58 -20.88
N GLU A 1034 -35.55 -8.81 -20.38
CA GLU A 1034 -35.18 -9.06 -18.98
C GLU A 1034 -33.78 -8.51 -18.63
N GLU A 1035 -32.89 -8.38 -19.62
CA GLU A 1035 -31.54 -7.80 -19.49
C GLU A 1035 -31.50 -6.27 -19.73
N GLY A 1036 -32.65 -5.62 -19.93
CA GLY A 1036 -32.78 -4.18 -20.14
C GLY A 1036 -32.79 -3.78 -21.61
N TYR A 1037 -32.12 -2.68 -21.97
CA TYR A 1037 -31.99 -2.20 -23.35
C TYR A 1037 -30.51 -1.99 -23.71
N ALA A 1038 -30.18 -1.96 -25.01
CA ALA A 1038 -28.81 -1.66 -25.45
C ALA A 1038 -28.60 -0.16 -25.56
N TYR A 1039 -29.37 0.51 -26.43
CA TYR A 1039 -29.37 1.97 -26.59
C TYR A 1039 -30.76 2.47 -26.95
N ARG A 1040 -31.10 3.67 -26.46
CA ARG A 1040 -32.24 4.43 -26.98
C ARG A 1040 -31.81 5.11 -28.27
N VAL A 1041 -32.54 4.88 -29.35
CA VAL A 1041 -32.22 5.44 -30.67
C VAL A 1041 -33.08 6.66 -30.95
N ASP A 1042 -32.47 7.77 -31.36
CA ASP A 1042 -33.17 8.97 -31.81
C ASP A 1042 -32.98 9.18 -33.32
N LEU A 1043 -34.09 9.15 -34.06
CA LEU A 1043 -34.15 9.30 -35.52
C LEU A 1043 -34.74 10.64 -35.95
N ARG A 1044 -34.96 11.58 -35.02
CA ARG A 1044 -35.69 12.84 -35.28
C ARG A 1044 -34.87 13.89 -36.02
N LEU A 1045 -33.54 13.76 -36.07
CA LEU A 1045 -32.65 14.66 -36.80
C LEU A 1045 -32.65 14.43 -38.32
N ARG A 1046 -33.39 13.44 -38.82
CA ARG A 1046 -33.56 13.21 -40.26
C ARG A 1046 -34.38 14.33 -40.93
N PRO A 1047 -34.24 14.55 -42.25
CA PRO A 1047 -35.04 15.54 -42.99
C PRO A 1047 -36.54 15.46 -42.69
N PHE A 1048 -37.18 16.61 -42.46
CA PHE A 1048 -38.60 16.72 -42.08
C PHE A 1048 -38.98 16.02 -40.77
N GLY A 1049 -38.01 15.58 -39.96
CA GLY A 1049 -38.22 14.91 -38.69
C GLY A 1049 -39.15 13.71 -38.81
N ASN A 1050 -40.12 13.61 -37.91
CA ASN A 1050 -41.07 12.49 -37.87
C ASN A 1050 -41.96 12.35 -39.12
N SER A 1051 -42.14 13.44 -39.87
CA SER A 1051 -42.98 13.46 -41.08
C SER A 1051 -42.20 13.08 -42.34
N GLY A 1052 -40.87 12.91 -42.25
CA GLY A 1052 -40.02 12.54 -43.37
C GLY A 1052 -39.76 11.04 -43.49
N ASP A 1053 -39.27 10.64 -44.66
CA ASP A 1053 -38.82 9.28 -44.94
C ASP A 1053 -37.86 8.78 -43.85
N LEU A 1054 -38.06 7.54 -43.37
CA LEU A 1054 -37.18 6.95 -42.36
C LEU A 1054 -35.75 6.77 -42.88
N VAL A 1055 -35.64 6.38 -44.16
CA VAL A 1055 -34.38 6.26 -44.88
C VAL A 1055 -34.48 7.03 -46.20
N PRO A 1056 -34.09 8.31 -46.23
CA PRO A 1056 -34.07 9.10 -47.47
C PRO A 1056 -32.96 8.61 -48.43
N GLY A 1057 -33.18 8.81 -49.72
CA GLY A 1057 -32.14 8.64 -50.74
C GLY A 1057 -31.11 9.78 -50.69
N MET A 1058 -29.87 9.48 -51.08
CA MET A 1058 -28.75 10.43 -51.11
C MET A 1058 -29.07 11.71 -51.90
N THR A 1059 -29.70 11.59 -53.07
CA THR A 1059 -30.10 12.75 -53.89
C THR A 1059 -31.11 13.65 -53.16
N SER A 1060 -32.01 13.05 -52.38
CA SER A 1060 -32.98 13.78 -51.56
C SER A 1060 -32.32 14.52 -50.40
N LEU A 1061 -31.36 13.88 -49.71
CA LEU A 1061 -30.58 14.49 -48.63
C LEU A 1061 -29.80 15.71 -49.12
N LEU A 1062 -29.09 15.57 -50.24
CA LEU A 1062 -28.34 16.66 -50.86
C LEU A 1062 -29.25 17.85 -51.18
N ARG A 1063 -30.43 17.59 -51.76
CA ARG A 1063 -31.42 18.63 -52.07
C ARG A 1063 -31.98 19.28 -50.80
N TYR A 1064 -32.25 18.50 -49.76
CA TYR A 1064 -32.78 19.01 -48.50
C TYR A 1064 -31.80 19.98 -47.83
N TYR A 1065 -30.54 19.57 -47.63
CA TYR A 1065 -29.54 20.41 -46.98
C TYR A 1065 -29.16 21.64 -47.83
N ARG A 1066 -29.19 21.55 -49.16
CA ARG A 1066 -28.96 22.70 -50.05
C ARG A 1066 -30.10 23.73 -49.99
N ASN A 1067 -31.35 23.27 -50.04
CA ASN A 1067 -32.47 24.16 -50.36
C ASN A 1067 -33.45 24.39 -49.20
N THR A 1068 -33.61 23.42 -48.29
CA THR A 1068 -34.73 23.39 -47.33
C THR A 1068 -34.29 23.51 -45.88
N ALA A 1069 -33.17 22.89 -45.51
CA ALA A 1069 -32.73 22.79 -44.12
C ALA A 1069 -32.68 24.15 -43.42
N SER A 1070 -33.18 24.16 -42.19
CA SER A 1070 -33.13 25.31 -41.31
C SER A 1070 -31.72 25.49 -40.72
N PRO A 1071 -31.35 26.70 -40.25
CA PRO A 1071 -30.01 26.94 -39.73
C PRO A 1071 -29.60 26.06 -38.53
N TRP A 1072 -30.56 25.64 -37.68
CA TRP A 1072 -30.24 24.75 -36.55
C TRP A 1072 -29.96 23.30 -37.00
N GLU A 1073 -30.55 22.85 -38.11
CA GLU A 1073 -30.24 21.55 -38.70
C GLU A 1073 -28.85 21.55 -39.34
N ILE A 1074 -28.46 22.68 -39.94
CA ILE A 1074 -27.09 22.93 -40.43
C ILE A 1074 -26.09 22.90 -39.27
N GLN A 1075 -26.43 23.53 -38.14
CA GLN A 1075 -25.62 23.46 -36.92
C GLN A 1075 -25.46 22.02 -36.41
N ALA A 1076 -26.54 21.24 -36.40
CA ALA A 1076 -26.50 19.83 -35.98
C ALA A 1076 -25.63 18.97 -36.91
N LEU A 1077 -25.57 19.31 -38.21
CA LEU A 1077 -24.77 18.61 -39.21
C LEU A 1077 -23.25 18.74 -38.97
N LEU A 1078 -22.78 19.74 -38.24
CA LEU A 1078 -21.36 19.84 -37.85
C LEU A 1078 -20.85 18.60 -37.10
N LYS A 1079 -21.76 17.90 -36.41
CA LYS A 1079 -21.44 16.68 -35.67
C LYS A 1079 -21.54 15.41 -36.54
N ALA A 1080 -22.00 15.50 -37.79
CA ALA A 1080 -22.34 14.33 -38.59
C ALA A 1080 -21.10 13.51 -38.98
N ARG A 1081 -21.16 12.19 -38.79
CA ARG A 1081 -20.07 11.27 -39.14
C ARG A 1081 -20.59 9.87 -39.50
N PRO A 1082 -20.07 9.21 -40.55
CA PRO A 1082 -20.45 7.83 -40.84
C PRO A 1082 -19.95 6.85 -39.77
N VAL A 1083 -20.81 5.93 -39.32
CA VAL A 1083 -20.51 4.97 -38.24
C VAL A 1083 -20.76 3.50 -38.60
N ALA A 1084 -21.74 3.18 -39.44
CA ALA A 1084 -22.06 1.81 -39.84
C ALA A 1084 -22.54 1.74 -41.31
N GLY A 1085 -22.54 0.53 -41.88
CA GLY A 1085 -22.78 0.31 -43.31
C GLY A 1085 -21.58 0.76 -44.17
N ASN A 1086 -21.85 1.20 -45.40
CA ASN A 1086 -20.81 1.73 -46.29
C ASN A 1086 -20.40 3.14 -45.84
N ARG A 1087 -19.29 3.23 -45.08
CA ARG A 1087 -18.79 4.51 -44.55
C ARG A 1087 -18.24 5.44 -45.63
N ASP A 1088 -17.70 4.89 -46.72
CA ASP A 1088 -17.16 5.68 -47.84
C ASP A 1088 -18.27 6.52 -48.49
N LEU A 1089 -19.47 5.95 -48.64
CA LEU A 1089 -20.65 6.67 -49.11
C LEU A 1089 -21.03 7.84 -48.19
N GLY A 1090 -20.90 7.67 -46.87
CA GLY A 1090 -21.13 8.74 -45.90
C GLY A 1090 -20.13 9.89 -46.02
N TYR A 1091 -18.85 9.59 -46.22
CA TYR A 1091 -17.84 10.61 -46.47
C TYR A 1091 -18.05 11.33 -47.80
N GLU A 1092 -18.50 10.62 -48.84
CA GLU A 1092 -18.90 11.21 -50.12
C GLU A 1092 -20.07 12.21 -49.93
N LEU A 1093 -21.10 11.82 -49.19
CA LEU A 1093 -22.23 12.68 -48.85
C LEU A 1093 -21.77 13.96 -48.12
N LEU A 1094 -20.94 13.83 -47.08
CA LEU A 1094 -20.44 14.99 -46.33
C LEU A 1094 -19.63 15.94 -47.23
N LYS A 1095 -18.78 15.39 -48.10
CA LYS A 1095 -17.99 16.18 -49.06
C LYS A 1095 -18.87 16.98 -50.01
N GLU A 1096 -20.01 16.43 -50.42
CA GLU A 1096 -20.97 17.12 -51.29
C GLU A 1096 -21.90 18.11 -50.57
N ILE A 1097 -22.16 17.90 -49.26
CA ILE A 1097 -22.94 18.83 -48.45
C ILE A 1097 -22.10 20.01 -47.97
N TRP A 1098 -20.81 19.81 -47.67
CA TRP A 1098 -19.92 20.86 -47.13
C TRP A 1098 -19.98 22.18 -47.91
N PRO A 1099 -19.84 22.18 -49.26
CA PRO A 1099 -19.99 23.39 -50.06
C PRO A 1099 -21.31 24.15 -49.85
N ALA A 1100 -22.40 23.42 -49.58
CA ALA A 1100 -23.73 23.99 -49.40
C ALA A 1100 -23.89 24.70 -48.05
N LEU A 1101 -23.16 24.27 -47.01
CA LEU A 1101 -23.19 24.90 -45.68
C LEU A 1101 -22.77 26.37 -45.76
N PHE A 1102 -21.73 26.67 -46.55
CA PHE A 1102 -21.13 27.99 -46.69
C PHE A 1102 -22.05 29.09 -47.23
N THR A 1103 -23.11 28.72 -47.96
CA THR A 1103 -24.01 29.70 -48.58
C THR A 1103 -25.16 30.13 -47.66
N ARG A 1104 -25.39 29.39 -46.56
CA ARG A 1104 -26.56 29.56 -45.68
C ARG A 1104 -26.21 29.97 -44.25
N THR A 1105 -24.94 30.18 -43.93
CA THR A 1105 -24.43 30.48 -42.58
C THR A 1105 -23.93 31.92 -42.44
N ARG A 1106 -24.77 32.91 -42.78
CA ARG A 1106 -24.43 34.31 -42.48
C ARG A 1106 -24.37 34.55 -40.97
N PRO A 1107 -23.44 35.37 -40.46
CA PRO A 1107 -23.27 35.56 -39.01
C PRO A 1107 -24.55 35.96 -38.28
N GLU A 1108 -25.38 36.84 -38.86
CA GLU A 1108 -26.63 37.29 -38.20
C GLU A 1108 -27.61 36.13 -38.02
N ILE A 1109 -27.75 35.27 -39.04
CA ILE A 1109 -28.64 34.10 -39.02
C ILE A 1109 -28.18 33.08 -37.99
N VAL A 1110 -26.87 32.83 -37.91
CA VAL A 1110 -26.27 31.91 -36.94
C VAL A 1110 -26.52 32.41 -35.50
N LEU A 1111 -26.27 33.70 -35.25
CA LEU A 1111 -26.48 34.31 -33.93
C LEU A 1111 -27.94 34.28 -33.50
N ASP A 1112 -28.89 34.61 -34.37
CA ASP A 1112 -30.32 34.58 -34.07
C ASP A 1112 -30.81 33.16 -33.78
N THR A 1113 -30.31 32.18 -34.55
CA THR A 1113 -30.61 30.76 -34.35
C THR A 1113 -30.12 30.29 -32.98
N ILE A 1114 -28.87 30.60 -32.63
CA ILE A 1114 -28.29 30.22 -31.33
C ILE A 1114 -29.03 30.91 -30.18
N LYS A 1115 -29.34 32.22 -30.29
CA LYS A 1115 -30.12 32.95 -29.27
C LYS A 1115 -31.49 32.31 -29.05
N MET A 1116 -32.20 31.96 -30.13
CA MET A 1116 -33.50 31.29 -30.04
C MET A 1116 -33.39 29.92 -29.36
N MET A 1117 -32.43 29.08 -29.79
CA MET A 1117 -32.27 27.72 -29.26
C MET A 1117 -31.81 27.72 -27.80
N ARG A 1118 -30.92 28.65 -27.43
CA ARG A 1118 -30.50 28.90 -26.05
C ARG A 1118 -31.66 29.39 -25.18
N GLY A 1119 -32.47 30.33 -25.69
CA GLY A 1119 -33.66 30.83 -24.99
C GLY A 1119 -34.67 29.73 -24.68
N LYS A 1120 -34.95 28.85 -25.64
CA LYS A 1120 -35.82 27.68 -25.44
C LYS A 1120 -35.27 26.71 -24.37
N SER A 1121 -33.96 26.44 -24.41
CA SER A 1121 -33.31 25.52 -23.46
C SER A 1121 -33.34 26.07 -22.03
N THR A 1122 -32.99 27.36 -21.85
CA THR A 1122 -32.93 28.01 -20.54
C THR A 1122 -34.32 28.24 -19.93
N GLU A 1123 -35.33 28.55 -20.73
CA GLU A 1123 -36.71 28.66 -20.25
C GLU A 1123 -37.26 27.31 -19.77
N ALA A 1124 -36.91 26.20 -20.45
CA ALA A 1124 -37.27 24.86 -20.01
C ALA A 1124 -36.64 24.52 -18.63
N ALA A 1125 -35.36 24.85 -18.42
CA ALA A 1125 -34.69 24.66 -17.12
C ALA A 1125 -35.29 25.57 -16.03
N ARG A 1126 -35.65 26.81 -16.38
CA ARG A 1126 -36.31 27.76 -15.46
C ARG A 1126 -37.65 27.24 -14.95
N ARG A 1127 -38.50 26.69 -15.83
CA ARG A 1127 -39.82 26.13 -15.45
C ARG A 1127 -39.71 24.97 -14.47
N LYS A 1128 -38.59 24.25 -14.47
CA LYS A 1128 -38.29 23.18 -13.50
C LYS A 1128 -37.66 23.68 -12.19
N GLY A 1129 -37.34 24.97 -12.07
CA GLY A 1129 -36.61 25.50 -10.91
C GLY A 1129 -35.14 25.03 -10.85
N GLU A 1130 -34.56 24.73 -12.01
CA GLU A 1130 -33.23 24.11 -12.15
C GLU A 1130 -32.23 25.01 -12.89
N LEU A 1131 -32.59 26.27 -13.17
CA LEU A 1131 -31.81 27.19 -14.02
C LEU A 1131 -30.31 27.33 -13.62
N TYR A 1132 -30.02 27.23 -12.33
CA TYR A 1132 -28.66 27.34 -11.75
C TYR A 1132 -28.14 26.00 -11.19
N ARG A 1133 -28.80 24.89 -11.52
CA ARG A 1133 -28.43 23.53 -11.06
C ARG A 1133 -28.33 22.51 -12.21
N ASP A 1134 -28.99 22.76 -13.34
CA ASP A 1134 -28.87 21.94 -14.55
C ASP A 1134 -27.55 22.24 -15.25
N VAL A 1135 -26.60 21.30 -15.19
CA VAL A 1135 -25.25 21.48 -15.77
C VAL A 1135 -25.24 21.48 -17.29
N LYS A 1136 -26.31 21.01 -17.94
CA LYS A 1136 -26.38 20.90 -19.40
C LYS A 1136 -27.10 22.09 -20.02
N THR A 1137 -28.28 22.44 -19.52
CA THR A 1137 -29.18 23.44 -20.14
C THR A 1137 -29.36 24.71 -19.31
N GLY A 1138 -28.80 24.76 -18.09
CA GLY A 1138 -28.76 25.95 -17.26
C GLY A 1138 -27.92 27.09 -17.88
N LEU A 1139 -28.00 28.26 -17.26
CA LEU A 1139 -27.23 29.43 -17.71
C LEU A 1139 -25.74 29.21 -17.43
N GLY A 1140 -24.92 29.22 -18.49
CA GLY A 1140 -23.50 28.86 -18.37
C GLY A 1140 -23.27 27.35 -18.30
N GLY A 1141 -24.25 26.52 -18.68
CA GLY A 1141 -24.08 25.07 -18.74
C GLY A 1141 -23.33 24.59 -20.00
N ILE A 1142 -23.16 23.27 -20.13
CA ILE A 1142 -22.42 22.62 -21.22
C ILE A 1142 -22.91 23.05 -22.61
N ARG A 1143 -24.24 23.20 -22.77
CA ARG A 1143 -24.84 23.60 -24.05
C ARG A 1143 -24.41 25.00 -24.50
N ASP A 1144 -24.10 25.92 -23.56
CA ASP A 1144 -23.58 27.24 -23.92
C ASP A 1144 -22.19 27.11 -24.57
N ILE A 1145 -21.34 26.22 -24.06
CA ILE A 1145 -20.02 25.93 -24.69
C ILE A 1145 -20.21 25.30 -26.07
N GLU A 1146 -21.09 24.28 -26.19
CA GLU A 1146 -21.37 23.62 -27.47
C GLU A 1146 -21.88 24.64 -28.51
N PHE A 1147 -22.78 25.55 -28.12
CA PHE A 1147 -23.28 26.61 -28.98
C PHE A 1147 -22.24 27.66 -29.33
N LEU A 1148 -21.37 28.05 -28.39
CA LEU A 1148 -20.25 28.95 -28.65
C LEU A 1148 -19.33 28.38 -29.73
N VAL A 1149 -18.85 27.15 -29.53
CA VAL A 1149 -17.91 26.48 -30.42
C VAL A 1149 -18.53 26.21 -31.78
N GLN A 1150 -19.77 25.71 -31.85
CA GLN A 1150 -20.47 25.48 -33.11
C GLN A 1150 -20.77 26.80 -33.84
N GLY A 1151 -21.17 27.85 -33.12
CA GLY A 1151 -21.46 29.15 -33.69
C GLY A 1151 -20.24 29.76 -34.37
N LEU A 1152 -19.10 29.76 -33.69
CA LEU A 1152 -17.84 30.27 -34.24
C LEU A 1152 -17.38 29.46 -35.47
N GLN A 1153 -17.54 28.14 -35.46
CA GLN A 1153 -17.26 27.32 -36.64
C GLN A 1153 -18.15 27.68 -37.83
N LEU A 1154 -19.45 27.93 -37.63
CA LEU A 1154 -20.35 28.31 -38.74
C LEU A 1154 -20.09 29.73 -39.26
N ILE A 1155 -19.67 30.64 -38.38
CA ILE A 1155 -19.38 32.04 -38.72
C ILE A 1155 -18.06 32.12 -39.51
N TYR A 1156 -17.00 31.48 -39.03
CA TYR A 1156 -15.64 31.63 -39.57
C TYR A 1156 -15.17 30.48 -40.46
N GLY A 1157 -15.91 29.37 -40.51
CA GLY A 1157 -15.49 28.17 -41.21
C GLY A 1157 -15.43 28.32 -42.73
N LEU A 1158 -16.10 29.33 -43.31
CA LEU A 1158 -15.91 29.68 -44.72
C LEU A 1158 -14.49 30.20 -45.00
N ASP A 1159 -14.02 31.12 -44.17
CA ASP A 1159 -12.69 31.73 -44.32
C ASP A 1159 -11.58 30.80 -43.81
N LYS A 1160 -11.89 29.96 -42.83
CA LYS A 1160 -10.96 29.03 -42.18
C LYS A 1160 -11.53 27.60 -42.15
N PRO A 1161 -11.62 26.87 -43.27
CA PRO A 1161 -12.28 25.55 -43.31
C PRO A 1161 -11.68 24.47 -42.40
N TRP A 1162 -10.41 24.63 -42.00
CA TRP A 1162 -9.72 23.70 -41.12
C TRP A 1162 -10.21 23.74 -39.67
N ILE A 1163 -11.06 24.70 -39.28
CA ILE A 1163 -11.68 24.75 -37.94
C ILE A 1163 -12.90 23.84 -37.80
N TYR A 1164 -13.39 23.25 -38.89
CA TYR A 1164 -14.53 22.32 -38.82
C TYR A 1164 -14.12 21.02 -38.17
N GLU A 1165 -14.62 20.81 -36.97
CA GLU A 1165 -14.36 19.64 -36.17
C GLU A 1165 -15.62 19.27 -35.38
N ALA A 1166 -15.97 17.99 -35.45
CA ALA A 1166 -17.15 17.47 -34.79
C ALA A 1166 -16.94 17.40 -33.27
N ASN A 1167 -15.75 17.12 -32.76
CA ASN A 1167 -15.51 17.07 -31.32
C ASN A 1167 -15.41 18.49 -30.72
N THR A 1168 -16.15 18.78 -29.64
CA THR A 1168 -16.23 20.14 -29.07
C THR A 1168 -14.89 20.63 -28.53
N LEU A 1169 -14.14 19.76 -27.84
CA LEU A 1169 -12.85 20.13 -27.26
C LEU A 1169 -11.80 20.34 -28.35
N ARG A 1170 -11.73 19.45 -29.34
CA ARG A 1170 -10.81 19.63 -30.49
C ARG A 1170 -11.16 20.87 -31.29
N ALA A 1171 -12.45 21.14 -31.50
CA ALA A 1171 -12.90 22.37 -32.16
C ALA A 1171 -12.51 23.61 -31.35
N LEU A 1172 -12.60 23.57 -30.02
CA LEU A 1172 -12.14 24.67 -29.16
C LEU A 1172 -10.63 24.92 -29.29
N ASP A 1173 -9.82 23.87 -29.37
CA ASP A 1173 -8.38 23.97 -29.60
C ASP A 1173 -8.11 24.63 -30.97
N LEU A 1174 -8.81 24.22 -32.04
CA LEU A 1174 -8.69 24.81 -33.38
C LEU A 1174 -9.15 26.27 -33.43
N LEU A 1175 -10.18 26.65 -32.67
CA LEU A 1175 -10.63 28.04 -32.56
C LEU A 1175 -9.58 28.92 -31.84
N SER A 1176 -8.88 28.36 -30.86
CA SER A 1176 -7.73 29.02 -30.22
C SER A 1176 -6.56 29.20 -31.19
N ASP A 1177 -6.20 28.15 -31.92
CA ASP A 1177 -5.15 28.20 -32.94
C ASP A 1177 -5.48 29.22 -34.05
N ALA A 1178 -6.76 29.37 -34.37
CA ALA A 1178 -7.27 30.35 -35.33
C ALA A 1178 -7.29 31.80 -34.79
N SER A 1179 -6.86 32.01 -33.55
CA SER A 1179 -6.93 33.27 -32.79
C SER A 1179 -8.35 33.85 -32.70
N LEU A 1180 -9.38 32.98 -32.72
CA LEU A 1180 -10.78 33.37 -32.56
C LEU A 1180 -11.21 33.38 -31.09
N ILE A 1181 -10.51 32.62 -30.25
CA ILE A 1181 -10.63 32.64 -28.79
C ILE A 1181 -9.21 32.80 -28.22
N PRO A 1182 -8.98 33.69 -27.24
CA PRO A 1182 -7.68 33.79 -26.58
C PRO A 1182 -7.27 32.47 -25.91
N PRO A 1183 -5.98 32.06 -25.94
CA PRO A 1183 -5.54 30.77 -25.37
C PRO A 1183 -5.94 30.56 -23.90
N GLN A 1184 -5.90 31.63 -23.10
CA GLN A 1184 -6.32 31.60 -21.69
C GLN A 1184 -7.81 31.25 -21.51
N ASP A 1185 -8.68 31.78 -22.38
CA ASP A 1185 -10.12 31.55 -22.33
C ASP A 1185 -10.46 30.16 -22.88
N ALA A 1186 -9.74 29.71 -23.92
CA ALA A 1186 -9.87 28.36 -24.44
C ALA A 1186 -9.48 27.31 -23.38
N LEU A 1187 -8.38 27.52 -22.65
CA LEU A 1187 -7.97 26.65 -21.53
C LEU A 1187 -9.01 26.66 -20.39
N ALA A 1188 -9.57 27.82 -20.06
CA ALA A 1188 -10.62 27.95 -19.05
C ALA A 1188 -11.91 27.19 -19.48
N LEU A 1189 -12.39 27.43 -20.71
CA LEU A 1189 -13.56 26.76 -21.28
C LEU A 1189 -13.38 25.25 -21.39
N ARG A 1190 -12.17 24.79 -21.74
CA ARG A 1190 -11.83 23.36 -21.75
C ARG A 1190 -11.99 22.75 -20.36
N SER A 1191 -11.37 23.38 -19.36
CA SER A 1191 -11.43 22.91 -17.97
C SER A 1191 -12.87 22.91 -17.45
N ASP A 1192 -13.63 23.96 -17.75
CA ASP A 1192 -15.03 24.12 -17.39
C ASP A 1192 -15.94 23.06 -18.07
N TYR A 1193 -15.72 22.79 -19.36
CA TYR A 1193 -16.45 21.74 -20.09
C TYR A 1193 -16.18 20.36 -19.49
N ILE A 1194 -14.92 20.03 -19.22
CA ILE A 1194 -14.53 18.74 -18.61
C ILE A 1194 -15.15 18.61 -17.21
N PHE A 1195 -15.11 19.67 -16.40
CA PHE A 1195 -15.69 19.68 -15.07
C PHE A 1195 -17.21 19.44 -15.10
N LEU A 1196 -17.96 20.20 -15.91
CA LEU A 1196 -19.41 20.00 -16.03
C LEU A 1196 -19.78 18.65 -16.63
N ARG A 1197 -19.02 18.16 -17.62
CA ARG A 1197 -19.22 16.81 -18.18
C ARG A 1197 -18.97 15.72 -17.14
N ARG A 1198 -17.98 15.88 -16.25
CA ARG A 1198 -17.76 14.94 -15.14
C ARG A 1198 -18.93 14.92 -14.17
N ILE A 1199 -19.51 16.08 -13.84
CA ILE A 1199 -20.75 16.15 -13.05
C ILE A 1199 -21.89 15.42 -13.78
N GLU A 1200 -22.09 15.70 -15.08
CA GLU A 1200 -23.11 15.03 -15.89
C GLU A 1200 -22.90 13.49 -15.91
N HIS A 1201 -21.66 13.01 -16.04
CA HIS A 1201 -21.34 11.58 -16.00
C HIS A 1201 -21.68 10.95 -14.64
N CYS A 1202 -21.29 11.59 -13.54
CA CYS A 1202 -21.58 11.11 -12.18
C CYS A 1202 -23.09 11.02 -11.92
N LEU A 1203 -23.85 12.02 -12.36
CA LEU A 1203 -25.31 12.03 -12.23
C LEU A 1203 -25.96 10.91 -13.06
N GLN A 1204 -25.47 10.67 -14.27
CA GLN A 1204 -26.06 9.68 -15.17
C GLN A 1204 -25.74 8.24 -14.77
N ILE A 1205 -24.48 7.96 -14.43
CA ILE A 1205 -24.03 6.60 -14.13
C ILE A 1205 -24.61 6.09 -12.81
N MET A 1206 -25.11 6.95 -11.92
CA MET A 1206 -25.72 6.54 -10.66
C MET A 1206 -26.78 5.44 -10.88
N ASP A 1207 -27.75 5.70 -11.77
CA ASP A 1207 -28.89 4.82 -12.07
C ASP A 1207 -29.05 4.51 -13.57
N ASP A 1208 -28.05 4.85 -14.40
CA ASP A 1208 -28.13 4.83 -15.88
C ASP A 1208 -29.29 5.68 -16.44
N ARG A 1209 -29.48 6.87 -15.88
CA ARG A 1209 -30.59 7.79 -16.22
C ARG A 1209 -30.09 9.11 -16.81
N GLN A 1210 -30.92 9.78 -17.62
CA GLN A 1210 -30.62 11.12 -18.17
C GLN A 1210 -30.87 12.23 -17.14
N ILE A 1211 -30.06 12.25 -16.08
CA ILE A 1211 -30.10 13.27 -15.04
C ILE A 1211 -29.05 14.34 -15.35
N HIS A 1212 -29.45 15.61 -15.26
CA HIS A 1212 -28.58 16.77 -15.55
C HIS A 1212 -28.55 17.79 -14.41
N SER A 1213 -29.46 17.67 -13.45
CA SER A 1213 -29.63 18.65 -12.38
C SER A 1213 -28.95 18.17 -11.11
N ILE A 1214 -28.13 19.02 -10.51
CA ILE A 1214 -27.51 18.78 -9.21
C ILE A 1214 -28.63 18.57 -8.16
N PRO A 1215 -28.52 17.55 -7.29
CA PRO A 1215 -29.52 17.26 -6.28
C PRO A 1215 -29.78 18.44 -5.33
N ALA A 1216 -30.93 18.40 -4.65
CA ALA A 1216 -31.32 19.44 -3.69
C ALA A 1216 -30.85 19.13 -2.27
N GLU A 1217 -30.70 17.85 -1.92
CA GLU A 1217 -30.37 17.42 -0.58
C GLU A 1217 -28.88 17.54 -0.29
N GLN A 1218 -28.52 18.10 0.86
CA GLN A 1218 -27.12 18.37 1.22
C GLN A 1218 -26.26 17.10 1.27
N ALA A 1219 -26.83 15.97 1.71
CA ALA A 1219 -26.14 14.68 1.76
C ALA A 1219 -25.79 14.18 0.35
N GLU A 1220 -26.74 14.26 -0.59
CA GLU A 1220 -26.52 13.87 -1.99
C GLU A 1220 -25.50 14.79 -2.69
N ILE A 1221 -25.54 16.10 -2.40
CA ILE A 1221 -24.54 17.07 -2.90
C ILE A 1221 -23.15 16.71 -2.36
N PHE A 1222 -23.04 16.36 -1.08
CA PHE A 1222 -21.77 15.97 -0.48
C PHE A 1222 -21.19 14.70 -1.13
N SER A 1223 -22.02 13.67 -1.35
CA SER A 1223 -21.58 12.46 -2.05
C SER A 1223 -21.21 12.74 -3.52
N LEU A 1224 -21.97 13.60 -4.22
CA LEU A 1224 -21.61 14.03 -5.58
C LEU A 1224 -20.29 14.80 -5.62
N ALA A 1225 -20.07 15.73 -4.69
CA ALA A 1225 -18.83 16.49 -4.56
C ALA A 1225 -17.63 15.54 -4.36
N LYS A 1226 -17.77 14.54 -3.48
CA LYS A 1226 -16.75 13.51 -3.29
C LYS A 1226 -16.47 12.67 -4.54
N ARG A 1227 -17.50 12.35 -5.34
CA ARG A 1227 -17.33 11.64 -6.63
C ARG A 1227 -16.55 12.49 -7.63
N VAL A 1228 -16.89 13.78 -7.76
CA VAL A 1228 -16.30 14.65 -8.78
C VAL A 1228 -14.88 15.11 -8.40
N GLN A 1229 -14.64 15.43 -7.12
CA GLN A 1229 -13.42 16.12 -6.66
C GLN A 1229 -12.60 15.35 -5.61
N GLY A 1230 -13.14 14.30 -5.01
CA GLY A 1230 -12.46 13.45 -4.02
C GLY A 1230 -12.84 13.72 -2.55
N ALA A 1231 -12.30 12.91 -1.64
CA ALA A 1231 -12.76 12.77 -0.25
C ALA A 1231 -12.63 14.03 0.63
N GLY A 1232 -11.71 14.96 0.32
CA GLY A 1232 -11.48 16.20 1.09
C GLY A 1232 -12.41 17.37 0.77
N THR A 1233 -13.39 17.15 -0.11
CA THR A 1233 -14.23 18.22 -0.66
C THR A 1233 -15.45 18.49 0.22
N SER A 1234 -15.80 19.76 0.43
CA SER A 1234 -17.06 20.16 1.06
C SER A 1234 -18.15 20.45 0.02
N ALA A 1235 -19.41 20.21 0.38
CA ALA A 1235 -20.55 20.51 -0.48
C ALA A 1235 -20.59 22.00 -0.88
N ASP A 1236 -20.32 22.90 0.06
CA ASP A 1236 -20.32 24.35 -0.20
C ASP A 1236 -19.19 24.78 -1.14
N GLY A 1237 -17.99 24.20 -0.98
CA GLY A 1237 -16.85 24.43 -1.88
C GLY A 1237 -17.17 23.99 -3.31
N PHE A 1238 -17.75 22.80 -3.47
CA PHE A 1238 -18.17 22.27 -4.76
C PHE A 1238 -19.22 23.16 -5.45
N LEU A 1239 -20.28 23.57 -4.73
CA LEU A 1239 -21.31 24.45 -5.29
C LEU A 1239 -20.76 25.82 -5.70
N LYS A 1240 -19.81 26.36 -4.93
CA LYS A 1240 -19.13 27.62 -5.28
C LYS A 1240 -18.32 27.49 -6.56
N GLU A 1241 -17.65 26.36 -6.76
CA GLU A 1241 -16.90 26.08 -7.99
C GLU A 1241 -17.82 25.92 -9.20
N VAL A 1242 -18.94 25.20 -9.05
CA VAL A 1242 -19.98 25.09 -10.08
C VAL A 1242 -20.54 26.47 -10.46
N ALA A 1243 -20.85 27.31 -9.47
CA ALA A 1243 -21.34 28.67 -9.74
C ALA A 1243 -20.28 29.54 -10.46
N GLY A 1244 -19.00 29.41 -10.07
CA GLY A 1244 -17.88 30.08 -10.73
C GLY A 1244 -17.71 29.63 -12.18
N CYS A 1245 -17.84 28.33 -12.44
CA CYS A 1245 -17.83 27.72 -13.77
C CYS A 1245 -18.95 28.29 -14.65
N PHE A 1246 -20.20 28.27 -14.16
CA PHE A 1246 -21.34 28.85 -14.86
C PHE A 1246 -21.13 30.34 -15.20
N SER A 1247 -20.56 31.12 -14.28
CA SER A 1247 -20.26 32.53 -14.57
C SER A 1247 -19.25 32.68 -15.70
N ARG A 1248 -18.12 31.98 -15.63
CA ARG A 1248 -17.06 32.07 -16.66
C ARG A 1248 -17.57 31.67 -18.04
N ILE A 1249 -18.29 30.55 -18.14
CA ILE A 1249 -18.87 30.09 -19.40
C ILE A 1249 -19.85 31.12 -19.95
N LYS A 1250 -20.73 31.65 -19.08
CA LYS A 1250 -21.69 32.68 -19.46
C LYS A 1250 -20.96 33.91 -20.01
N ASP A 1251 -19.94 34.39 -19.30
CA ASP A 1251 -19.19 35.60 -19.67
C ASP A 1251 -18.43 35.39 -21.00
N ALA A 1252 -17.77 34.25 -21.19
CA ALA A 1252 -17.11 33.88 -22.44
C ALA A 1252 -18.09 33.75 -23.62
N PHE A 1253 -19.28 33.18 -23.40
CA PHE A 1253 -20.34 33.13 -24.40
C PHE A 1253 -20.79 34.54 -24.84
N TYR A 1254 -20.92 35.47 -23.89
CA TYR A 1254 -21.25 36.85 -24.19
C TYR A 1254 -20.13 37.56 -24.95
N GLU A 1255 -18.89 37.40 -24.48
CA GLU A 1255 -17.71 38.08 -25.02
C GLU A 1255 -17.36 37.64 -26.43
N HIS A 1256 -17.30 36.34 -26.69
CA HIS A 1256 -16.75 35.80 -27.94
C HIS A 1256 -17.80 35.56 -29.02
N LEU A 1257 -19.07 35.33 -28.65
CA LEU A 1257 -20.15 35.10 -29.63
C LEU A 1257 -21.14 36.26 -29.70
N LEU A 1258 -21.69 36.71 -28.56
CA LEU A 1258 -22.79 37.69 -28.60
C LEU A 1258 -22.33 39.12 -28.91
N ARG A 1259 -21.07 39.50 -28.64
CA ARG A 1259 -20.50 40.79 -29.09
C ARG A 1259 -20.35 40.89 -30.61
N LEU A 1260 -20.45 39.78 -31.34
CA LEU A 1260 -20.46 39.76 -32.81
C LEU A 1260 -21.83 40.18 -33.39
N ALA A 1261 -22.85 40.37 -32.54
CA ALA A 1261 -24.13 40.91 -32.98
C ALA A 1261 -24.01 42.42 -33.24
N PRO A 1262 -24.47 42.93 -34.40
CA PRO A 1262 -24.39 44.35 -34.76
C PRO A 1262 -25.20 45.27 -33.85
#